data_AF-Q54VS9-F1
#
_entry.id   AF-Q54VS9-F1
#
_cell.length_a   1.000
_cell.length_b   1.000
_cell.length_c   1.000
_cell.angle_alpha   90.00
_cell.angle_beta   90.00
_cell.angle_gamma   90.00
#
_symmetry.space_group_name_H-M   'P 1'
#
loop_
_entity.id
_entity.type
_entity.pdbx_description
1 polymer ?
#
loop_
_entity_poly.entity_id
_entity_poly.type
_entity_poly.pdbx_seq_one_letter_code
_entity_poly.pdbx_strand_id
1 'polypeptide(L)'
;MKINIYFYFLLVFGFIVQFVISDLKFEEFKFSLGSSFYAIGGSCEFSFSILVSDLNGLDNVTWGGFNAFTTYNDVNVIFHNETAQLFSARVYCPINQCEIGVKAYSKNGGFLYHTTYPMCQEIPTDFTIEQISGYSYNYFTSAYSCYVNVSGLIDDVSYVPRLTTSESGIFSVSIDYEYDGRYKLTFFGTPKTVAPKTWSFEYIDGSPKFNISSPFNSSISYVNSAVIDYYNINHNMNSKFDYPQFWINIKTNERYPYINLRDSFFLPKIVSSYDDGSLNYFINARLIISIGEVLCTLSLQNYSDVYQDKNSYKYQDFKFEPTDLQSSKNIVNLDDLLTFLNYKGENLTSRNEIEYNWEGGKTNYESFPFGFGSGNNKNFNLDISIFTMLDVSNSSYSFSVGSYSYSFSGPNFKNLSAPLITKFNILDTFSEDDNKLLFRFNYSTPNGISKIELFHFSINNAFQNSYVYLSTDFNIISGSLNNGIIEFIYTYGLLKNDFIVLNIYDSNSEYTILEQNSYYQSFLDTLSFPQLYDQNYDFNAENISKISFFYNDVNLTNSYGYNIMYLETYDTPLPFNPCLQIIPQWDNITIKGEWVNSRYEFIFYMPPNIVPGAFEYAIKTPNLQYILNTELPDEFQLNIISDHIDLMGPIVTTMNKEPSLGVALIDNENYNISWTFTVKDYNGFNNGYVVVIGSIDNILYNVSIISPIKFSNEFTYQINITLNNNTCISQTYSIAEMVLYDRYGLNSTFYINKAVDFTPNINPLFKISDRNLHSIQTECPSGSFIQPELKSFDFEPKNIDVGSLNRNVTFTYGISIGSGIKEYPIVYLTSSTLQILKCIDVITTKTNSTFNEYKCTLTIPYGFGLPKDIIVNLYGLIGFGAYFGYSSYSLQQLGYPFLIETSFTVINSNSGGIITGTSSISTEGGLLFIYGRFPPDVYYTVEFSQGYSLLPLEKSGSIIKVDDVKPSSGPLTIWIKNGNSKSNPYIIKPYKRGFIKTTLPSKCKGTPICGGATHGTCDDVLGCICNSPWVGVDCNSKVIVVPQPVFNTSSPTIILNETTSDNSETNIVALINVVAIREIDYNNKVLHMYSFDKWIYNSINSNVSIYSSNIINKNGSMTPISVEIEYFENERKIEFAGQEIIMKPSSIKYTIYIDQYPFSTKLSQLQLIISATAIINSNSDSCSNKEFDNTTSESSDYVKLSISGKSLYGRFIRRALVDSTPITISNELLDKSLGAISDSHTSQSFIGINIPIYNKNVKIDPDFSLILNSNPSTTTNENSICSAKSTKSKSGLTTAQLAGIIVGSVGAIAIVFATVVTIKRKKALKKEMKVFGKKMQAINN
;
A
#
# COMPACT_ATOMS: atom_id res chain seq x y z
N MET A 1 -28.71 64.04 27.76
CA MET A 1 -28.65 63.89 26.29
C MET A 1 -28.36 62.42 26.03
N LYS A 2 -29.35 61.60 25.63
CA LYS A 2 -29.08 60.20 25.28
C LYS A 2 -28.35 60.22 23.95
N ILE A 3 -27.03 60.08 23.98
CA ILE A 3 -26.24 59.89 22.76
C ILE A 3 -26.23 58.38 22.52
N ASN A 4 -27.09 57.92 21.61
CA ASN A 4 -26.97 56.57 21.06
C ASN A 4 -25.78 56.58 20.10
N ILE A 5 -24.66 55.99 20.51
CA ILE A 5 -23.52 55.76 19.62
C ILE A 5 -23.66 54.36 19.06
N TYR A 6 -23.70 54.26 17.72
CA TYR A 6 -23.78 53.00 16.99
C TYR A 6 -22.36 52.64 16.51
N PHE A 7 -21.86 51.46 16.89
CA PHE A 7 -20.64 50.89 16.34
C PHE A 7 -20.97 49.63 15.54
N TYR A 8 -20.32 49.49 14.38
CA TYR A 8 -20.38 48.30 13.53
C TYR A 8 -19.06 47.57 13.66
N PHE A 9 -19.07 46.32 14.13
CA PHE A 9 -17.96 45.40 14.00
C PHE A 9 -18.41 44.17 13.21
N LEU A 10 -17.70 43.89 12.12
CA LEU A 10 -17.77 42.63 11.38
C LEU A 10 -16.95 41.60 12.16
N LEU A 11 -17.62 40.73 12.91
CA LEU A 11 -17.03 39.46 13.34
C LEU A 11 -17.27 38.43 12.24
N VAL A 12 -16.32 37.49 12.08
CA VAL A 12 -16.12 36.55 10.96
C VAL A 12 -17.36 35.70 10.59
N PHE A 13 -18.44 35.75 11.37
CA PHE A 13 -19.68 34.99 11.14
C PHE A 13 -20.89 35.84 10.71
N GLY A 14 -20.68 36.97 10.03
CA GLY A 14 -21.69 37.52 9.09
C GLY A 14 -22.97 38.19 9.63
N PHE A 15 -23.18 38.33 10.95
CA PHE A 15 -24.42 38.94 11.47
C PHE A 15 -24.30 40.43 11.86
N ILE A 16 -25.33 41.21 11.54
CA ILE A 16 -25.49 42.63 11.92
C ILE A 16 -26.25 42.71 13.25
N VAL A 17 -25.61 43.22 14.30
CA VAL A 17 -26.20 43.33 15.65
C VAL A 17 -26.50 44.79 16.00
N GLN A 18 -27.67 45.02 16.62
CA GLN A 18 -28.16 46.35 17.04
C GLN A 18 -27.99 46.53 18.57
N PHE A 19 -27.39 47.65 18.98
CA PHE A 19 -27.02 47.94 20.37
C PHE A 19 -27.95 48.98 21.02
N VAL A 20 -28.31 48.79 22.30
CA VAL A 20 -28.96 49.83 23.14
C VAL A 20 -28.19 49.94 24.45
N ILE A 21 -27.72 51.16 24.75
CA ILE A 21 -26.94 51.51 25.94
C ILE A 21 -27.85 52.23 26.94
N SER A 22 -27.96 51.72 28.17
CA SER A 22 -28.55 52.45 29.29
C SER A 22 -27.69 52.31 30.55
N ASP A 23 -27.67 53.36 31.38
CA ASP A 23 -26.99 53.39 32.68
C ASP A 23 -27.45 52.23 33.56
N LEU A 24 -26.61 51.20 33.75
CA LEU A 24 -26.99 49.97 34.45
C LEU A 24 -26.25 49.82 35.78
N LYS A 25 -27.03 49.82 36.87
CA LYS A 25 -26.70 49.15 38.13
C LYS A 25 -27.43 47.82 38.14
N PHE A 26 -26.70 46.73 38.39
CA PHE A 26 -27.19 45.35 38.59
C PHE A 26 -28.07 44.79 37.47
N GLU A 27 -27.52 43.92 36.61
CA GLU A 27 -28.34 42.99 35.84
C GLU A 27 -28.00 41.55 36.23
N GLU A 28 -28.99 40.87 36.83
CA GLU A 28 -29.06 39.41 36.84
C GLU A 28 -29.69 39.03 35.50
N PHE A 29 -28.89 38.49 34.58
CA PHE A 29 -29.44 37.91 33.35
C PHE A 29 -30.00 36.53 33.69
N LYS A 30 -31.22 36.24 33.25
CA LYS A 30 -31.83 34.92 33.34
C LYS A 30 -32.16 34.42 31.94
N PHE A 31 -31.60 33.27 31.57
CA PHE A 31 -31.98 32.54 30.37
C PHE A 31 -32.84 31.34 30.78
N SER A 32 -34.00 31.18 30.14
CA SER A 32 -34.86 29.99 30.22
C SER A 32 -34.99 29.44 28.79
N LEU A 33 -34.65 28.16 28.61
CA LEU A 33 -34.93 27.45 27.35
C LEU A 33 -36.38 26.98 27.36
N GLY A 34 -37.11 27.29 26.27
CA GLY A 34 -38.42 26.70 26.00
C GLY A 34 -38.30 25.24 25.53
N SER A 35 -39.44 24.56 25.38
CA SER A 35 -39.51 23.14 25.00
C SER A 35 -39.07 22.82 23.57
N SER A 36 -38.70 23.80 22.75
CA SER A 36 -38.37 23.65 21.31
C SER A 36 -36.88 23.44 21.00
N PHE A 37 -36.00 23.35 22.00
CA PHE A 37 -34.54 23.23 21.81
C PHE A 37 -34.01 21.79 21.94
N TYR A 38 -33.11 21.38 21.03
CA TYR A 38 -32.35 20.13 21.10
C TYR A 38 -30.85 20.39 21.38
N ALA A 39 -30.22 19.51 22.15
CA ALA A 39 -28.80 19.55 22.46
C ALA A 39 -28.11 18.20 22.20
N ILE A 40 -27.00 18.22 21.46
CA ILE A 40 -26.14 17.04 21.27
C ILE A 40 -25.52 16.67 22.63
N GLY A 41 -25.83 15.48 23.16
CA GLY A 41 -25.32 15.02 24.46
C GLY A 41 -26.20 15.34 25.68
N GLY A 42 -27.40 15.90 25.49
CA GLY A 42 -28.37 16.10 26.57
C GLY A 42 -28.23 17.43 27.36
N SER A 43 -27.27 18.28 27.02
CA SER A 43 -27.10 19.60 27.62
C SER A 43 -26.75 20.67 26.56
N CYS A 44 -27.43 21.80 26.60
CA CYS A 44 -27.11 22.98 25.80
C CYS A 44 -25.80 23.62 26.23
N GLU A 45 -24.86 23.76 25.31
CA GLU A 45 -23.68 24.59 25.53
C GLU A 45 -24.04 26.06 25.30
N PHE A 46 -23.72 26.89 26.28
CA PHE A 46 -23.78 28.34 26.19
C PHE A 46 -22.36 28.88 26.22
N SER A 47 -21.96 29.51 25.12
CA SER A 47 -20.75 30.33 25.09
C SER A 47 -21.14 31.78 25.31
N PHE A 48 -20.51 32.44 26.27
CA PHE A 48 -20.68 33.88 26.47
C PHE A 48 -19.35 34.58 26.58
N SER A 49 -19.25 35.73 25.91
CA SER A 49 -18.13 36.64 26.08
C SER A 49 -18.58 37.83 26.90
N ILE A 50 -17.82 38.15 27.95
CA ILE A 50 -18.11 39.27 28.84
C ILE A 50 -16.95 40.24 28.81
N LEU A 51 -17.20 41.47 28.37
CA LEU A 51 -16.24 42.57 28.49
C LEU A 51 -16.58 43.37 29.74
N VAL A 52 -15.64 43.44 30.67
CA VAL A 52 -15.69 44.34 31.83
C VAL A 52 -14.70 45.47 31.56
N SER A 53 -15.15 46.72 31.60
CA SER A 53 -14.29 47.89 31.36
C SER A 53 -14.52 48.97 32.41
N ASP A 54 -13.44 49.55 32.95
CA ASP A 54 -13.47 50.67 33.88
C ASP A 54 -12.43 51.72 33.47
N LEU A 55 -12.87 52.96 33.21
CA LEU A 55 -11.99 54.06 32.81
C LEU A 55 -11.02 54.48 33.93
N ASN A 56 -11.33 54.16 35.20
CA ASN A 56 -10.49 54.49 36.35
C ASN A 56 -9.56 53.34 36.78
N GLY A 57 -9.49 52.26 35.98
CA GLY A 57 -8.74 51.05 36.28
C GLY A 57 -9.61 49.94 36.85
N LEU A 58 -9.41 48.71 36.35
CA LEU A 58 -10.09 47.50 36.83
C LEU A 58 -9.39 46.94 38.06
N ASP A 59 -10.13 46.86 39.17
CA ASP A 59 -9.74 46.10 40.35
C ASP A 59 -10.41 44.72 40.28
N ASN A 60 -9.61 43.64 40.39
CA ASN A 60 -9.97 42.20 40.30
C ASN A 60 -11.47 41.89 40.06
N VAL A 61 -11.80 41.43 38.84
CA VAL A 61 -13.13 40.88 38.53
C VAL A 61 -13.30 39.54 39.24
N THR A 62 -14.27 39.48 40.15
CA THR A 62 -14.66 38.23 40.84
C THR A 62 -15.96 37.70 40.26
N TRP A 63 -16.05 36.37 40.14
CA TRP A 63 -17.20 35.65 39.58
C TRP A 63 -18.04 35.07 40.72
N GLY A 64 -19.34 35.34 40.75
CA GLY A 64 -20.24 34.83 41.79
C GLY A 64 -21.51 34.21 41.23
N GLY A 65 -21.76 32.94 41.58
CA GLY A 65 -23.09 32.31 41.56
C GLY A 65 -23.63 31.89 40.19
N PHE A 66 -23.01 30.89 39.56
CA PHE A 66 -23.72 30.08 38.58
C PHE A 66 -24.79 29.25 39.31
N ASN A 67 -26.03 29.71 39.39
CA ASN A 67 -27.16 28.92 39.89
C ASN A 67 -27.67 27.92 38.83
N ALA A 68 -26.75 27.30 38.11
CA ALA A 68 -27.07 26.32 37.10
C ALA A 68 -26.85 24.92 37.70
N PHE A 69 -27.81 24.01 37.56
CA PHE A 69 -27.61 22.59 37.87
C PHE A 69 -26.62 22.01 36.83
N THR A 70 -25.30 22.24 36.98
CA THR A 70 -24.30 22.00 35.91
C THR A 70 -23.11 21.16 36.35
N THR A 71 -22.56 20.39 35.41
CA THR A 71 -21.43 19.46 35.59
C THR A 71 -20.05 20.03 35.23
N TYR A 72 -19.95 21.15 34.49
CA TYR A 72 -18.66 21.73 34.09
C TYR A 72 -18.78 23.21 33.68
N ASN A 73 -17.86 24.06 34.18
CA ASN A 73 -17.72 25.48 33.83
C ASN A 73 -16.25 25.76 33.48
N ASP A 74 -15.98 26.32 32.31
CA ASP A 74 -14.66 26.79 31.90
C ASP A 74 -14.75 28.31 31.64
N VAL A 75 -13.92 29.11 32.30
CA VAL A 75 -13.90 30.58 32.18
C VAL A 75 -12.46 30.99 31.89
N ASN A 76 -12.21 31.44 30.67
CA ASN A 76 -10.89 31.86 30.20
C ASN A 76 -10.86 33.39 30.01
N VAL A 77 -9.74 34.01 30.39
CA VAL A 77 -9.45 35.41 30.07
C VAL A 77 -8.87 35.45 28.66
N ILE A 78 -9.59 36.02 27.70
CA ILE A 78 -9.11 36.17 26.31
C ILE A 78 -8.21 37.40 26.21
N PHE A 79 -8.54 38.46 26.94
CA PHE A 79 -7.81 39.72 26.90
C PHE A 79 -7.85 40.42 28.26
N HIS A 80 -6.72 40.99 28.66
CA HIS A 80 -6.62 41.78 29.89
C HIS A 80 -5.68 42.98 29.68
N ASN A 81 -6.15 44.17 30.05
CA ASN A 81 -5.32 45.33 30.32
C ASN A 81 -5.81 46.07 31.59
N GLU A 82 -5.19 47.21 31.91
CA GLU A 82 -5.51 47.99 33.12
C GLU A 82 -6.95 48.52 33.17
N THR A 83 -7.65 48.63 32.03
CA THR A 83 -8.98 49.28 31.90
C THR A 83 -10.06 48.38 31.32
N ALA A 84 -9.72 47.21 30.80
CA ALA A 84 -10.62 46.22 30.22
C ALA A 84 -10.17 44.77 30.47
N GLN A 85 -11.13 43.89 30.72
CA GLN A 85 -10.97 42.43 30.73
C GLN A 85 -12.07 41.79 29.88
N LEU A 86 -11.68 41.00 28.86
CA LEU A 86 -12.58 40.17 28.07
C LEU A 86 -12.48 38.72 28.55
N PHE A 87 -13.60 38.17 28.95
CA PHE A 87 -13.74 36.79 29.35
C PHE A 87 -14.52 36.03 28.29
N SER A 88 -14.20 34.75 28.11
CA SER A 88 -15.08 33.78 27.49
C SER A 88 -15.37 32.68 28.49
N ALA A 89 -16.63 32.26 28.54
CA ALA A 89 -17.05 31.19 29.41
C ALA A 89 -17.98 30.25 28.66
N ARG A 90 -17.86 28.96 29.00
CA ARG A 90 -18.69 27.87 28.48
C ARG A 90 -19.44 27.21 29.63
N VAL A 91 -20.75 27.10 29.48
CA VAL A 91 -21.65 26.46 30.46
C VAL A 91 -22.53 25.43 29.75
N TYR A 92 -22.60 24.22 30.31
CA TYR A 92 -23.41 23.12 29.78
C TYR A 92 -24.69 22.96 30.61
N CYS A 93 -25.85 23.34 30.05
CA CYS A 93 -27.15 23.36 30.72
C CYS A 93 -28.07 22.20 30.30
N PRO A 94 -28.67 21.44 31.23
CA PRO A 94 -29.75 20.51 30.91
C PRO A 94 -31.00 21.23 30.35
N ILE A 95 -31.69 20.60 29.38
CA ILE A 95 -32.93 21.13 28.76
C ILE A 95 -34.02 21.30 29.85
N ASN A 96 -34.83 22.38 29.77
CA ASN A 96 -35.93 22.74 30.68
C ASN A 96 -35.58 23.05 32.16
N GLN A 97 -34.31 23.01 32.58
CA GLN A 97 -33.95 23.14 34.01
C GLN A 97 -32.82 24.15 34.32
N CYS A 98 -32.51 25.07 33.41
CA CYS A 98 -31.42 26.02 33.61
C CYS A 98 -31.92 27.46 33.83
N GLU A 99 -31.48 28.10 34.92
CA GLU A 99 -31.34 29.55 35.05
C GLU A 99 -29.84 29.86 35.20
N ILE A 100 -29.17 30.42 34.19
CA ILE A 100 -27.80 30.91 34.34
C ILE A 100 -27.86 32.36 34.82
N GLY A 101 -27.46 32.62 36.07
CA GLY A 101 -27.14 33.97 36.56
C GLY A 101 -25.62 34.19 36.52
N VAL A 102 -25.16 35.31 35.96
CA VAL A 102 -23.74 35.72 36.01
C VAL A 102 -23.63 37.03 36.78
N LYS A 103 -22.84 37.05 37.86
CA LYS A 103 -22.49 38.29 38.57
C LYS A 103 -21.01 38.62 38.36
N ALA A 104 -20.76 39.79 37.79
CA ALA A 104 -19.44 40.39 37.69
C ALA A 104 -19.40 41.68 38.53
N TYR A 105 -18.34 41.86 39.30
CA TYR A 105 -18.16 43.02 40.17
C TYR A 105 -17.06 43.92 39.61
N SER A 106 -17.37 45.21 39.42
CA SER A 106 -16.39 46.29 39.27
C SER A 106 -16.57 47.27 40.43
N LYS A 107 -15.48 47.62 41.13
CA LYS A 107 -15.54 48.52 42.30
C LYS A 107 -15.92 49.96 41.96
N ASN A 108 -15.55 50.49 40.78
CA ASN A 108 -15.74 51.90 40.44
C ASN A 108 -16.88 52.16 39.43
N GLY A 109 -17.71 51.15 39.13
CA GLY A 109 -18.87 51.30 38.25
C GLY A 109 -18.54 51.17 36.76
N GLY A 110 -17.87 50.09 36.38
CA GLY A 110 -17.51 49.79 35.00
C GLY A 110 -18.67 49.38 34.08
N PHE A 111 -18.39 49.41 32.77
CA PHE A 111 -19.26 48.87 31.73
C PHE A 111 -19.18 47.35 31.71
N LEU A 112 -20.35 46.70 31.70
CA LEU A 112 -20.49 45.27 31.46
C LEU A 112 -21.15 45.08 30.09
N TYR A 113 -20.47 44.40 29.19
CA TYR A 113 -21.06 43.94 27.93
C TYR A 113 -21.05 42.42 27.90
N HIS A 114 -22.12 41.82 27.38
CA HIS A 114 -22.15 40.38 27.15
C HIS A 114 -22.72 40.08 25.76
N THR A 115 -22.24 38.99 25.16
CA THR A 115 -22.91 38.30 24.05
C THR A 115 -23.08 36.85 24.46
N THR A 116 -24.21 36.25 24.13
CA THR A 116 -24.51 34.84 24.37
C THR A 116 -24.81 34.16 23.05
N TYR A 117 -24.15 33.03 22.82
CA TYR A 117 -24.46 32.11 21.75
C TYR A 117 -24.95 30.80 22.38
N PRO A 118 -26.26 30.52 22.40
CA PRO A 118 -26.69 29.16 22.63
C PRO A 118 -26.22 28.31 21.44
N MET A 119 -25.46 27.24 21.70
CA MET A 119 -25.24 26.18 20.70
C MET A 119 -26.39 25.17 20.74
N CYS A 120 -27.62 25.67 20.89
CA CYS A 120 -28.85 24.88 20.87
C CYS A 120 -29.77 25.46 19.80
N GLN A 121 -30.22 24.59 18.89
CA GLN A 121 -31.09 24.97 17.79
C GLN A 121 -32.54 24.73 18.15
N GLU A 122 -33.39 25.67 17.76
CA GLU A 122 -34.83 25.45 17.69
C GLU A 122 -35.09 24.44 16.57
N ILE A 123 -35.79 23.34 16.87
CA ILE A 123 -36.16 22.35 15.86
C ILE A 123 -37.12 23.02 14.88
N PRO A 124 -36.81 23.17 13.58
CA PRO A 124 -37.83 23.51 12.61
C PRO A 124 -38.87 22.39 12.60
N THR A 125 -40.12 22.74 12.89
CA THR A 125 -41.23 21.79 13.06
C THR A 125 -41.62 21.09 11.77
N ASP A 126 -41.24 21.63 10.60
CA ASP A 126 -41.56 21.10 9.30
C ASP A 126 -40.33 21.15 8.37
N PHE A 127 -39.53 20.07 8.33
CA PHE A 127 -38.61 19.82 7.22
C PHE A 127 -38.97 18.50 6.50
N THR A 128 -38.60 18.41 5.22
CA THR A 128 -38.75 17.21 4.39
C THR A 128 -37.40 16.74 3.88
N ILE A 129 -37.20 15.43 3.83
CA ILE A 129 -36.00 14.80 3.28
C ILE A 129 -36.39 14.01 2.03
N GLU A 130 -35.74 14.32 0.90
CA GLU A 130 -35.91 13.61 -0.36
C GLU A 130 -34.58 12.97 -0.78
N GLN A 131 -34.58 11.67 -1.09
CA GLN A 131 -33.39 10.97 -1.58
C GLN A 131 -33.08 11.40 -3.01
N ILE A 132 -31.86 11.92 -3.25
CA ILE A 132 -31.42 12.40 -4.57
C ILE A 132 -30.38 11.48 -5.22
N SER A 133 -29.70 10.61 -4.45
CA SER A 133 -28.73 9.64 -4.99
C SER A 133 -29.08 8.20 -4.62
N GLY A 134 -28.50 7.24 -5.34
CA GLY A 134 -28.45 5.85 -4.90
C GLY A 134 -27.67 5.70 -3.58
N TYR A 135 -27.81 4.55 -2.94
CA TYR A 135 -27.04 4.21 -1.76
C TYR A 135 -25.62 3.79 -2.12
N SER A 136 -24.63 4.45 -1.54
CA SER A 136 -23.24 4.01 -1.49
C SER A 136 -22.96 3.29 -0.19
N TYR A 137 -22.18 2.22 -0.21
CA TYR A 137 -21.70 1.57 1.01
C TYR A 137 -20.28 2.05 1.31
N ASN A 138 -20.09 2.60 2.50
CA ASN A 138 -18.80 2.97 3.04
C ASN A 138 -18.28 1.84 3.94
N TYR A 139 -17.29 1.11 3.42
CA TYR A 139 -16.64 0.02 4.12
C TYR A 139 -15.92 0.47 5.39
N PHE A 140 -15.26 1.64 5.39
CA PHE A 140 -14.53 2.17 6.55
C PHE A 140 -15.43 2.39 7.77
N THR A 141 -16.68 2.77 7.54
CA THR A 141 -17.67 3.00 8.61
C THR A 141 -18.67 1.85 8.75
N SER A 142 -18.63 0.85 7.84
CA SER A 142 -19.69 -0.15 7.68
C SER A 142 -21.08 0.47 7.64
N ALA A 143 -21.22 1.53 6.83
CA ALA A 143 -22.42 2.34 6.77
C ALA A 143 -22.90 2.51 5.34
N TYR A 144 -24.22 2.53 5.15
CA TYR A 144 -24.80 2.95 3.88
C TYR A 144 -25.03 4.45 3.92
N SER A 145 -24.73 5.16 2.84
CA SER A 145 -25.01 6.57 2.72
C SER A 145 -25.71 6.91 1.43
N CYS A 146 -26.56 7.93 1.45
CA CYS A 146 -27.09 8.55 0.25
C CYS A 146 -27.13 10.06 0.44
N TYR A 147 -27.04 10.80 -0.66
CA TYR A 147 -27.32 12.21 -0.66
C TYR A 147 -28.83 12.43 -0.63
N VAL A 148 -29.23 13.41 0.16
CA VAL A 148 -30.61 13.83 0.33
C VAL A 148 -30.72 15.34 0.17
N ASN A 149 -31.86 15.79 -0.34
CA ASN A 149 -32.26 17.19 -0.26
C ASN A 149 -33.04 17.38 1.04
N VAL A 150 -32.70 18.40 1.83
CA VAL A 150 -33.41 18.74 3.06
C VAL A 150 -34.00 20.13 2.90
N SER A 151 -35.32 20.21 2.84
CA SER A 151 -36.05 21.48 2.71
C SER A 151 -36.87 21.76 3.96
N GLY A 152 -36.94 23.03 4.39
CA GLY A 152 -37.64 23.45 5.61
C GLY A 152 -36.73 23.65 6.83
N LEU A 153 -35.42 23.43 6.69
CA LEU A 153 -34.44 23.97 7.62
C LEU A 153 -34.34 25.49 7.42
N ILE A 154 -34.16 26.26 8.50
CA ILE A 154 -33.91 27.71 8.40
C ILE A 154 -32.56 27.89 7.68
N ASP A 155 -32.54 28.66 6.59
CA ASP A 155 -31.47 28.73 5.57
C ASP A 155 -30.04 29.15 6.05
N ASP A 156 -29.79 29.33 7.35
CA ASP A 156 -28.52 29.91 7.86
C ASP A 156 -27.75 29.01 8.84
N VAL A 157 -27.99 27.69 8.85
CA VAL A 157 -27.40 26.79 9.85
C VAL A 157 -26.11 26.12 9.35
N SER A 158 -24.95 26.59 9.81
CA SER A 158 -23.63 25.98 9.57
C SER A 158 -23.37 24.68 10.35
N TYR A 159 -24.34 24.17 11.12
CA TYR A 159 -24.24 22.94 11.92
C TYR A 159 -25.55 22.15 11.83
N VAL A 160 -25.61 21.11 11.02
CA VAL A 160 -26.81 20.28 10.91
C VAL A 160 -26.91 19.34 12.13
N PRO A 161 -28.08 19.19 12.74
CA PRO A 161 -28.25 18.28 13.87
C PRO A 161 -28.00 16.83 13.47
N ARG A 162 -27.07 16.17 14.16
CA ARG A 162 -26.88 14.72 14.09
C ARG A 162 -28.11 14.03 14.69
N LEU A 163 -29.03 13.53 13.85
CA LEU A 163 -30.22 12.79 14.27
C LEU A 163 -29.89 11.36 14.71
N THR A 164 -29.29 11.17 15.89
CA THR A 164 -29.10 9.82 16.43
C THR A 164 -30.41 9.24 16.97
N THR A 165 -30.79 8.04 16.51
CA THR A 165 -31.93 7.27 17.03
C THR A 165 -31.68 6.81 18.49
N SER A 166 -32.73 6.69 19.30
CA SER A 166 -32.64 6.36 20.73
C SER A 166 -32.27 4.90 21.04
N GLU A 167 -32.19 4.01 20.04
CA GLU A 167 -31.74 2.64 20.26
C GLU A 167 -30.21 2.60 20.33
N SER A 168 -29.68 2.87 21.53
CA SER A 168 -28.26 2.79 21.83
C SER A 168 -27.67 1.43 21.43
N GLY A 169 -26.90 1.39 20.34
CA GLY A 169 -25.80 0.44 20.16
C GLY A 169 -25.87 -0.54 18.98
N ILE A 170 -26.94 -0.62 18.19
CA ILE A 170 -27.00 -1.57 17.04
C ILE A 170 -27.27 -0.88 15.71
N PHE A 171 -28.05 0.20 15.70
CA PHE A 171 -28.37 0.96 14.50
C PHE A 171 -28.49 2.45 14.84
N SER A 172 -27.86 3.30 14.04
CA SER A 172 -28.00 4.76 14.12
C SER A 172 -28.02 5.38 12.74
N VAL A 173 -28.73 6.49 12.60
CA VAL A 173 -28.71 7.31 11.38
C VAL A 173 -28.05 8.63 11.71
N SER A 174 -27.32 9.22 10.76
CA SER A 174 -26.91 10.62 10.81
C SER A 174 -27.33 11.32 9.52
N ILE A 175 -27.56 12.62 9.62
CA ILE A 175 -27.64 13.50 8.47
C ILE A 175 -26.56 14.53 8.68
N ASP A 176 -25.57 14.50 7.81
CA ASP A 176 -24.41 15.38 7.87
C ASP A 176 -24.49 16.35 6.68
N TYR A 177 -24.17 17.62 6.90
CA TYR A 177 -24.02 18.57 5.79
C TYR A 177 -22.65 18.38 5.17
N GLU A 178 -22.63 18.07 3.88
CA GLU A 178 -21.41 17.93 3.12
C GLU A 178 -21.01 19.29 2.53
N TYR A 179 -19.71 19.47 2.30
CA TYR A 179 -19.16 20.75 1.83
C TYR A 179 -19.60 21.13 0.42
N ASP A 180 -20.13 20.17 -0.34
CA ASP A 180 -20.72 20.36 -1.68
C ASP A 180 -22.11 21.03 -1.65
N GLY A 181 -22.61 21.37 -0.45
CA GLY A 181 -23.92 21.99 -0.25
C GLY A 181 -25.07 20.99 -0.15
N ARG A 182 -24.78 19.69 -0.11
CA ARG A 182 -25.77 18.62 0.02
C ARG A 182 -25.79 18.07 1.44
N TYR A 183 -26.83 17.30 1.75
CA TYR A 183 -26.92 16.56 2.99
C TYR A 183 -26.64 15.08 2.70
N LYS A 184 -25.76 14.45 3.47
CA LYS A 184 -25.48 13.01 3.43
C LYS A 184 -26.19 12.32 4.59
N LEU A 185 -27.14 11.47 4.24
CA LEU A 185 -27.80 10.58 5.18
C LEU A 185 -26.97 9.31 5.31
N THR A 186 -26.48 8.99 6.51
CA THR A 186 -25.64 7.82 6.79
C THR A 186 -26.31 6.88 7.78
N PHE A 187 -26.45 5.61 7.39
CA PHE A 187 -27.02 4.52 8.16
C PHE A 187 -25.88 3.66 8.70
N PHE A 188 -25.65 3.71 10.01
CA PHE A 188 -24.74 2.82 10.71
C PHE A 188 -25.53 1.63 11.27
N GLY A 189 -25.06 0.42 11.01
CA GLY A 189 -25.69 -0.78 11.57
C GLY A 189 -26.86 -1.35 10.77
N THR A 190 -27.55 -2.35 11.36
CA THR A 190 -28.74 -2.98 10.77
C THR A 190 -29.90 -3.00 11.76
N PRO A 191 -31.16 -2.75 11.34
CA PRO A 191 -32.32 -2.82 12.23
C PRO A 191 -32.55 -4.25 12.75
N LYS A 192 -33.06 -4.40 13.97
CA LYS A 192 -33.40 -5.71 14.58
C LYS A 192 -34.51 -6.47 13.83
N THR A 193 -35.43 -5.76 13.21
CA THR A 193 -36.62 -6.31 12.54
C THR A 193 -36.57 -5.99 11.05
N VAL A 194 -37.17 -6.88 10.25
CA VAL A 194 -37.33 -6.82 8.78
C VAL A 194 -37.15 -5.38 8.28
N ALA A 195 -36.02 -5.10 7.61
CA ALA A 195 -35.79 -3.79 7.02
C ALA A 195 -36.98 -3.48 6.11
N PRO A 196 -37.87 -2.54 6.49
CA PRO A 196 -39.02 -2.24 5.65
C PRO A 196 -38.48 -1.68 4.33
N LYS A 197 -39.19 -1.85 3.21
CA LYS A 197 -38.81 -1.19 1.94
C LYS A 197 -38.64 0.33 2.11
N THR A 198 -39.29 0.89 3.13
CA THR A 198 -39.29 2.31 3.47
C THR A 198 -39.18 2.48 4.98
N TRP A 199 -38.22 3.28 5.43
CA TRP A 199 -38.00 3.65 6.82
C TRP A 199 -38.80 4.91 7.14
N SER A 200 -39.62 4.86 8.19
CA SER A 200 -40.33 6.02 8.72
C SER A 200 -39.59 6.57 9.92
N PHE A 201 -39.19 7.83 9.88
CA PHE A 201 -38.60 8.55 11.01
C PHE A 201 -39.67 9.46 11.63
N GLU A 202 -39.74 9.48 12.96
CA GLU A 202 -40.70 10.27 13.73
C GLU A 202 -39.95 11.10 14.77
N TYR A 203 -40.37 12.35 14.98
CA TYR A 203 -39.86 13.16 16.09
C TYR A 203 -40.29 12.59 17.44
N ILE A 204 -39.54 12.95 18.49
CA ILE A 204 -39.83 12.53 19.88
C ILE A 204 -41.24 12.96 20.33
N ASP A 205 -41.78 14.04 19.76
CA ASP A 205 -43.12 14.57 20.08
C ASP A 205 -44.27 13.98 19.23
N GLY A 206 -43.97 13.14 18.23
CA GLY A 206 -44.96 12.41 17.44
C GLY A 206 -45.46 13.08 16.15
N SER A 207 -44.79 14.11 15.62
CA SER A 207 -45.21 14.85 14.41
C SER A 207 -44.04 15.29 13.51
N PRO A 208 -44.19 15.44 12.18
CA PRO A 208 -44.67 14.45 11.20
C PRO A 208 -43.54 13.50 10.73
N LYS A 209 -43.94 12.46 9.99
CA LYS A 209 -43.09 11.34 9.55
C LYS A 209 -42.45 11.59 8.19
N PHE A 210 -41.13 11.45 8.06
CA PHE A 210 -40.50 11.33 6.74
C PHE A 210 -40.14 9.88 6.44
N ASN A 211 -40.31 9.50 5.17
CA ASN A 211 -40.17 8.13 4.68
C ASN A 211 -39.00 8.07 3.68
N ILE A 212 -38.02 7.21 3.93
CA ILE A 212 -36.85 7.04 3.06
C ILE A 212 -36.75 5.58 2.62
N SER A 213 -36.44 5.31 1.35
CA SER A 213 -36.18 3.96 0.86
C SER A 213 -35.12 3.28 1.71
N SER A 214 -35.28 2.01 2.07
CA SER A 214 -34.21 1.28 2.75
C SER A 214 -32.98 1.08 1.85
N PRO A 215 -31.74 1.23 2.35
CA PRO A 215 -30.56 0.77 1.61
C PRO A 215 -30.59 -0.74 1.34
N PHE A 216 -31.29 -1.49 2.20
CA PHE A 216 -31.47 -2.92 2.06
C PHE A 216 -32.64 -3.19 1.09
N ASN A 217 -32.34 -3.34 -0.21
CA ASN A 217 -33.33 -3.62 -1.26
C ASN A 217 -33.79 -5.09 -1.30
N SER A 218 -32.96 -6.00 -0.81
CA SER A 218 -33.31 -7.40 -0.63
C SER A 218 -33.91 -7.60 0.77
N SER A 219 -34.99 -8.36 0.85
CA SER A 219 -35.20 -9.22 2.01
C SER A 219 -33.88 -9.97 2.20
N ILE A 220 -33.08 -9.60 3.19
CA ILE A 220 -31.81 -10.26 3.50
C ILE A 220 -32.20 -11.66 3.97
N SER A 221 -32.38 -12.58 3.02
CA SER A 221 -32.51 -13.98 3.31
C SER A 221 -31.09 -14.45 3.56
N TYR A 222 -30.60 -14.34 4.80
CA TYR A 222 -29.67 -15.34 5.24
C TYR A 222 -30.40 -16.66 5.03
N VAL A 223 -29.93 -17.47 4.10
CA VAL A 223 -30.34 -18.86 4.07
C VAL A 223 -30.14 -19.35 5.50
N ASN A 224 -31.15 -20.00 6.08
CA ASN A 224 -31.22 -20.50 7.47
C ASN A 224 -30.07 -21.47 7.87
N SER A 225 -28.94 -21.45 7.18
CA SER A 225 -27.80 -22.34 7.28
C SER A 225 -26.47 -21.59 7.35
N ALA A 226 -26.41 -20.35 7.87
CA ALA A 226 -25.13 -19.82 8.33
C ALA A 226 -24.67 -20.71 9.50
N VAL A 227 -23.86 -21.72 9.20
CA VAL A 227 -23.13 -22.47 10.21
C VAL A 227 -22.05 -21.53 10.71
N ILE A 228 -22.30 -20.87 11.83
CA ILE A 228 -21.30 -20.02 12.48
C ILE A 228 -20.38 -20.95 13.28
N ASP A 229 -19.33 -21.43 12.62
CA ASP A 229 -18.18 -21.97 13.32
C ASP A 229 -17.32 -20.78 13.76
N TYR A 230 -17.39 -20.43 15.05
CA TYR A 230 -16.50 -19.45 15.65
C TYR A 230 -15.45 -20.16 16.49
N TYR A 231 -14.18 -19.83 16.26
CA TYR A 231 -13.10 -20.26 17.13
C TYR A 231 -12.81 -19.12 18.11
N ASN A 232 -13.52 -19.11 19.24
CA ASN A 232 -13.13 -18.26 20.37
C ASN A 232 -11.93 -18.92 21.03
N ILE A 233 -10.78 -18.27 20.92
CA ILE A 233 -9.64 -18.69 21.71
C ILE A 233 -9.78 -18.04 23.09
N ASN A 234 -10.31 -18.80 24.06
CA ASN A 234 -10.26 -18.45 25.48
C ASN A 234 -8.79 -18.27 25.89
N HIS A 235 -8.29 -17.06 25.75
CA HIS A 235 -6.89 -16.70 25.97
C HIS A 235 -6.79 -15.80 27.19
N ASN A 236 -6.07 -16.26 28.21
CA ASN A 236 -5.36 -15.32 29.07
C ASN A 236 -4.31 -14.64 28.18
N MET A 237 -4.47 -13.35 27.91
CA MET A 237 -3.51 -12.55 27.14
C MET A 237 -2.23 -12.44 27.96
N ASN A 238 -1.18 -13.17 27.56
CA ASN A 238 0.14 -13.09 28.21
C ASN A 238 1.07 -12.06 27.55
N SER A 239 0.62 -11.37 26.50
CA SER A 239 1.37 -10.28 25.89
C SER A 239 0.48 -9.06 25.68
N LYS A 240 1.15 -7.90 25.59
CA LYS A 240 0.56 -6.59 25.29
C LYS A 240 -0.20 -6.57 23.94
N PHE A 241 -0.06 -7.61 23.09
CA PHE A 241 -0.41 -7.57 21.67
C PHE A 241 -1.08 -8.85 21.10
N ASP A 242 -1.39 -9.86 21.94
CA ASP A 242 -2.19 -11.05 21.59
C ASP A 242 -3.69 -10.68 21.58
N TYR A 243 -4.13 -9.90 20.59
CA TYR A 243 -5.55 -9.55 20.48
C TYR A 243 -6.41 -10.79 20.20
N PRO A 244 -7.66 -10.86 20.69
CA PRO A 244 -8.56 -11.95 20.34
C PRO A 244 -8.76 -11.93 18.83
N GLN A 245 -8.43 -13.04 18.19
CA GLN A 245 -8.69 -13.25 16.77
C GLN A 245 -10.00 -14.02 16.63
N PHE A 246 -10.95 -13.44 15.90
CA PHE A 246 -12.23 -14.07 15.60
C PHE A 246 -12.18 -14.58 14.17
N TRP A 247 -12.40 -15.88 14.04
CA TRP A 247 -12.65 -16.55 12.76
C TRP A 247 -14.13 -16.82 12.66
N ILE A 248 -14.76 -16.33 11.60
CA ILE A 248 -16.20 -16.48 11.40
C ILE A 248 -16.40 -17.03 10.00
N ASN A 249 -16.88 -18.26 9.90
CA ASN A 249 -17.33 -18.82 8.64
C ASN A 249 -18.79 -18.43 8.40
N ILE A 250 -19.09 -17.83 7.24
CA ILE A 250 -20.44 -17.43 6.87
C ILE A 250 -20.72 -17.84 5.42
N LYS A 251 -21.80 -18.59 5.22
CA LYS A 251 -22.39 -18.80 3.90
C LYS A 251 -23.47 -17.74 3.65
N THR A 252 -23.16 -16.77 2.79
CA THR A 252 -23.99 -15.58 2.55
C THR A 252 -24.07 -15.27 1.05
N ASN A 253 -25.20 -14.72 0.61
CA ASN A 253 -25.33 -14.17 -0.74
C ASN A 253 -24.75 -12.75 -0.85
N GLU A 254 -24.55 -12.07 0.29
CA GLU A 254 -23.95 -10.74 0.37
C GLU A 254 -22.44 -10.86 0.61
N ARG A 255 -21.67 -10.06 -0.14
CA ARG A 255 -20.22 -9.99 -0.02
C ARG A 255 -19.77 -9.42 1.34
N TYR A 256 -20.56 -8.56 1.99
CA TYR A 256 -20.24 -7.95 3.28
C TYR A 256 -21.43 -8.02 4.24
N PRO A 257 -21.64 -9.14 4.94
CA PRO A 257 -22.63 -9.20 6.01
C PRO A 257 -22.23 -8.22 7.11
N TYR A 258 -23.22 -7.62 7.79
CA TYR A 258 -22.94 -6.78 8.94
C TYR A 258 -22.39 -7.62 10.09
N ILE A 259 -21.09 -7.50 10.32
CA ILE A 259 -20.41 -8.10 11.46
C ILE A 259 -19.80 -6.95 12.27
N ASN A 260 -20.34 -6.69 13.45
CA ASN A 260 -19.85 -5.64 14.33
C ASN A 260 -19.25 -6.24 15.60
N LEU A 261 -17.96 -5.95 15.82
CA LEU A 261 -17.33 -6.06 17.13
C LEU A 261 -17.41 -4.71 17.81
N ARG A 262 -18.27 -4.62 18.83
CA ARG A 262 -18.34 -3.42 19.65
C ARG A 262 -16.94 -3.14 20.22
N ASP A 263 -16.53 -1.87 20.14
CA ASP A 263 -15.25 -1.35 20.64
C ASP A 263 -13.99 -1.81 19.86
N SER A 264 -14.13 -2.48 18.70
CA SER A 264 -13.01 -2.76 17.78
C SER A 264 -12.86 -1.66 16.72
N PHE A 265 -11.64 -1.16 16.51
CA PHE A 265 -11.32 -0.30 15.36
C PHE A 265 -11.14 -1.08 14.06
N PHE A 266 -10.92 -2.39 14.14
CA PHE A 266 -10.68 -3.22 12.96
C PHE A 266 -11.98 -3.84 12.48
N LEU A 267 -12.23 -3.62 11.20
CA LEU A 267 -13.33 -4.22 10.45
C LEU A 267 -13.05 -5.69 10.12
N PRO A 268 -14.09 -6.53 10.04
CA PRO A 268 -13.98 -7.86 9.48
C PRO A 268 -13.43 -7.85 8.06
N LYS A 269 -12.44 -8.70 7.82
CA LYS A 269 -11.84 -8.92 6.50
C LYS A 269 -12.20 -10.31 6.00
N ILE A 270 -12.61 -10.44 4.74
CA ILE A 270 -12.62 -11.75 4.09
C ILE A 270 -11.16 -12.16 3.93
N VAL A 271 -10.85 -13.40 4.29
CA VAL A 271 -9.49 -13.91 4.19
C VAL A 271 -9.41 -15.19 3.37
N SER A 272 -10.49 -15.97 3.28
CA SER A 272 -10.54 -17.11 2.35
C SER A 272 -11.97 -17.54 2.04
N SER A 273 -12.12 -18.43 1.07
CA SER A 273 -13.39 -19.12 0.77
C SER A 273 -13.21 -20.64 0.75
N TYR A 274 -14.25 -21.37 1.12
CA TYR A 274 -14.32 -22.82 0.88
C TYR A 274 -15.00 -23.15 -0.45
N ASP A 275 -14.75 -24.36 -0.98
CA ASP A 275 -15.36 -24.88 -2.20
C ASP A 275 -16.90 -24.88 -2.19
N ASP A 276 -17.51 -24.84 -1.00
CA ASP A 276 -18.96 -24.81 -0.83
C ASP A 276 -19.58 -23.41 -0.96
N GLY A 277 -18.76 -22.38 -1.17
CA GLY A 277 -19.13 -20.97 -1.28
C GLY A 277 -19.20 -20.20 0.04
N SER A 278 -18.82 -20.80 1.17
CA SER A 278 -18.71 -20.07 2.44
C SER A 278 -17.46 -19.18 2.48
N LEU A 279 -17.61 -18.00 3.09
CA LEU A 279 -16.56 -17.00 3.27
C LEU A 279 -16.03 -17.04 4.70
N ASN A 280 -14.71 -17.00 4.86
CA ASN A 280 -14.05 -16.87 6.15
C ASN A 280 -13.72 -15.41 6.41
N TYR A 281 -14.27 -14.88 7.50
CA TYR A 281 -13.95 -13.56 8.01
C TYR A 281 -12.95 -13.67 9.14
N PHE A 282 -11.96 -12.79 9.11
CA PHE A 282 -10.99 -12.57 10.17
C PHE A 282 -11.25 -11.21 10.80
N ILE A 283 -11.30 -11.18 12.14
CA ILE A 283 -11.34 -9.92 12.88
C ILE A 283 -10.30 -9.97 14.00
N ASN A 284 -9.52 -8.89 14.10
CA ASN A 284 -8.61 -8.67 15.19
C ASN A 284 -9.27 -7.65 16.15
N ALA A 285 -9.68 -8.07 17.34
CA ALA A 285 -10.26 -7.13 18.30
C ALA A 285 -9.16 -6.30 18.98
N ARG A 286 -8.79 -5.17 18.37
CA ARG A 286 -7.99 -4.16 19.06
C ARG A 286 -8.88 -3.24 19.87
N LEU A 287 -8.59 -3.13 21.16
CA LEU A 287 -9.07 -2.04 22.01
C LEU A 287 -7.93 -1.11 22.41
N ILE A 288 -8.16 0.20 22.30
CA ILE A 288 -7.33 1.21 22.99
C ILE A 288 -7.88 1.29 24.40
N ILE A 289 -7.42 0.44 25.32
CA ILE A 289 -7.68 0.68 26.74
C ILE A 289 -6.37 0.60 27.50
N SER A 290 -6.00 1.72 28.11
CA SER A 290 -5.03 1.74 29.20
C SER A 290 -5.66 1.08 30.42
N ILE A 291 -5.27 -0.18 30.71
CA ILE A 291 -5.47 -0.89 31.99
C ILE A 291 -6.95 -1.20 32.34
N GLY A 292 -7.37 -2.47 32.28
CA GLY A 292 -8.71 -2.89 32.75
C GLY A 292 -9.25 -4.24 32.23
N GLU A 293 -10.43 -4.65 32.71
CA GLU A 293 -11.24 -5.72 32.10
C GLU A 293 -11.89 -5.20 30.82
N VAL A 294 -11.69 -5.90 29.72
CA VAL A 294 -12.28 -5.54 28.43
C VAL A 294 -13.45 -6.46 28.13
N LEU A 295 -14.65 -5.88 28.00
CA LEU A 295 -15.86 -6.58 27.56
C LEU A 295 -15.98 -6.46 26.04
N CYS A 296 -15.40 -7.41 25.29
CA CYS A 296 -15.70 -7.52 23.87
C CYS A 296 -17.10 -8.13 23.70
N THR A 297 -18.01 -7.40 23.06
CA THR A 297 -19.29 -7.99 22.61
C THR A 297 -19.21 -8.19 21.10
N LEU A 298 -19.02 -9.44 20.67
CA LEU A 298 -19.24 -9.80 19.27
C LEU A 298 -20.75 -9.85 19.05
N SER A 299 -21.26 -8.95 18.20
CA SER A 299 -22.67 -8.98 17.78
C SER A 299 -22.72 -9.45 16.33
N LEU A 300 -23.09 -10.70 16.15
CA LEU A 300 -23.42 -11.27 14.85
C LEU A 300 -24.93 -11.23 14.70
N GLN A 301 -25.43 -10.45 13.75
CA GLN A 301 -26.86 -10.37 13.50
C GLN A 301 -27.23 -11.28 12.33
N ASN A 302 -27.67 -12.50 12.65
CA ASN A 302 -28.47 -13.31 11.73
C ASN A 302 -29.94 -13.21 12.18
N TYR A 303 -30.88 -13.11 11.24
CA TYR A 303 -32.24 -12.62 11.45
C TYR A 303 -33.07 -13.26 12.59
N SER A 304 -32.70 -14.45 13.09
CA SER A 304 -33.42 -15.12 14.18
C SER A 304 -32.77 -14.98 15.55
N ASP A 305 -31.45 -14.82 15.64
CA ASP A 305 -30.73 -14.86 16.92
C ASP A 305 -29.59 -13.84 16.90
N VAL A 306 -29.68 -12.82 17.75
CA VAL A 306 -28.51 -12.02 18.11
C VAL A 306 -27.61 -12.94 18.92
N TYR A 307 -26.57 -13.49 18.29
CA TYR A 307 -25.51 -14.14 19.04
C TYR A 307 -24.67 -13.05 19.70
N GLN A 308 -24.89 -12.86 21.00
CA GLN A 308 -24.04 -12.06 21.88
C GLN A 308 -23.16 -13.02 22.66
N ASP A 309 -21.91 -13.16 22.27
CA ASP A 309 -20.89 -13.68 23.18
C ASP A 309 -20.26 -12.50 23.92
N LYS A 310 -20.28 -12.58 25.25
CA LYS A 310 -19.65 -11.61 26.14
C LYS A 310 -18.47 -12.30 26.78
N ASN A 311 -17.29 -12.08 26.24
CA ASN A 311 -16.06 -12.50 26.87
C ASN A 311 -15.43 -11.30 27.59
N SER A 312 -15.05 -11.52 28.84
CA SER A 312 -14.18 -10.61 29.57
C SER A 312 -12.74 -11.06 29.37
N TYR A 313 -11.94 -10.23 28.71
CA TYR A 313 -10.49 -10.41 28.62
C TYR A 313 -9.83 -9.54 29.68
N LYS A 314 -9.00 -10.13 30.53
CA LYS A 314 -8.12 -9.37 31.43
C LYS A 314 -6.87 -8.99 30.65
N TYR A 315 -6.76 -7.71 30.35
CA TYR A 315 -5.54 -7.12 29.81
C TYR A 315 -4.62 -6.74 30.98
N GLN A 316 -3.41 -7.28 31.01
CA GLN A 316 -2.35 -6.78 31.88
C GLN A 316 -1.31 -6.09 31.01
N ASP A 317 -1.18 -4.78 31.19
CA ASP A 317 -0.10 -4.01 30.59
C ASP A 317 1.21 -4.53 31.20
N PHE A 318 2.02 -5.28 30.43
CA PHE A 318 3.41 -5.55 30.82
C PHE A 318 4.21 -4.27 30.59
N LYS A 319 3.93 -3.23 31.37
CA LYS A 319 4.86 -2.11 31.48
C LYS A 319 6.12 -2.69 32.11
N PHE A 320 7.25 -2.40 31.47
CA PHE A 320 8.54 -2.62 32.08
C PHE A 320 8.59 -1.73 33.33
N GLU A 321 8.51 -2.36 34.50
CA GLU A 321 8.63 -1.68 35.80
C GLU A 321 9.98 -2.08 36.41
N PRO A 322 11.01 -1.21 36.33
CA PRO A 322 12.15 -1.41 37.21
C PRO A 322 11.66 -1.35 38.66
N THR A 323 12.12 -2.28 39.49
CA THR A 323 11.63 -2.46 40.87
C THR A 323 12.19 -1.38 41.80
N ASP A 324 13.48 -1.03 41.66
CA ASP A 324 14.16 -0.08 42.56
C ASP A 324 15.27 0.71 41.84
N LEU A 325 15.31 2.03 42.01
CA LEU A 325 16.51 2.83 41.70
C LEU A 325 17.59 2.55 42.75
N GLN A 326 18.69 1.93 42.34
CA GLN A 326 19.79 1.55 43.24
C GLN A 326 20.76 2.71 43.47
N SER A 327 21.07 3.46 42.42
CA SER A 327 21.92 4.64 42.50
C SER A 327 21.70 5.58 41.32
N SER A 328 21.96 6.86 41.56
CA SER A 328 21.98 7.90 40.55
C SER A 328 23.19 8.80 40.81
N LYS A 329 23.82 9.28 39.75
CA LYS A 329 24.96 10.19 39.85
C LYS A 329 24.92 11.19 38.71
N ASN A 330 24.99 12.47 39.05
CA ASN A 330 25.19 13.54 38.09
C ASN A 330 26.68 13.87 38.04
N ILE A 331 27.26 13.79 36.85
CA ILE A 331 28.66 14.15 36.60
C ILE A 331 28.65 15.39 35.75
N VAL A 332 29.15 16.48 36.32
CA VAL A 332 29.43 17.72 35.58
C VAL A 332 30.81 17.55 34.95
N ASN A 333 30.91 17.53 33.63
CA ASN A 333 32.18 17.55 32.93
C ASN A 333 32.21 18.68 31.90
N LEU A 334 33.11 19.64 32.12
CA LEU A 334 33.55 20.75 31.26
C LEU A 334 32.50 21.72 30.68
N ASP A 335 31.28 21.29 30.37
CA ASP A 335 30.05 22.04 30.06
C ASP A 335 28.81 21.11 29.93
N ASP A 336 29.01 19.79 30.03
CA ASP A 336 27.98 18.76 29.92
C ASP A 336 27.63 18.14 31.27
N LEU A 337 26.33 17.93 31.48
CA LEU A 337 25.80 17.15 32.59
C LEU A 337 25.48 15.74 32.06
N LEU A 338 26.26 14.75 32.51
CA LEU A 338 25.96 13.34 32.30
C LEU A 338 25.16 12.84 33.50
N THR A 339 23.95 12.34 33.27
CA THR A 339 23.15 11.65 34.27
C THR A 339 23.35 10.15 34.10
N PHE A 340 23.76 9.51 35.20
CA PHE A 340 23.84 8.07 35.32
C PHE A 340 22.67 7.56 36.16
N LEU A 341 22.01 6.52 35.67
CA LEU A 341 20.88 5.87 36.31
C LEU A 341 21.14 4.37 36.40
N ASN A 342 21.04 3.83 37.61
CA ASN A 342 21.12 2.40 37.87
C ASN A 342 19.83 1.90 38.52
N TYR A 343 19.12 1.02 37.82
CA TYR A 343 17.90 0.40 38.31
C TYR A 343 18.09 -1.09 38.47
N LYS A 344 17.52 -1.65 39.54
CA LYS A 344 17.26 -3.09 39.60
C LYS A 344 15.89 -3.36 38.98
N GLY A 345 15.79 -4.46 38.26
CA GLY A 345 14.52 -4.99 37.79
C GLY A 345 14.48 -6.51 37.89
N GLU A 346 13.27 -7.04 37.89
CA GLU A 346 13.01 -8.48 38.03
C GLU A 346 11.98 -8.92 36.99
N ASN A 347 12.02 -10.20 36.59
CA ASN A 347 11.06 -10.82 35.68
C ASN A 347 10.85 -10.09 34.33
N LEU A 348 11.94 -9.79 33.61
CA LEU A 348 11.86 -9.28 32.23
C LEU A 348 11.19 -10.34 31.33
N THR A 349 10.04 -10.00 30.78
CA THR A 349 9.34 -10.82 29.80
C THR A 349 9.81 -10.43 28.39
N SER A 350 10.95 -10.97 27.94
CA SER A 350 11.51 -10.86 26.58
C SER A 350 12.23 -9.55 26.18
N ARG A 351 12.55 -9.39 24.89
CA ARG A 351 13.25 -8.23 24.29
C ARG A 351 12.30 -7.04 23.98
N ASN A 352 11.35 -6.72 24.86
CA ASN A 352 10.43 -5.61 24.63
C ASN A 352 11.17 -4.28 24.38
N GLU A 353 10.57 -3.39 23.60
CA GLU A 353 10.97 -1.99 23.54
C GLU A 353 10.71 -1.32 24.89
N ILE A 354 11.75 -0.66 25.41
CA ILE A 354 11.67 0.18 26.59
C ILE A 354 11.56 1.62 26.11
N GLU A 355 10.60 2.34 26.68
CA GLU A 355 10.42 3.77 26.47
C GLU A 355 11.43 4.55 27.32
N TYR A 356 12.21 5.40 26.67
CA TYR A 356 13.15 6.34 27.29
C TYR A 356 12.69 7.75 26.95
N ASN A 357 12.37 8.56 27.96
CA ASN A 357 11.77 9.88 27.71
C ASN A 357 12.30 10.94 28.68
N TRP A 358 12.55 12.14 28.15
CA TRP A 358 12.68 13.36 28.93
C TRP A 358 11.31 14.04 29.01
N GLU A 359 10.90 14.50 30.18
CA GLU A 359 9.74 15.39 30.29
C GLU A 359 9.94 16.64 29.40
N GLY A 360 9.00 16.89 28.47
CA GLY A 360 9.11 17.97 27.46
C GLY A 360 10.07 17.69 26.28
N GLY A 361 10.78 16.56 26.31
CA GLY A 361 11.75 16.15 25.28
C GLY A 361 11.20 15.13 24.28
N LYS A 362 12.12 14.46 23.57
CA LYS A 362 11.79 13.39 22.63
C LYS A 362 11.72 12.06 23.37
N THR A 363 10.64 11.31 23.16
CA THR A 363 10.57 9.89 23.50
C THR A 363 11.37 9.07 22.49
N ASN A 364 12.22 8.16 22.97
CA ASN A 364 12.87 7.15 22.16
C ASN A 364 12.50 5.75 22.67
N TYR A 365 12.38 4.80 21.75
CA TYR A 365 12.07 3.40 22.06
C TYR A 365 13.28 2.56 21.68
N GLU A 366 13.81 1.81 22.64
CA GLU A 366 14.92 0.89 22.38
C GLU A 366 14.68 -0.46 23.02
N SER A 367 14.96 -1.51 22.26
CA SER A 367 14.85 -2.89 22.75
C SER A 367 16.11 -3.30 23.51
N PHE A 368 16.00 -4.42 24.25
CA PHE A 368 17.16 -5.17 24.72
C PHE A 368 18.18 -5.36 23.56
N PRO A 369 19.51 -5.23 23.81
CA PRO A 369 20.17 -5.10 25.12
C PRO A 369 20.50 -3.67 25.59
N PHE A 370 19.94 -2.60 24.99
CA PHE A 370 20.28 -1.23 25.39
C PHE A 370 19.96 -0.97 26.86
N GLY A 371 20.92 -0.41 27.60
CA GLY A 371 20.78 -0.11 29.04
C GLY A 371 20.95 -1.31 29.98
N PHE A 372 21.06 -2.55 29.51
CA PHE A 372 21.22 -3.73 30.38
C PHE A 372 22.69 -3.94 30.77
N GLY A 373 23.06 -3.50 31.98
CA GLY A 373 24.45 -3.56 32.48
C GLY A 373 24.87 -4.92 33.03
N SER A 374 23.96 -5.65 33.69
CA SER A 374 24.26 -6.98 34.24
C SER A 374 23.01 -7.77 34.60
N GLY A 375 23.14 -9.08 34.74
CA GLY A 375 22.11 -9.97 35.30
C GLY A 375 21.44 -10.82 34.23
N ASN A 376 20.16 -11.15 34.43
CA ASN A 376 19.35 -11.96 33.54
C ASN A 376 17.86 -11.63 33.70
N ASN A 377 17.00 -12.25 32.90
CA ASN A 377 15.57 -11.93 32.93
C ASN A 377 14.90 -12.14 34.29
N LYS A 378 15.47 -12.95 35.20
CA LYS A 378 14.93 -13.08 36.57
C LYS A 378 15.32 -11.88 37.43
N ASN A 379 16.58 -11.46 37.37
CA ASN A 379 17.12 -10.33 38.11
C ASN A 379 18.16 -9.62 37.24
N PHE A 380 17.90 -8.37 36.87
CA PHE A 380 18.82 -7.58 36.06
C PHE A 380 19.05 -6.21 36.67
N ASN A 381 20.18 -5.61 36.31
CA ASN A 381 20.50 -4.23 36.59
C ASN A 381 20.56 -3.47 35.27
N LEU A 382 19.73 -2.44 35.14
CA LEU A 382 19.90 -1.42 34.13
C LEU A 382 21.02 -0.48 34.56
N ASP A 383 21.94 -0.22 33.65
CA ASP A 383 23.05 0.71 33.77
C ASP A 383 22.98 1.65 32.56
N ILE A 384 22.46 2.85 32.76
CA ILE A 384 22.13 3.80 31.68
C ILE A 384 22.91 5.10 31.90
N SER A 385 23.58 5.58 30.86
CA SER A 385 24.18 6.92 30.80
C SER A 385 23.46 7.75 29.74
N ILE A 386 23.03 8.96 30.12
CA ILE A 386 22.36 9.92 29.24
C ILE A 386 22.90 11.33 29.50
N PHE A 387 22.92 12.18 28.49
CA PHE A 387 23.08 13.61 28.71
C PHE A 387 21.81 14.20 29.30
N THR A 388 21.92 15.03 30.33
CA THR A 388 20.79 15.85 30.78
C THR A 388 20.48 16.90 29.72
N MET A 389 19.22 16.96 29.28
CA MET A 389 18.73 18.15 28.57
C MET A 389 18.75 19.35 29.53
N LEU A 390 19.39 20.45 29.14
CA LEU A 390 19.38 21.69 29.91
C LEU A 390 18.07 22.45 29.68
N ASP A 391 16.95 21.89 30.10
CA ASP A 391 15.68 22.63 30.12
C ASP A 391 15.64 23.60 31.32
N VAL A 392 15.75 24.91 31.08
CA VAL A 392 15.96 25.90 32.15
C VAL A 392 14.65 26.29 32.85
N SER A 393 13.48 26.04 32.25
CA SER A 393 12.21 26.48 32.84
C SER A 393 11.85 25.70 34.11
N ASN A 394 12.37 24.47 34.26
CA ASN A 394 12.04 23.60 35.38
C ASN A 394 13.21 23.46 36.37
N SER A 395 12.94 23.69 37.66
CA SER A 395 13.88 23.35 38.75
C SER A 395 14.08 21.84 38.95
N SER A 396 13.31 21.02 38.23
CA SER A 396 13.31 19.56 38.28
C SER A 396 13.20 18.98 36.88
N TYR A 397 14.16 18.13 36.53
CA TYR A 397 14.14 17.30 35.34
C TYR A 397 13.55 15.96 35.71
N SER A 398 12.74 15.36 34.85
CA SER A 398 12.40 13.95 34.97
C SER A 398 12.81 13.16 33.72
N PHE A 399 13.47 12.04 33.96
CA PHE A 399 13.77 11.05 32.93
C PHE A 399 13.04 9.76 33.28
N SER A 400 12.29 9.22 32.33
CA SER A 400 11.56 7.98 32.53
C SER A 400 12.15 6.82 31.74
N VAL A 401 12.18 5.65 32.39
CA VAL A 401 12.49 4.35 31.79
C VAL A 401 11.27 3.45 31.99
N GLY A 402 10.53 3.18 30.91
CA GLY A 402 9.23 2.52 31.02
C GLY A 402 8.26 3.36 31.85
N SER A 403 7.60 2.76 32.85
CA SER A 403 6.67 3.48 33.75
C SER A 403 7.36 4.27 34.86
N TYR A 404 8.65 4.03 35.12
CA TYR A 404 9.37 4.65 36.23
C TYR A 404 9.97 5.99 35.80
N SER A 405 9.64 7.06 36.51
CA SER A 405 10.23 8.39 36.31
C SER A 405 11.18 8.73 37.45
N TYR A 406 12.39 9.17 37.12
CA TYR A 406 13.35 9.70 38.08
C TYR A 406 13.47 11.20 37.93
N SER A 407 13.12 11.93 38.98
CA SER A 407 13.25 13.38 39.04
C SER A 407 14.55 13.81 39.74
N PHE A 408 15.26 14.78 39.17
CA PHE A 408 16.46 15.35 39.77
C PHE A 408 16.59 16.86 39.45
N SER A 409 17.33 17.59 40.28
CA SER A 409 17.62 19.01 40.05
C SER A 409 18.86 19.18 39.18
N GLY A 410 18.76 19.96 38.11
CA GLY A 410 19.92 20.39 37.31
C GLY A 410 20.40 21.80 37.67
N PRO A 411 21.45 22.28 37.01
CA PRO A 411 21.99 23.63 37.24
C PRO A 411 21.00 24.72 36.80
N ASN A 412 20.74 25.70 37.66
CA ASN A 412 20.00 26.90 37.30
C ASN A 412 20.87 27.84 36.45
N PHE A 413 20.67 27.86 35.14
CA PHE A 413 21.22 28.91 34.27
C PHE A 413 20.29 30.13 34.29
N LYS A 414 20.84 31.33 34.54
CA LYS A 414 20.03 32.52 34.92
C LYS A 414 19.80 33.59 33.85
N ASN A 415 20.31 33.46 32.62
CA ASN A 415 20.21 34.53 31.63
C ASN A 415 20.31 33.99 30.20
N LEU A 416 19.19 33.73 29.51
CA LEU A 416 19.26 33.30 28.11
C LEU A 416 18.11 33.90 27.31
N SER A 417 18.42 34.42 26.13
CA SER A 417 17.48 34.94 25.16
C SER A 417 17.11 33.85 24.16
N ALA A 418 15.82 33.66 23.89
CA ALA A 418 15.34 32.75 22.85
C ALA A 418 15.96 33.01 21.46
N PRO A 419 15.97 32.01 20.55
CA PRO A 419 16.50 32.16 19.21
C PRO A 419 15.86 33.31 18.42
N LEU A 420 16.64 34.31 18.02
CA LEU A 420 16.13 35.39 17.17
C LEU A 420 16.04 34.94 15.71
N ILE A 421 14.82 34.91 15.15
CA ILE A 421 14.58 34.63 13.73
C ILE A 421 14.53 35.94 12.95
N THR A 422 15.44 36.11 11.99
CA THR A 422 15.62 37.36 11.22
C THR A 422 15.16 37.29 9.77
N LYS A 423 14.83 36.09 9.29
CA LYS A 423 14.23 35.86 7.96
C LYS A 423 13.60 34.48 7.93
N PHE A 424 12.49 34.32 7.24
CA PHE A 424 11.84 33.04 7.04
C PHE A 424 11.20 32.96 5.65
N ASN A 425 11.44 31.86 4.94
CA ASN A 425 10.89 31.60 3.62
C ASN A 425 10.44 30.13 3.52
N ILE A 426 9.36 29.87 2.79
CA ILE A 426 8.95 28.53 2.36
C ILE A 426 9.18 28.44 0.85
N LEU A 427 9.94 27.43 0.41
CA LEU A 427 10.19 27.16 -0.99
C LEU A 427 9.30 26.02 -1.45
N ASP A 428 8.38 26.33 -2.36
CA ASP A 428 7.34 25.42 -2.84
C ASP A 428 7.72 24.67 -4.13
N THR A 429 8.86 24.99 -4.72
CA THR A 429 9.25 24.47 -6.04
C THR A 429 9.48 22.93 -6.05
N PHE A 430 9.52 22.31 -4.87
CA PHE A 430 9.67 20.86 -4.67
C PHE A 430 8.35 20.13 -4.32
N SER A 431 7.20 20.80 -4.28
CA SER A 431 5.95 20.21 -3.78
C SER A 431 5.18 19.37 -4.79
N GLU A 432 5.26 19.72 -6.09
CA GLU A 432 4.38 19.20 -7.16
C GLU A 432 4.26 17.65 -7.18
N ASP A 433 5.32 16.92 -6.86
CA ASP A 433 5.35 15.46 -6.98
C ASP A 433 5.36 14.69 -5.66
N ASP A 434 5.82 15.28 -4.54
CA ASP A 434 6.11 14.51 -3.31
C ASP A 434 5.52 15.06 -2.01
N ASN A 435 4.59 16.02 -2.09
CA ASN A 435 3.97 16.70 -0.93
C ASN A 435 5.01 17.23 0.06
N LYS A 436 6.10 17.80 -0.45
CA LYS A 436 7.24 18.27 0.35
C LYS A 436 7.39 19.77 0.24
N LEU A 437 7.49 20.42 1.39
CA LEU A 437 7.85 21.82 1.52
C LEU A 437 9.27 21.94 2.07
N LEU A 438 10.03 22.87 1.52
CA LEU A 438 11.35 23.22 2.02
C LEU A 438 11.26 24.51 2.82
N PHE A 439 11.45 24.40 4.13
CA PHE A 439 11.50 25.53 5.05
C PHE A 439 12.92 26.08 5.11
N ARG A 440 13.08 27.40 5.04
CA ARG A 440 14.38 28.07 5.18
C ARG A 440 14.26 29.28 6.09
N PHE A 441 15.12 29.39 7.11
CA PHE A 441 15.14 30.57 7.98
C PHE A 441 16.53 30.95 8.47
N ASN A 442 16.71 32.25 8.74
CA ASN A 442 17.91 32.82 9.33
C ASN A 442 17.70 32.97 10.83
N TYR A 443 18.65 32.50 11.63
CA TYR A 443 18.55 32.53 13.09
C TYR A 443 19.84 33.07 13.73
N SER A 444 19.69 33.57 14.95
CA SER A 444 20.79 33.91 15.86
C SER A 444 20.40 33.54 17.29
N THR A 445 21.18 32.68 17.94
CA THR A 445 21.00 32.24 19.33
C THR A 445 22.34 32.20 20.07
N PRO A 446 22.40 32.60 21.35
CA PRO A 446 23.61 32.44 22.15
C PRO A 446 23.99 30.97 22.40
N ASN A 447 23.06 30.03 22.34
CA ASN A 447 23.25 28.66 22.86
C ASN A 447 23.30 27.56 21.80
N GLY A 448 23.18 27.91 20.52
CA GLY A 448 23.14 26.94 19.44
C GLY A 448 21.78 26.27 19.27
N ILE A 449 21.31 26.10 18.04
CA ILE A 449 20.01 25.44 17.75
C ILE A 449 20.07 23.94 18.10
N SER A 450 19.01 23.42 18.74
CA SER A 450 18.91 22.03 19.17
C SER A 450 17.86 21.21 18.39
N LYS A 451 16.62 21.71 18.30
CA LYS A 451 15.50 21.06 17.61
C LYS A 451 14.53 22.08 17.03
N ILE A 452 13.73 21.64 16.07
CA ILE A 452 12.58 22.36 15.53
C ILE A 452 11.36 21.45 15.72
N GLU A 453 10.28 21.98 16.28
CA GLU A 453 9.03 21.25 16.44
C GLU A 453 7.95 21.91 15.61
N LEU A 454 7.31 21.14 14.73
CA LEU A 454 6.21 21.58 13.89
C LEU A 454 4.92 21.00 14.44
N PHE A 455 4.03 21.86 14.90
CA PHE A 455 2.66 21.49 15.26
C PHE A 455 1.74 21.75 14.08
N HIS A 456 0.99 20.73 13.73
CA HIS A 456 -0.05 20.79 12.72
C HIS A 456 -1.39 20.68 13.44
N PHE A 457 -2.22 21.72 13.28
CA PHE A 457 -3.54 21.78 13.89
C PHE A 457 -4.62 21.72 12.81
N SER A 458 -5.57 20.79 12.97
CA SER A 458 -6.76 20.73 12.15
C SER A 458 -7.98 21.19 12.94
N ILE A 459 -8.63 22.27 12.48
CA ILE A 459 -9.76 22.92 13.19
C ILE A 459 -10.93 21.96 13.41
N ASN A 460 -11.18 21.03 12.48
CA ASN A 460 -12.36 20.18 12.50
C ASN A 460 -12.20 18.90 13.34
N ASN A 461 -10.97 18.50 13.63
CA ASN A 461 -10.67 17.12 14.01
C ASN A 461 -10.15 16.98 15.46
N ALA A 462 -9.94 18.08 16.19
CA ALA A 462 -9.32 18.09 17.52
C ALA A 462 -7.97 17.32 17.61
N PHE A 463 -7.40 16.93 16.47
CA PHE A 463 -6.14 16.22 16.37
C PHE A 463 -5.01 17.23 16.19
N GLN A 464 -4.06 17.20 17.11
CA GLN A 464 -2.79 17.91 17.05
C GLN A 464 -1.70 16.90 16.72
N ASN A 465 -1.05 17.06 15.57
CA ASN A 465 0.14 16.28 15.23
C ASN A 465 1.38 17.13 15.50
N SER A 466 2.38 16.56 16.18
CA SER A 466 3.70 17.20 16.35
C SER A 466 4.78 16.43 15.61
N TYR A 467 5.66 17.17 14.92
CA TYR A 467 6.81 16.63 14.20
C TYR A 467 8.07 17.27 14.75
N VAL A 468 8.97 16.45 15.31
CA VAL A 468 10.23 16.92 15.90
C VAL A 468 11.37 16.66 14.93
N TYR A 469 12.03 17.74 14.50
CA TYR A 469 13.22 17.74 13.67
C TYR A 469 14.46 18.01 14.53
N LEU A 470 15.40 17.09 14.48
CA LEU A 470 16.68 17.19 15.17
C LEU A 470 17.78 17.64 14.21
N SER A 471 18.99 17.83 14.72
CA SER A 471 20.16 18.25 13.94
C SER A 471 20.53 17.34 12.77
N THR A 472 20.10 16.07 12.80
CA THR A 472 20.22 15.15 11.66
C THR A 472 19.22 15.44 10.55
N ASP A 473 18.08 16.04 10.88
CA ASP A 473 16.93 16.20 10.00
C ASP A 473 16.98 17.54 9.25
N PHE A 474 17.52 18.58 9.89
CA PHE A 474 17.77 19.88 9.27
C PHE A 474 19.22 20.07 8.78
N ASN A 475 19.44 21.08 7.94
CA ASN A 475 20.72 21.43 7.34
C ASN A 475 21.08 22.89 7.64
N ILE A 476 22.23 23.13 8.25
CA ILE A 476 22.79 24.48 8.36
C ILE A 476 23.53 24.78 7.06
N ILE A 477 22.87 25.51 6.15
CA ILE A 477 23.41 25.79 4.81
C ILE A 477 24.52 26.85 4.82
N SER A 478 24.58 27.69 5.85
CA SER A 478 25.64 28.68 6.07
C SER A 478 25.67 29.13 7.54
N GLY A 479 26.85 29.56 8.00
CA GLY A 479 27.04 30.06 9.38
C GLY A 479 27.53 29.00 10.36
N SER A 480 27.03 29.04 11.59
CA SER A 480 27.33 28.14 12.70
C SER A 480 26.07 27.78 13.49
N LEU A 481 26.18 26.87 14.46
CA LEU A 481 25.06 26.52 15.35
C LEU A 481 24.44 27.73 16.06
N ASN A 482 25.21 28.79 16.31
CA ASN A 482 24.77 30.00 17.00
C ASN A 482 24.20 31.07 16.06
N ASN A 483 24.65 31.13 14.81
CA ASN A 483 24.15 32.11 13.85
C ASN A 483 24.32 31.57 12.43
N GLY A 484 23.22 31.40 11.72
CA GLY A 484 23.25 30.79 10.40
C GLY A 484 21.90 30.76 9.69
N ILE A 485 21.87 29.98 8.62
CA ILE A 485 20.67 29.71 7.83
C ILE A 485 20.41 28.21 7.89
N ILE A 486 19.21 27.82 8.27
CA ILE A 486 18.76 26.43 8.32
C ILE A 486 17.77 26.14 7.20
N GLU A 487 17.84 24.92 6.67
CA GLU A 487 16.80 24.29 5.86
C GLU A 487 16.31 22.99 6.46
N PHE A 488 15.01 22.70 6.37
CA PHE A 488 14.48 21.36 6.63
C PHE A 488 13.31 21.04 5.71
N ILE A 489 13.06 19.75 5.50
CA ILE A 489 12.02 19.26 4.59
C ILE A 489 10.84 18.77 5.44
N TYR A 490 9.65 19.30 5.16
CA TYR A 490 8.40 18.81 5.74
C TYR A 490 7.58 18.11 4.67
N THR A 491 7.21 16.86 4.92
CA THR A 491 6.20 16.16 4.13
C THR A 491 4.84 16.43 4.76
N TYR A 492 3.96 17.14 4.05
CA TYR A 492 2.64 17.48 4.55
C TYR A 492 1.58 16.45 4.14
N GLY A 493 0.56 16.27 4.98
CA GLY A 493 -0.76 15.80 4.57
C GLY A 493 -1.71 16.96 4.84
N LEU A 494 -2.19 17.64 3.79
CA LEU A 494 -3.08 18.79 4.01
C LEU A 494 -4.49 18.28 4.33
N LEU A 495 -5.16 18.95 5.24
CA LEU A 495 -6.60 19.04 5.36
C LEU A 495 -7.00 20.50 5.12
N LYS A 496 -8.28 20.73 4.84
CA LYS A 496 -8.84 22.07 4.66
C LYS A 496 -8.80 22.83 6.01
N ASN A 497 -8.36 24.09 6.01
CA ASN A 497 -8.23 24.97 7.18
C ASN A 497 -7.16 24.59 8.23
N ASP A 498 -6.14 23.82 7.86
CA ASP A 498 -5.04 23.56 8.79
C ASP A 498 -4.18 24.81 8.99
N PHE A 499 -3.64 24.95 10.19
CA PHE A 499 -2.57 25.90 10.46
C PHE A 499 -1.37 25.23 11.11
N ILE A 500 -0.19 25.78 10.82
CA ILE A 500 1.08 25.26 11.30
C ILE A 500 1.71 26.24 12.29
N VAL A 501 2.25 25.69 13.38
CA VAL A 501 3.08 26.41 14.36
C VAL A 501 4.45 25.76 14.40
N LEU A 502 5.50 26.57 14.32
CA LEU A 502 6.89 26.15 14.38
C LEU A 502 7.55 26.67 15.64
N ASN A 503 8.01 25.78 16.50
CA ASN A 503 8.82 26.11 17.66
C ASN A 503 10.29 25.78 17.36
N ILE A 504 11.16 26.78 17.46
CA ILE A 504 12.59 26.64 17.19
C ILE A 504 13.33 26.75 18.52
N TYR A 505 13.95 25.65 18.97
CA TYR A 505 14.59 25.53 20.28
C TYR A 505 16.11 25.67 20.19
N ASP A 506 16.73 26.27 21.20
CA ASP A 506 18.17 26.20 21.44
C ASP A 506 18.58 25.06 22.39
N SER A 507 19.87 24.90 22.65
CA SER A 507 20.41 23.84 23.52
C SER A 507 19.99 23.96 24.99
N ASN A 508 19.43 25.10 25.40
CA ASN A 508 18.90 25.35 26.73
C ASN A 508 17.36 25.32 26.76
N SER A 509 16.74 24.77 25.71
CA SER A 509 15.28 24.66 25.54
C SER A 509 14.53 25.99 25.43
N GLU A 510 15.22 27.13 25.32
CA GLU A 510 14.57 28.40 24.99
C GLU A 510 14.11 28.36 23.54
N TYR A 511 12.90 28.86 23.26
CA TYR A 511 12.30 28.72 21.94
C TYR A 511 11.63 29.98 21.41
N THR A 512 11.58 30.07 20.09
CA THR A 512 10.77 31.06 19.37
C THR A 512 9.67 30.37 18.59
N ILE A 513 8.46 30.91 18.71
CA ILE A 513 7.25 30.42 18.05
C ILE A 513 7.04 31.23 16.76
N LEU A 514 6.89 30.52 15.64
CA LEU A 514 6.43 31.06 14.36
C LEU A 514 5.08 30.43 14.02
N GLU A 515 4.04 31.25 14.00
CA GLU A 515 2.65 30.91 13.73
C GLU A 515 2.28 31.43 12.35
N GLN A 516 1.50 30.63 11.62
CA GLN A 516 0.94 31.01 10.34
C GLN A 516 0.09 32.30 10.44
N ASN A 517 0.20 33.17 9.44
CA ASN A 517 -0.52 34.45 9.33
C ASN A 517 -0.22 35.48 10.45
N SER A 518 0.71 35.19 11.36
CA SER A 518 1.17 36.14 12.37
C SER A 518 2.22 37.09 11.79
N TYR A 519 2.19 38.35 12.25
CA TYR A 519 3.16 39.38 11.86
C TYR A 519 4.38 39.36 12.77
N TYR A 520 5.58 39.25 12.19
CA TYR A 520 6.83 39.18 12.94
C TYR A 520 7.66 40.45 12.77
N GLN A 521 7.82 41.20 13.87
CA GLN A 521 8.60 42.45 13.86
C GLN A 521 10.07 42.24 13.48
N SER A 522 10.64 41.06 13.77
CA SER A 522 12.06 40.77 13.55
C SER A 522 12.47 40.69 12.07
N PHE A 523 11.51 40.45 11.16
CA PHE A 523 11.77 40.42 9.71
C PHE A 523 10.75 41.19 8.87
N LEU A 524 9.78 41.86 9.52
CA LEU A 524 8.79 42.73 8.88
C LEU A 524 7.97 42.01 7.79
N ASP A 525 7.59 40.76 8.03
CA ASP A 525 6.78 39.97 7.09
C ASP A 525 5.76 39.08 7.83
N THR A 526 4.73 38.64 7.11
CA THR A 526 3.73 37.68 7.60
C THR A 526 4.08 36.28 7.11
N LEU A 527 3.91 35.29 7.98
CA LEU A 527 4.14 33.90 7.63
C LEU A 527 3.00 33.35 6.74
N SER A 528 3.12 33.46 5.42
CA SER A 528 2.18 32.85 4.48
C SER A 528 2.70 31.50 3.98
N PHE A 529 1.95 30.42 4.21
CA PHE A 529 2.20 29.13 3.59
C PHE A 529 1.71 29.17 2.14
N PRO A 530 2.42 28.55 1.19
CA PRO A 530 1.94 28.46 -0.18
C PRO A 530 0.57 27.78 -0.19
N GLN A 531 -0.41 28.37 -0.91
CA GLN A 531 -1.64 27.68 -1.24
C GLN A 531 -1.31 26.62 -2.28
N LEU A 532 -1.07 25.40 -1.81
CA LEU A 532 -0.70 24.24 -2.63
C LEU A 532 -1.83 23.78 -3.56
N TYR A 533 -3.08 24.14 -3.23
CA TYR A 533 -4.26 23.99 -4.07
C TYR A 533 -5.32 25.01 -3.60
N ASP A 534 -6.32 25.29 -4.45
CA ASP A 534 -7.45 26.11 -4.03
C ASP A 534 -8.27 25.36 -2.96
N GLN A 535 -8.21 25.83 -1.71
CA GLN A 535 -8.97 25.23 -0.60
C GLN A 535 -10.49 25.32 -0.79
N ASN A 536 -10.96 26.16 -1.72
CA ASN A 536 -12.37 26.26 -2.10
C ASN A 536 -12.74 25.31 -3.25
N TYR A 537 -11.76 24.67 -3.90
CA TYR A 537 -12.03 23.69 -4.95
C TYR A 537 -12.55 22.40 -4.32
N ASP A 538 -13.86 22.19 -4.43
CA ASP A 538 -14.52 20.98 -4.00
C ASP A 538 -14.46 19.94 -5.14
N PHE A 539 -13.80 18.81 -4.89
CA PHE A 539 -13.72 17.72 -5.86
C PHE A 539 -14.57 16.56 -5.39
N ASN A 540 -15.65 16.30 -6.12
CA ASN A 540 -16.63 15.28 -5.84
C ASN A 540 -16.86 14.37 -7.06
N ALA A 541 -17.75 13.39 -6.91
CA ALA A 541 -18.05 12.42 -7.96
C ALA A 541 -18.56 13.05 -9.28
N GLU A 542 -19.15 14.26 -9.25
CA GLU A 542 -19.70 14.94 -10.43
C GLU A 542 -18.62 15.64 -11.26
N ASN A 543 -17.46 15.97 -10.66
CA ASN A 543 -16.31 16.49 -11.40
C ASN A 543 -15.66 15.42 -12.29
N ILE A 544 -15.99 14.14 -12.07
CA ILE A 544 -15.48 13.01 -12.83
C ILE A 544 -16.33 12.83 -14.09
N SER A 545 -15.70 13.03 -15.24
CA SER A 545 -16.35 12.81 -16.54
C SER A 545 -16.36 11.32 -16.92
N LYS A 546 -15.26 10.61 -16.64
CA LYS A 546 -15.11 9.19 -16.97
C LYS A 546 -14.03 8.53 -16.14
N ILE A 547 -14.31 7.32 -15.67
CA ILE A 547 -13.28 6.37 -15.24
C ILE A 547 -13.35 5.16 -16.16
N SER A 548 -12.18 4.67 -16.56
CA SER A 548 -12.08 3.40 -17.29
C SER A 548 -10.84 2.65 -16.87
N PHE A 549 -10.87 1.33 -17.06
CA PHE A 549 -9.70 0.49 -16.83
C PHE A 549 -9.17 -0.05 -18.14
N PHE A 550 -7.88 -0.36 -18.16
CA PHE A 550 -7.29 -1.07 -19.29
C PHE A 550 -7.97 -2.44 -19.50
N TYR A 551 -8.36 -3.10 -18.40
CA TYR A 551 -9.33 -4.20 -18.40
C TYR A 551 -10.43 -3.91 -17.38
N ASN A 552 -11.69 -3.81 -17.81
CA ASN A 552 -12.82 -3.64 -16.89
C ASN A 552 -13.25 -4.96 -16.21
N ASP A 553 -12.90 -6.10 -16.80
CA ASP A 553 -13.09 -7.43 -16.22
C ASP A 553 -11.74 -8.13 -16.11
N VAL A 554 -11.40 -8.61 -14.92
CA VAL A 554 -10.09 -9.22 -14.65
C VAL A 554 -10.27 -10.53 -13.90
N ASN A 555 -9.82 -11.65 -14.48
CA ASN A 555 -9.77 -12.92 -13.79
C ASN A 555 -8.44 -13.06 -13.02
N LEU A 556 -8.56 -13.23 -11.70
CA LEU A 556 -7.47 -13.42 -10.74
C LEU A 556 -7.42 -14.84 -10.15
N THR A 557 -8.21 -15.81 -10.66
CA THR A 557 -8.09 -17.22 -10.26
C THR A 557 -6.68 -17.72 -10.55
N ASN A 558 -5.90 -17.97 -9.51
CA ASN A 558 -4.52 -18.43 -9.57
C ASN A 558 -3.61 -17.57 -10.47
N SER A 559 -4.01 -16.33 -10.73
CA SER A 559 -3.35 -15.39 -11.62
C SER A 559 -3.21 -14.02 -10.96
N TYR A 560 -2.06 -13.39 -11.17
CA TYR A 560 -1.76 -12.07 -10.63
C TYR A 560 -1.40 -11.15 -11.80
N GLY A 561 -1.56 -9.84 -11.62
CA GLY A 561 -1.12 -8.91 -12.64
C GLY A 561 -1.41 -7.45 -12.31
N TYR A 562 -1.08 -6.56 -13.23
CA TYR A 562 -1.40 -5.14 -13.11
C TYR A 562 -2.62 -4.77 -13.96
N ASN A 563 -3.21 -3.64 -13.61
CA ASN A 563 -4.21 -2.95 -14.42
C ASN A 563 -3.88 -1.45 -14.40
N ILE A 564 -4.49 -0.70 -15.32
CA ILE A 564 -4.34 0.76 -15.39
C ILE A 564 -5.72 1.36 -15.23
N MET A 565 -5.90 2.26 -14.27
CA MET A 565 -7.08 3.12 -14.19
C MET A 565 -6.79 4.43 -14.92
N TYR A 566 -7.76 4.87 -15.70
CA TYR A 566 -7.77 6.16 -16.38
C TYR A 566 -8.87 7.01 -15.74
N LEU A 567 -8.51 8.24 -15.32
CA LEU A 567 -9.43 9.22 -14.76
C LEU A 567 -9.46 10.46 -15.65
N GLU A 568 -10.64 10.79 -16.15
CA GLU A 568 -10.93 11.98 -16.93
C GLU A 568 -11.90 12.87 -16.14
N THR A 569 -11.61 14.15 -16.01
CA THR A 569 -12.41 15.13 -15.27
C THR A 569 -12.94 16.21 -16.22
N TYR A 570 -13.98 16.94 -15.82
CA TYR A 570 -14.45 18.10 -16.61
C TYR A 570 -13.47 19.28 -16.54
N ASP A 571 -12.85 19.47 -15.37
CA ASP A 571 -11.77 20.43 -15.15
C ASP A 571 -10.43 19.74 -15.42
N THR A 572 -9.76 20.09 -16.52
CA THR A 572 -8.53 19.42 -16.95
C THR A 572 -7.41 20.39 -17.35
N PRO A 573 -6.18 20.23 -16.82
CA PRO A 573 -5.82 19.38 -15.67
C PRO A 573 -6.47 19.91 -14.36
N LEU A 574 -6.62 19.03 -13.36
CA LEU A 574 -7.05 19.45 -12.03
C LEU A 574 -5.98 20.37 -11.40
N PRO A 575 -6.34 21.27 -10.47
CA PRO A 575 -5.38 22.08 -9.73
C PRO A 575 -4.53 21.27 -8.73
N PHE A 576 -4.68 19.95 -8.68
CA PHE A 576 -3.93 19.03 -7.84
C PHE A 576 -3.72 17.67 -8.53
N ASN A 577 -2.79 16.86 -8.01
CA ASN A 577 -2.58 15.48 -8.46
C ASN A 577 -3.49 14.51 -7.66
N PRO A 578 -4.50 13.89 -8.29
CA PRO A 578 -5.34 12.89 -7.63
C PRO A 578 -4.53 11.62 -7.32
N CYS A 579 -4.93 10.89 -6.28
CA CYS A 579 -4.39 9.60 -5.92
C CYS A 579 -5.46 8.51 -6.06
N LEU A 580 -5.11 7.35 -6.59
CA LEU A 580 -5.88 6.13 -6.48
C LEU A 580 -5.50 5.47 -5.16
N GLN A 581 -6.43 5.42 -4.21
CA GLN A 581 -6.31 4.54 -3.06
C GLN A 581 -6.98 3.22 -3.42
N ILE A 582 -6.18 2.18 -3.61
CA ILE A 582 -6.73 0.83 -3.56
C ILE A 582 -7.09 0.58 -2.10
N ILE A 583 -8.29 0.09 -1.86
CA ILE A 583 -8.72 -0.34 -0.53
C ILE A 583 -8.76 -1.87 -0.56
N PRO A 584 -7.64 -2.59 -0.76
CA PRO A 584 -7.70 -4.03 -0.77
C PRO A 584 -7.69 -4.54 0.67
N GLN A 585 -8.20 -5.75 0.83
CA GLN A 585 -8.31 -6.42 2.11
C GLN A 585 -6.94 -6.75 2.74
N TRP A 586 -5.81 -6.67 2.01
CA TRP A 586 -4.45 -6.92 2.54
C TRP A 586 -3.69 -5.69 3.04
N ASP A 587 -3.68 -4.55 2.31
CA ASP A 587 -2.85 -3.37 2.63
C ASP A 587 -3.29 -2.10 1.87
N ASN A 588 -3.23 -0.93 2.50
CA ASN A 588 -3.66 0.33 1.88
C ASN A 588 -2.59 0.85 0.90
N ILE A 589 -2.82 0.69 -0.41
CA ILE A 589 -1.90 1.17 -1.43
C ILE A 589 -2.42 2.50 -1.98
N THR A 590 -1.62 3.58 -1.82
CA THR A 590 -1.90 4.89 -2.45
C THR A 590 -0.99 5.06 -3.66
N ILE A 591 -1.60 5.32 -4.82
CA ILE A 591 -0.92 5.46 -6.11
C ILE A 591 -1.23 6.84 -6.65
N LYS A 592 -0.19 7.65 -6.90
CA LYS A 592 -0.34 8.98 -7.50
C LYS A 592 -0.68 8.85 -8.99
N GLY A 593 -1.56 9.71 -9.50
CA GLY A 593 -1.93 9.75 -10.91
C GLY A 593 -0.88 10.51 -11.74
N GLU A 594 -0.45 9.94 -12.85
CA GLU A 594 0.40 10.61 -13.83
C GLU A 594 -0.49 11.29 -14.88
N TRP A 595 -0.28 12.59 -15.15
CA TRP A 595 -1.02 13.30 -16.21
C TRP A 595 -0.45 12.93 -17.58
N VAL A 596 -1.19 12.12 -18.34
CA VAL A 596 -0.78 11.62 -19.66
C VAL A 596 -1.96 11.72 -20.61
N ASN A 597 -1.76 12.32 -21.80
CA ASN A 597 -2.78 12.39 -22.85
C ASN A 597 -4.15 12.96 -22.42
N SER A 598 -4.15 14.04 -21.63
CA SER A 598 -5.38 14.71 -21.14
C SER A 598 -6.21 13.91 -20.12
N ARG A 599 -5.59 12.96 -19.43
CA ARG A 599 -6.20 12.15 -18.36
C ARG A 599 -5.15 11.79 -17.32
N TYR A 600 -5.60 11.37 -16.14
CA TYR A 600 -4.70 10.80 -15.13
C TYR A 600 -4.64 9.28 -15.29
N GLU A 601 -3.43 8.72 -15.29
CA GLU A 601 -3.18 7.27 -15.35
C GLU A 601 -2.66 6.76 -14.01
N PHE A 602 -3.24 5.65 -13.52
CA PHE A 602 -2.82 4.99 -12.29
C PHE A 602 -2.52 3.52 -12.58
N ILE A 603 -1.27 3.12 -12.40
CA ILE A 603 -0.83 1.73 -12.61
C ILE A 603 -0.83 1.02 -11.27
N PHE A 604 -1.63 -0.04 -11.14
CA PHE A 604 -1.77 -0.78 -9.89
C PHE A 604 -1.71 -2.29 -10.09
N TYR A 605 -1.32 -3.00 -9.03
CA TYR A 605 -1.08 -4.44 -9.02
C TYR A 605 -2.15 -5.15 -8.20
N MET A 606 -2.60 -6.29 -8.70
CA MET A 606 -3.57 -7.17 -8.07
C MET A 606 -2.95 -8.58 -7.93
N PRO A 607 -2.87 -9.12 -6.70
CA PRO A 607 -2.45 -10.49 -6.42
C PRO A 607 -3.57 -11.47 -6.85
N PRO A 608 -3.32 -12.79 -6.81
CA PRO A 608 -4.31 -13.79 -7.18
C PRO A 608 -5.32 -14.04 -6.08
N ASN A 609 -6.42 -14.68 -6.44
CA ASN A 609 -7.39 -15.28 -5.50
C ASN A 609 -7.97 -14.26 -4.52
N ILE A 610 -8.36 -13.12 -5.07
CA ILE A 610 -8.92 -12.00 -4.30
C ILE A 610 -10.44 -12.06 -4.40
N VAL A 611 -11.13 -11.21 -3.64
CA VAL A 611 -12.59 -11.27 -3.58
C VAL A 611 -13.21 -10.94 -4.95
N PRO A 612 -14.03 -11.82 -5.54
CA PRO A 612 -14.69 -11.58 -6.81
C PRO A 612 -15.79 -10.50 -6.71
N GLY A 613 -16.16 -9.90 -7.84
CA GLY A 613 -17.09 -8.78 -7.98
C GLY A 613 -16.38 -7.43 -8.13
N ALA A 614 -17.06 -6.33 -7.80
CA ALA A 614 -16.47 -4.98 -7.90
C ALA A 614 -15.17 -4.86 -7.08
N PHE A 615 -14.12 -4.35 -7.71
CA PHE A 615 -12.84 -4.05 -7.10
C PHE A 615 -12.96 -2.77 -6.29
N GLU A 616 -12.43 -2.79 -5.07
CA GLU A 616 -12.61 -1.69 -4.12
C GLU A 616 -11.48 -0.68 -4.24
N TYR A 617 -11.88 0.55 -4.57
CA TYR A 617 -10.96 1.66 -4.73
C TYR A 617 -11.63 2.97 -4.33
N ALA A 618 -10.81 3.98 -4.07
CA ALA A 618 -11.26 5.35 -3.90
C ALA A 618 -10.32 6.30 -4.63
N ILE A 619 -10.89 7.39 -5.14
CA ILE A 619 -10.11 8.53 -5.58
C ILE A 619 -9.90 9.40 -4.35
N LYS A 620 -8.63 9.55 -3.98
CA LYS A 620 -8.16 10.34 -2.85
C LYS A 620 -7.57 11.65 -3.37
N THR A 621 -8.04 12.75 -2.82
CA THR A 621 -7.48 14.08 -3.03
C THR A 621 -6.41 14.40 -1.98
N PRO A 622 -5.58 15.44 -2.19
CA PRO A 622 -4.60 15.86 -1.19
C PRO A 622 -5.21 16.29 0.16
N ASN A 623 -6.46 16.76 0.19
CA ASN A 623 -7.18 17.16 1.39
C ASN A 623 -7.83 15.98 2.15
N LEU A 624 -7.46 14.73 1.82
CA LEU A 624 -8.02 13.49 2.35
C LEU A 624 -9.53 13.30 2.11
N GLN A 625 -10.13 13.96 1.10
CA GLN A 625 -11.44 13.56 0.61
C GLN A 625 -11.32 12.25 -0.17
N TYR A 626 -12.32 11.39 -0.01
CA TYR A 626 -12.41 10.08 -0.66
C TYR A 626 -13.69 10.01 -1.47
N ILE A 627 -13.56 9.77 -2.77
CA ILE A 627 -14.67 9.34 -3.62
C ILE A 627 -14.58 7.83 -3.70
N LEU A 628 -15.46 7.13 -2.99
CA LEU A 628 -15.48 5.67 -2.98
C LEU A 628 -16.01 5.15 -4.32
N ASN A 629 -15.51 4.01 -4.80
CA ASN A 629 -16.05 3.40 -6.01
C ASN A 629 -17.56 3.10 -5.91
N THR A 630 -18.08 2.86 -4.70
CA THR A 630 -19.51 2.67 -4.44
C THR A 630 -20.35 3.95 -4.59
N GLU A 631 -19.73 5.13 -4.69
CA GLU A 631 -20.38 6.40 -5.00
C GLU A 631 -20.40 6.68 -6.52
N LEU A 632 -19.75 5.83 -7.32
CA LEU A 632 -19.60 5.99 -8.76
C LEU A 632 -20.54 5.07 -9.56
N PRO A 633 -20.90 5.44 -10.81
CA PRO A 633 -21.71 4.60 -11.70
C PRO A 633 -21.14 3.19 -11.93
N ASP A 634 -22.01 2.24 -12.28
CA ASP A 634 -21.63 0.84 -12.59
C ASP A 634 -20.59 0.73 -13.72
N GLU A 635 -20.63 1.64 -14.69
CA GLU A 635 -19.68 1.72 -15.80
C GLU A 635 -18.26 2.10 -15.39
N PHE A 636 -18.07 2.64 -14.18
CA PHE A 636 -16.76 2.99 -13.61
C PHE A 636 -16.21 1.89 -12.70
N GLN A 637 -16.88 0.74 -12.60
CA GLN A 637 -16.42 -0.36 -11.74
C GLN A 637 -15.43 -1.26 -12.50
N LEU A 638 -14.38 -1.68 -11.80
CA LEU A 638 -13.54 -2.80 -12.21
C LEU A 638 -14.12 -4.07 -11.61
N ASN A 639 -14.42 -5.07 -12.42
CA ASN A 639 -14.98 -6.34 -11.98
C ASN A 639 -13.90 -7.44 -11.92
N ILE A 640 -13.81 -8.10 -10.77
CA ILE A 640 -12.90 -9.21 -10.52
C ILE A 640 -13.62 -10.54 -10.63
N ILE A 641 -13.02 -11.47 -11.34
CA ILE A 641 -13.44 -12.87 -11.38
C ILE A 641 -12.39 -13.67 -10.61
N SER A 642 -12.83 -14.47 -9.65
CA SER A 642 -11.98 -15.40 -8.92
C SER A 642 -12.84 -16.56 -8.45
N ASP A 643 -12.41 -17.80 -8.73
CA ASP A 643 -13.14 -19.01 -8.36
C ASP A 643 -12.99 -19.34 -6.86
N HIS A 644 -11.97 -18.77 -6.22
CA HIS A 644 -11.69 -18.93 -4.80
C HIS A 644 -10.95 -17.70 -4.25
N ILE A 645 -10.91 -17.60 -2.93
CA ILE A 645 -10.30 -16.49 -2.19
C ILE A 645 -9.21 -17.07 -1.27
N ASP A 646 -8.00 -16.52 -1.35
CA ASP A 646 -6.88 -16.81 -0.45
C ASP A 646 -6.06 -15.54 -0.17
N LEU A 647 -6.43 -14.87 0.91
CA LEU A 647 -5.75 -13.70 1.47
C LEU A 647 -5.16 -14.01 2.86
N MET A 648 -5.07 -15.30 3.24
CA MET A 648 -4.68 -15.70 4.60
C MET A 648 -3.17 -15.74 4.81
N GLY A 649 -2.43 -15.99 3.73
CA GLY A 649 -1.04 -16.43 3.79
C GLY A 649 -0.88 -17.82 4.43
N PRO A 650 0.36 -18.33 4.51
CA PRO A 650 0.62 -19.71 4.92
C PRO A 650 0.29 -19.96 6.38
N ILE A 651 -0.31 -21.10 6.72
CA ILE A 651 -0.71 -21.42 8.10
C ILE A 651 -0.10 -22.74 8.57
N VAL A 652 0.14 -22.86 9.88
CA VAL A 652 0.62 -24.10 10.49
C VAL A 652 -0.56 -24.99 10.85
N THR A 653 -0.64 -26.18 10.25
CA THR A 653 -1.74 -27.13 10.47
C THR A 653 -1.46 -28.12 11.60
N THR A 654 -0.19 -28.48 11.78
CA THR A 654 0.27 -29.37 12.85
C THR A 654 1.58 -28.87 13.41
N MET A 655 1.79 -29.04 14.71
CA MET A 655 3.03 -28.71 15.40
C MET A 655 3.29 -29.77 16.47
N ASN A 656 4.54 -30.20 16.58
CA ASN A 656 5.03 -31.10 17.62
C ASN A 656 6.39 -30.58 18.10
N LYS A 657 6.73 -30.85 19.36
CA LYS A 657 8.02 -30.52 19.95
C LYS A 657 8.73 -31.78 20.44
N GLU A 658 10.04 -31.80 20.34
CA GLU A 658 10.90 -32.85 20.89
C GLU A 658 11.98 -32.19 21.76
N PRO A 659 12.11 -32.57 23.04
CA PRO A 659 11.30 -33.54 23.77
C PRO A 659 9.89 -33.01 24.12
N SER A 660 8.92 -33.91 24.24
CA SER A 660 7.53 -33.54 24.56
C SER A 660 7.34 -33.08 26.01
N LEU A 661 8.16 -33.60 26.93
CA LEU A 661 8.23 -33.24 28.35
C LEU A 661 9.56 -32.53 28.65
N GLY A 662 9.63 -31.79 29.77
CA GLY A 662 10.87 -31.20 30.23
C GLY A 662 11.96 -32.27 30.40
N VAL A 663 13.16 -32.00 29.90
CA VAL A 663 14.29 -32.95 29.93
C VAL A 663 15.43 -32.42 30.76
N ALA A 664 15.94 -33.29 31.64
CA ALA A 664 17.24 -33.14 32.26
C ALA A 664 18.34 -33.65 31.32
N LEU A 665 19.27 -32.78 30.95
CA LEU A 665 20.47 -33.15 30.22
C LEU A 665 21.34 -34.05 31.11
N ILE A 666 21.83 -35.15 30.53
CA ILE A 666 22.79 -36.06 31.17
C ILE A 666 24.21 -35.57 30.86
N ASP A 667 25.13 -35.70 31.82
CA ASP A 667 26.52 -35.24 31.67
C ASP A 667 27.22 -35.78 30.40
N ASN A 668 27.90 -34.88 29.68
CA ASN A 668 28.80 -35.09 28.52
C ASN A 668 28.18 -35.31 27.12
N GLU A 669 26.89 -35.09 26.89
CA GLU A 669 26.30 -35.09 25.53
C GLU A 669 25.65 -33.75 25.15
N ASN A 670 25.89 -33.28 23.92
CA ASN A 670 25.11 -32.18 23.35
C ASN A 670 23.69 -32.65 23.06
N TYR A 671 22.71 -31.78 23.26
CA TYR A 671 21.30 -32.15 23.16
C TYR A 671 20.55 -31.26 22.17
N ASN A 672 19.67 -31.83 21.37
CA ASN A 672 18.86 -31.10 20.41
C ASN A 672 17.43 -30.95 20.93
N ILE A 673 16.96 -29.71 21.00
CA ILE A 673 15.53 -29.43 21.08
C ILE A 673 15.01 -29.15 19.66
N SER A 674 13.80 -29.61 19.34
CA SER A 674 13.23 -29.40 18.01
C SER A 674 11.74 -29.11 17.99
N TRP A 675 11.32 -28.36 16.97
CA TRP A 675 9.92 -28.19 16.60
C TRP A 675 9.72 -28.74 15.20
N THR A 676 8.78 -29.66 15.04
CA THR A 676 8.33 -30.16 13.74
C THR A 676 6.94 -29.61 13.46
N PHE A 677 6.76 -28.91 12.35
CA PHE A 677 5.48 -28.29 12.01
C PHE A 677 5.18 -28.36 10.52
N THR A 678 3.91 -28.45 10.17
CA THR A 678 3.45 -28.53 8.78
C THR A 678 2.83 -27.21 8.37
N VAL A 679 3.40 -26.59 7.33
CA VAL A 679 2.89 -25.36 6.73
C VAL A 679 2.00 -25.73 5.55
N LYS A 680 0.80 -25.15 5.51
CA LYS A 680 -0.17 -25.29 4.42
C LYS A 680 -0.55 -23.92 3.88
N ASP A 681 -0.61 -23.81 2.57
CA ASP A 681 -0.98 -22.59 1.86
C ASP A 681 -1.59 -22.93 0.49
N TYR A 682 -2.62 -22.20 0.05
CA TYR A 682 -3.26 -22.49 -1.24
C TYR A 682 -2.44 -21.87 -2.38
N ASN A 683 -2.02 -20.61 -2.24
CA ASN A 683 -1.08 -19.94 -3.15
C ASN A 683 0.30 -20.63 -3.21
N GLY A 684 0.59 -21.47 -2.23
CA GLY A 684 1.81 -22.24 -2.01
C GLY A 684 2.87 -21.42 -1.28
N PHE A 685 3.49 -22.07 -0.29
CA PHE A 685 4.53 -21.50 0.54
C PHE A 685 5.83 -21.24 -0.24
N ASN A 686 6.44 -20.07 -0.02
CA ASN A 686 7.71 -19.68 -0.63
C ASN A 686 8.86 -19.79 0.38
N ASN A 687 8.83 -18.96 1.42
CA ASN A 687 9.88 -18.86 2.42
C ASN A 687 9.34 -18.28 3.73
N GLY A 688 10.14 -18.36 4.78
CA GLY A 688 9.82 -17.78 6.07
C GLY A 688 11.00 -17.88 7.03
N TYR A 689 10.77 -17.45 8.26
CA TYR A 689 11.72 -17.67 9.34
C TYR A 689 11.01 -17.81 10.68
N VAL A 690 11.70 -18.47 11.60
CA VAL A 690 11.26 -18.65 12.97
C VAL A 690 12.38 -18.21 13.89
N VAL A 691 12.05 -17.45 14.92
CA VAL A 691 12.96 -17.01 15.97
C VAL A 691 12.57 -17.70 17.26
N VAL A 692 13.52 -18.40 17.89
CA VAL A 692 13.34 -18.98 19.23
C VAL A 692 14.14 -18.17 20.23
N ILE A 693 13.58 -17.92 21.41
CA ILE A 693 14.20 -17.14 22.49
C ILE A 693 14.34 -17.96 23.78
N GLY A 694 15.48 -17.82 24.47
CA GLY A 694 15.69 -18.33 25.82
C GLY A 694 15.06 -17.42 26.90
N SER A 695 14.33 -18.01 27.85
CA SER A 695 13.58 -17.24 28.86
C SER A 695 14.43 -16.54 29.92
N ILE A 696 15.71 -16.91 30.09
CA ILE A 696 16.62 -16.31 31.08
C ILE A 696 17.59 -15.33 30.40
N ASP A 697 18.16 -15.69 29.26
CA ASP A 697 19.28 -14.96 28.64
C ASP A 697 18.91 -14.13 27.40
N ASN A 698 17.68 -14.24 26.89
CA ASN A 698 17.22 -13.58 25.66
C ASN A 698 18.01 -13.94 24.39
N ILE A 699 18.77 -15.04 24.36
CA ILE A 699 19.49 -15.45 23.15
C ILE A 699 18.49 -15.77 22.04
N LEU A 700 18.72 -15.23 20.83
CA LEU A 700 17.89 -15.49 19.66
C LEU A 700 18.49 -16.61 18.79
N TYR A 701 17.65 -17.57 18.42
CA TYR A 701 17.96 -18.61 17.45
C TYR A 701 17.09 -18.41 16.21
N ASN A 702 17.68 -17.79 15.18
CA ASN A 702 17.01 -17.51 13.92
C ASN A 702 17.17 -18.70 12.97
N VAL A 703 16.05 -19.27 12.51
CA VAL A 703 16.04 -20.38 11.56
C VAL A 703 15.21 -19.99 10.35
N SER A 704 15.86 -19.81 9.21
CA SER A 704 15.19 -19.59 7.92
C SER A 704 14.66 -20.91 7.36
N ILE A 705 13.46 -20.86 6.80
CA ILE A 705 12.80 -21.98 6.12
C ILE A 705 12.51 -21.57 4.68
N ILE A 706 12.85 -22.43 3.74
CA ILE A 706 12.67 -22.21 2.30
C ILE A 706 11.93 -23.42 1.76
N SER A 707 10.92 -23.19 0.92
CA SER A 707 10.19 -24.27 0.27
C SER A 707 11.13 -25.09 -0.63
N PRO A 708 11.24 -26.42 -0.43
CA PRO A 708 12.11 -27.25 -1.25
C PRO A 708 11.55 -27.49 -2.67
N ILE A 709 10.27 -27.21 -2.90
CA ILE A 709 9.57 -27.49 -4.17
C ILE A 709 8.89 -26.21 -4.66
N LYS A 710 9.00 -25.92 -5.96
CA LYS A 710 8.39 -24.72 -6.56
C LYS A 710 6.88 -24.61 -6.35
N PHE A 711 6.17 -25.73 -6.13
CA PHE A 711 4.73 -25.80 -5.88
C PHE A 711 4.47 -26.91 -4.86
N SER A 712 4.34 -26.56 -3.58
CA SER A 712 3.73 -27.44 -2.58
C SER A 712 2.69 -26.66 -1.80
N ASN A 713 1.48 -27.22 -1.71
CA ASN A 713 0.42 -26.66 -0.88
C ASN A 713 0.60 -27.03 0.58
N GLU A 714 1.39 -28.05 0.90
CA GLU A 714 1.60 -28.53 2.26
C GLU A 714 2.97 -29.19 2.41
N PHE A 715 3.75 -28.78 3.42
CA PHE A 715 5.06 -29.38 3.69
C PHE A 715 5.45 -29.30 5.17
N THR A 716 6.14 -30.32 5.67
CA THR A 716 6.60 -30.40 7.06
C THR A 716 8.04 -29.93 7.19
N TYR A 717 8.28 -29.00 8.12
CA TYR A 717 9.57 -28.43 8.45
C TYR A 717 9.99 -28.82 9.87
N GLN A 718 11.29 -28.87 10.11
CA GLN A 718 11.86 -29.11 11.43
C GLN A 718 12.89 -28.02 11.77
N ILE A 719 12.72 -27.39 12.93
CA ILE A 719 13.68 -26.48 13.55
C ILE A 719 14.45 -27.27 14.60
N ASN A 720 15.78 -27.28 14.51
CA ASN A 720 16.65 -27.94 15.48
C ASN A 720 17.56 -26.91 16.16
N ILE A 721 17.61 -26.91 17.49
CA ILE A 721 18.54 -26.10 18.27
C ILE A 721 19.39 -27.04 19.12
N THR A 722 20.72 -27.00 18.91
CA THR A 722 21.69 -27.77 19.69
C THR A 722 22.14 -26.99 20.91
N LEU A 723 21.86 -27.53 22.10
CA LEU A 723 22.33 -27.07 23.39
C LEU A 723 23.62 -27.80 23.76
N ASN A 724 24.64 -27.06 24.16
CA ASN A 724 25.91 -27.61 24.63
C ASN A 724 25.88 -27.78 26.15
N ASN A 725 26.16 -29.00 26.63
CA ASN A 725 26.13 -29.33 28.04
C ASN A 725 27.05 -28.45 28.92
N ASN A 726 28.22 -28.07 28.40
CA ASN A 726 29.20 -27.29 29.16
C ASN A 726 28.83 -25.82 29.32
N THR A 727 27.87 -25.35 28.53
CA THR A 727 27.51 -23.94 28.47
C THR A 727 26.03 -23.72 28.61
N CYS A 728 25.19 -24.72 28.87
CA CYS A 728 23.75 -24.51 28.98
C CYS A 728 23.31 -24.04 30.39
N ILE A 729 22.23 -23.26 30.48
CA ILE A 729 21.49 -22.98 31.70
C ILE A 729 20.07 -23.56 31.62
N SER A 730 19.52 -24.04 32.74
CA SER A 730 18.13 -24.48 32.81
C SER A 730 17.17 -23.30 32.55
N GLN A 731 16.52 -23.31 31.39
CA GLN A 731 15.55 -22.28 30.99
C GLN A 731 14.47 -22.85 30.06
N THR A 732 13.52 -22.01 29.69
CA THR A 732 12.49 -22.34 28.70
C THR A 732 12.84 -21.70 27.37
N TYR A 733 12.88 -22.47 26.29
CA TYR A 733 13.04 -21.96 24.92
C TYR A 733 11.66 -21.88 24.28
N SER A 734 11.29 -20.72 23.74
CA SER A 734 9.97 -20.50 23.14
C SER A 734 10.08 -19.87 21.75
N ILE A 735 9.20 -20.25 20.83
CA ILE A 735 9.05 -19.56 19.53
C ILE A 735 8.62 -18.12 19.81
N ALA A 736 9.50 -17.15 19.59
CA ALA A 736 9.24 -15.73 19.80
C ALA A 736 8.60 -15.06 18.58
N GLU A 737 8.98 -15.51 17.38
CA GLU A 737 8.48 -14.97 16.11
C GLU A 737 8.38 -16.10 15.07
N MET A 738 7.35 -16.04 14.24
CA MET A 738 7.22 -16.86 13.03
C MET A 738 6.60 -16.00 11.93
N VAL A 739 7.33 -15.83 10.83
CA VAL A 739 6.84 -15.11 9.64
C VAL A 739 6.93 -16.03 8.44
N LEU A 740 5.79 -16.30 7.80
CA LEU A 740 5.67 -17.19 6.65
C LEU A 740 5.15 -16.40 5.45
N TYR A 741 5.81 -16.51 4.29
CA TYR A 741 5.43 -15.86 3.04
C TYR A 741 4.95 -16.90 2.02
N ASP A 742 3.84 -16.59 1.36
CA ASP A 742 3.43 -17.32 0.16
C ASP A 742 4.26 -16.89 -1.07
N ARG A 743 3.92 -17.42 -2.24
CA ARG A 743 4.59 -17.10 -3.51
C ARG A 743 4.32 -15.69 -4.04
N TYR A 744 3.30 -15.01 -3.55
CA TYR A 744 2.90 -13.67 -4.00
C TYR A 744 3.25 -12.57 -2.99
N GLY A 745 3.82 -12.94 -1.84
CA GLY A 745 4.31 -12.03 -0.80
C GLY A 745 3.32 -11.78 0.33
N LEU A 746 2.14 -12.44 0.33
CA LEU A 746 1.25 -12.41 1.49
C LEU A 746 1.89 -13.16 2.65
N ASN A 747 1.80 -12.57 3.84
CA ASN A 747 2.41 -13.15 5.03
C ASN A 747 1.38 -13.47 6.12
N SER A 748 1.72 -14.50 6.89
CA SER A 748 1.17 -14.72 8.21
C SER A 748 2.28 -14.50 9.23
N THR A 749 1.93 -13.91 10.36
CA THR A 749 2.90 -13.46 11.35
C THR A 749 2.46 -13.77 12.77
N PHE A 750 3.35 -14.37 13.55
CA PHE A 750 3.20 -14.59 14.99
C PHE A 750 4.34 -13.86 15.72
N TYR A 751 3.99 -13.14 16.79
CA TYR A 751 4.93 -12.53 17.72
C TYR A 751 4.48 -12.83 19.15
N ILE A 752 5.41 -13.22 20.03
CA ILE A 752 5.10 -13.23 21.46
C ILE A 752 5.01 -11.79 21.99
N ASN A 753 5.85 -10.85 21.53
CA ASN A 753 6.11 -9.61 22.26
C ASN A 753 6.69 -8.41 21.44
N LYS A 754 6.52 -8.35 20.10
CA LYS A 754 7.00 -7.20 19.31
C LYS A 754 6.06 -6.00 19.46
N ALA A 755 6.61 -4.79 19.56
CA ALA A 755 5.83 -3.55 19.43
C ALA A 755 5.21 -3.46 18.02
N VAL A 756 3.98 -2.98 17.97
CA VAL A 756 3.00 -3.06 16.88
C VAL A 756 3.52 -2.57 15.52
N ASP A 757 3.59 -3.47 14.54
CA ASP A 757 3.25 -3.09 13.16
C ASP A 757 1.71 -3.22 13.05
N PHE A 758 1.00 -2.13 12.76
CA PHE A 758 -0.48 -2.04 12.73
C PHE A 758 -1.15 -2.86 11.62
N THR A 759 -0.43 -3.81 11.03
CA THR A 759 -0.92 -4.67 9.97
C THR A 759 -1.76 -5.80 10.56
N PRO A 760 -3.01 -6.00 10.14
CA PRO A 760 -3.86 -7.10 10.58
C PRO A 760 -3.36 -8.43 10.00
N ASN A 761 -2.18 -8.88 10.42
CA ASN A 761 -1.59 -10.13 9.95
C ASN A 761 -2.21 -11.30 10.71
N ILE A 762 -2.49 -12.37 9.98
CA ILE A 762 -3.01 -13.61 10.55
C ILE A 762 -1.92 -14.31 11.34
N ASN A 763 -2.26 -14.86 12.50
CA ASN A 763 -1.33 -15.70 13.25
C ASN A 763 -1.19 -17.06 12.55
N PRO A 764 0.00 -17.48 12.07
CA PRO A 764 0.20 -18.79 11.44
C PRO A 764 -0.16 -19.95 12.37
N LEU A 765 -0.09 -19.77 13.69
CA LEU A 765 -0.32 -20.79 14.71
C LEU A 765 -1.77 -20.84 15.19
N PHE A 766 -2.72 -20.13 14.58
CA PHE A 766 -4.10 -20.07 15.09
C PHE A 766 -4.81 -21.44 15.19
N LYS A 767 -4.39 -22.43 14.38
CA LYS A 767 -4.91 -23.82 14.46
C LYS A 767 -4.25 -24.68 15.54
N ILE A 768 -3.19 -24.19 16.17
CA ILE A 768 -2.44 -24.90 17.22
C ILE A 768 -3.03 -24.52 18.58
N SER A 769 -3.92 -25.38 19.09
CA SER A 769 -4.63 -25.13 20.36
C SER A 769 -3.76 -25.35 21.60
N ASP A 770 -2.76 -26.24 21.54
CA ASP A 770 -1.87 -26.53 22.67
C ASP A 770 -0.69 -25.55 22.76
N ARG A 771 -0.80 -24.53 23.62
CA ARG A 771 0.29 -23.57 23.86
C ARG A 771 1.56 -24.20 24.44
N ASN A 772 1.49 -25.40 25.03
CA ASN A 772 2.70 -26.08 25.49
C ASN A 772 3.60 -26.44 24.30
N LEU A 773 3.09 -26.51 23.07
CA LEU A 773 3.89 -26.76 21.89
C LEU A 773 4.83 -25.60 21.52
N HIS A 774 4.51 -24.38 21.94
CA HIS A 774 5.32 -23.19 21.62
C HIS A 774 6.63 -23.13 22.41
N SER A 775 6.75 -23.92 23.48
CA SER A 775 7.87 -23.83 24.42
C SER A 775 8.40 -25.20 24.88
N ILE A 776 9.71 -25.28 25.11
CA ILE A 776 10.41 -26.45 25.64
C ILE A 776 11.16 -26.03 26.90
N GLN A 777 10.87 -26.69 28.02
CA GLN A 777 11.63 -26.53 29.25
C GLN A 777 12.82 -27.49 29.24
N THR A 778 14.00 -26.98 29.59
CA THR A 778 15.23 -27.78 29.68
C THR A 778 15.87 -27.61 31.05
N GLU A 779 16.38 -28.70 31.62
CA GLU A 779 17.22 -28.68 32.80
C GLU A 779 18.66 -29.01 32.39
N CYS A 780 19.56 -28.05 32.55
CA CYS A 780 20.98 -28.20 32.26
C CYS A 780 21.72 -28.49 33.59
N PRO A 781 22.83 -29.26 33.58
CA PRO A 781 23.60 -29.50 34.79
C PRO A 781 24.12 -28.17 35.31
N SER A 782 24.46 -28.09 36.60
CA SER A 782 24.96 -26.86 37.23
C SER A 782 26.30 -26.41 36.63
N GLY A 783 26.26 -25.78 35.46
CA GLY A 783 27.42 -25.23 34.77
C GLY A 783 27.96 -24.03 35.54
N SER A 784 29.28 -23.94 35.66
CA SER A 784 29.93 -22.72 36.13
C SER A 784 29.87 -21.67 35.01
N PHE A 785 29.03 -20.67 35.16
CA PHE A 785 29.06 -19.50 34.28
C PHE A 785 30.27 -18.62 34.62
N ILE A 786 31.20 -18.49 33.67
CA ILE A 786 32.32 -17.55 33.78
C ILE A 786 31.92 -16.28 33.03
N GLN A 787 31.78 -15.18 33.78
CA GLN A 787 31.41 -13.87 33.24
C GLN A 787 32.43 -13.41 32.17
N PRO A 788 31.96 -12.98 30.99
CA PRO A 788 32.76 -12.23 30.03
C PRO A 788 33.16 -10.87 30.62
N GLU A 789 34.44 -10.52 30.53
CA GLU A 789 35.01 -9.27 31.04
C GLU A 789 35.59 -8.44 29.88
N LEU A 790 35.31 -7.14 29.88
CA LEU A 790 35.92 -6.18 28.97
C LEU A 790 37.39 -5.95 29.36
N LYS A 791 38.31 -6.45 28.52
CA LYS A 791 39.77 -6.34 28.71
C LYS A 791 40.40 -5.17 27.96
N SER A 792 39.74 -4.67 26.92
CA SER A 792 40.11 -3.45 26.22
C SER A 792 38.88 -2.85 25.54
N PHE A 793 38.84 -1.52 25.47
CA PHE A 793 37.84 -0.78 24.72
C PHE A 793 38.46 0.52 24.22
N ASP A 794 38.40 0.76 22.92
CA ASP A 794 38.92 1.96 22.30
C ASP A 794 38.17 2.30 21.01
N PHE A 795 38.34 3.53 20.53
CA PHE A 795 37.79 3.97 19.25
C PHE A 795 38.55 5.17 18.68
N GLU A 796 38.60 5.28 17.37
CA GLU A 796 39.20 6.45 16.70
C GLU A 796 38.29 6.93 15.55
N PRO A 797 38.16 8.26 15.34
CA PRO A 797 38.77 9.34 16.14
C PRO A 797 38.04 9.63 17.47
N LYS A 798 38.72 10.25 18.44
CA LYS A 798 38.11 10.78 19.68
C LYS A 798 37.36 12.11 19.51
N ASN A 799 37.74 12.87 18.49
CA ASN A 799 37.08 14.11 18.09
C ASN A 799 36.67 13.98 16.63
N ILE A 800 35.43 14.33 16.30
CA ILE A 800 34.92 14.23 14.95
C ILE A 800 34.14 15.46 14.53
N ASP A 801 34.44 15.97 13.34
CA ASP A 801 33.62 16.99 12.70
C ASP A 801 32.41 16.31 12.03
N VAL A 802 31.24 16.40 12.68
CA VAL A 802 29.98 15.81 12.23
C VAL A 802 29.37 16.56 11.04
N GLY A 803 29.96 17.69 10.64
CA GLY A 803 29.69 18.40 9.38
C GLY A 803 30.64 18.03 8.23
N SER A 804 31.77 17.36 8.51
CA SER A 804 32.74 16.95 7.49
C SER A 804 32.25 15.78 6.63
N LEU A 805 32.91 15.49 5.49
CA LEU A 805 32.60 14.32 4.66
C LEU A 805 33.06 12.99 5.28
N ASN A 806 34.12 12.99 6.10
CA ASN A 806 34.66 11.79 6.74
C ASN A 806 34.18 11.71 8.19
N ARG A 807 33.12 10.93 8.42
CA ARG A 807 32.50 10.77 9.74
C ARG A 807 32.58 9.32 10.25
N ASN A 808 33.60 8.59 9.81
CA ASN A 808 33.78 7.20 10.20
C ASN A 808 34.42 7.13 11.59
N VAL A 809 33.80 6.37 12.48
CA VAL A 809 34.38 6.00 13.76
C VAL A 809 34.55 4.49 13.79
N THR A 810 35.76 4.06 14.14
CA THR A 810 36.11 2.66 14.29
C THR A 810 36.26 2.35 15.77
N PHE A 811 35.47 1.40 16.27
CA PHE A 811 35.54 0.86 17.63
C PHE A 811 36.30 -0.46 17.61
N THR A 812 37.16 -0.66 18.61
CA THR A 812 37.90 -1.89 18.85
C THR A 812 37.80 -2.28 20.31
N TYR A 813 37.41 -3.52 20.59
CA TYR A 813 37.21 -3.96 21.96
C TYR A 813 37.51 -5.45 22.12
N GLY A 814 38.16 -5.77 23.24
CA GLY A 814 38.61 -7.10 23.59
C GLY A 814 37.84 -7.64 24.79
N ILE A 815 37.27 -8.82 24.66
CA ILE A 815 36.41 -9.42 25.69
C ILE A 815 36.93 -10.83 26.00
N SER A 816 37.02 -11.17 27.28
CA SER A 816 37.29 -12.56 27.68
C SER A 816 36.13 -13.45 27.24
N ILE A 817 36.41 -14.62 26.69
CA ILE A 817 35.37 -15.53 26.17
C ILE A 817 34.45 -16.00 27.29
N GLY A 818 34.97 -16.14 28.53
CA GLY A 818 34.21 -16.71 29.65
C GLY A 818 33.71 -18.10 29.27
N SER A 819 32.40 -18.35 29.44
CA SER A 819 31.71 -19.56 28.97
C SER A 819 31.26 -19.49 27.49
N GLY A 820 31.61 -18.44 26.76
CA GLY A 820 31.20 -18.15 25.39
C GLY A 820 30.21 -16.98 25.29
N ILE A 821 30.32 -16.20 24.21
CA ILE A 821 29.38 -15.12 23.85
C ILE A 821 28.65 -15.56 22.58
N LYS A 822 27.31 -15.45 22.56
CA LYS A 822 26.46 -15.97 21.46
C LYS A 822 26.07 -14.93 20.42
N GLU A 823 26.06 -13.66 20.80
CA GLU A 823 25.75 -12.54 19.93
C GLU A 823 26.91 -11.54 19.95
N TYR A 824 27.08 -10.77 18.88
CA TYR A 824 28.08 -9.70 18.88
C TYR A 824 27.66 -8.60 19.86
N PRO A 825 28.55 -8.17 20.76
CA PRO A 825 28.32 -6.98 21.56
C PRO A 825 28.18 -5.76 20.66
N ILE A 826 27.23 -4.90 20.98
CA ILE A 826 26.83 -3.76 20.16
C ILE A 826 27.31 -2.49 20.85
N VAL A 827 28.03 -1.67 20.09
CA VAL A 827 28.35 -0.30 20.49
C VAL A 827 27.16 0.59 20.17
N TYR A 828 26.70 1.36 21.16
CA TYR A 828 25.64 2.35 21.05
C TYR A 828 26.21 3.74 21.21
N LEU A 829 25.83 4.64 20.31
CA LEU A 829 26.10 6.07 20.40
C LEU A 829 24.81 6.79 20.79
N THR A 830 24.86 7.60 21.84
CA THR A 830 23.71 8.39 22.29
C THR A 830 24.04 9.87 22.27
N SER A 831 23.14 10.68 21.74
CA SER A 831 23.27 12.15 21.69
C SER A 831 22.51 12.84 22.82
N SER A 832 22.71 14.14 22.98
CA SER A 832 21.96 14.97 23.94
C SER A 832 20.47 15.09 23.65
N THR A 833 20.04 14.75 22.43
CA THR A 833 18.63 14.71 22.00
C THR A 833 18.00 13.31 22.11
N LEU A 834 18.66 12.39 22.83
CA LEU A 834 18.29 10.96 22.98
C LEU A 834 18.27 10.16 21.67
N GLN A 835 18.86 10.65 20.57
CA GLN A 835 19.04 9.81 19.38
C GLN A 835 20.06 8.71 19.67
N ILE A 836 19.76 7.50 19.21
CA ILE A 836 20.60 6.32 19.43
C ILE A 836 21.02 5.74 18.07
N LEU A 837 22.32 5.44 17.93
CA LEU A 837 22.89 4.74 16.77
C LEU A 837 23.59 3.47 17.22
N LYS A 838 23.49 2.41 16.41
CA LYS A 838 24.05 1.09 16.71
C LYS A 838 25.14 0.75 15.71
N CYS A 839 26.29 0.29 16.19
CA CYS A 839 27.32 -0.28 15.34
C CYS A 839 27.03 -1.77 15.11
N ILE A 840 26.38 -2.10 13.99
CA ILE A 840 25.92 -3.47 13.68
C ILE A 840 26.95 -4.31 12.92
N ASP A 841 27.84 -3.69 12.14
CA ASP A 841 28.83 -4.37 11.30
C ASP A 841 30.08 -4.77 12.09
N VAL A 842 29.88 -5.68 13.05
CA VAL A 842 30.93 -6.18 13.95
C VAL A 842 31.66 -7.35 13.28
N ILE A 843 33.00 -7.29 13.27
CA ILE A 843 33.87 -8.38 12.85
C ILE A 843 34.79 -8.82 14.00
N THR A 844 35.15 -10.09 14.04
CA THR A 844 36.15 -10.60 14.99
C THR A 844 37.54 -10.50 14.36
N THR A 845 38.44 -9.70 14.93
CA THR A 845 39.82 -9.49 14.41
C THR A 845 40.81 -10.50 14.96
N LYS A 846 40.54 -11.05 16.14
CA LYS A 846 41.39 -12.05 16.79
C LYS A 846 40.55 -12.98 17.66
N THR A 847 40.80 -14.27 17.55
CA THR A 847 40.18 -15.31 18.39
C THR A 847 41.28 -16.15 19.03
N ASN A 848 41.32 -16.16 20.37
CA ASN A 848 42.14 -17.05 21.18
C ASN A 848 41.22 -17.99 21.98
N SER A 849 41.76 -18.97 22.72
CA SER A 849 40.94 -19.87 23.55
C SER A 849 40.23 -19.18 24.74
N THR A 850 40.67 -17.99 25.14
CA THR A 850 40.14 -17.27 26.31
C THR A 850 39.74 -15.83 26.02
N PHE A 851 39.91 -15.34 24.79
CA PHE A 851 39.77 -13.93 24.45
C PHE A 851 39.41 -13.74 22.99
N ASN A 852 38.44 -12.86 22.72
CA ASN A 852 38.07 -12.40 21.38
C ASN A 852 38.25 -10.89 21.29
N GLU A 853 38.77 -10.43 20.15
CA GLU A 853 38.83 -9.02 19.80
C GLU A 853 37.84 -8.74 18.67
N TYR A 854 37.06 -7.69 18.85
CA TYR A 854 36.04 -7.24 17.92
C TYR A 854 36.39 -5.86 17.39
N LYS A 855 35.96 -5.61 16.16
CA LYS A 855 36.05 -4.32 15.50
C LYS A 855 34.72 -4.01 14.83
N CYS A 856 34.25 -2.78 14.99
CA CYS A 856 33.09 -2.28 14.28
C CYS A 856 33.39 -0.89 13.73
N THR A 857 32.92 -0.56 12.54
CA THR A 857 33.09 0.77 11.95
C THR A 857 31.76 1.25 11.43
N LEU A 858 31.34 2.43 11.85
CA LEU A 858 30.11 3.06 11.39
C LEU A 858 30.39 4.50 10.93
N THR A 859 29.59 4.99 9.99
CA THR A 859 29.61 6.39 9.59
C THR A 859 28.55 7.14 10.40
N ILE A 860 28.97 8.10 11.21
CA ILE A 860 28.06 8.94 11.98
C ILE A 860 27.21 9.79 10.99
N PRO A 861 25.87 9.83 11.13
CA PRO A 861 25.01 10.69 10.36
C PRO A 861 25.43 12.16 10.48
N TYR A 862 25.23 12.92 9.41
CA TYR A 862 25.53 14.34 9.41
C TYR A 862 24.77 15.05 10.55
N GLY A 863 25.47 15.85 11.35
CA GLY A 863 24.87 16.60 12.47
C GLY A 863 24.48 15.79 13.70
N PHE A 864 24.68 14.47 13.72
CA PHE A 864 24.40 13.65 14.92
C PHE A 864 25.33 14.04 16.08
N GLY A 865 24.79 14.11 17.30
CA GLY A 865 25.52 14.55 18.51
C GLY A 865 25.28 16.01 18.89
N LEU A 866 24.99 16.86 17.90
CA LEU A 866 24.74 18.28 18.13
C LEU A 866 23.52 18.53 19.03
N PRO A 867 23.52 19.63 19.81
CA PRO A 867 24.55 20.69 19.89
C PRO A 867 25.74 20.36 20.81
N LYS A 868 25.81 19.15 21.37
CA LYS A 868 26.81 18.71 22.34
C LYS A 868 27.64 17.56 21.75
N ASP A 869 28.12 16.66 22.60
CA ASP A 869 28.94 15.52 22.22
C ASP A 869 28.13 14.22 22.09
N ILE A 870 28.84 13.13 21.81
CA ILE A 870 28.27 11.79 21.67
C ILE A 870 28.85 10.91 22.77
N ILE A 871 27.99 10.29 23.57
CA ILE A 871 28.41 9.29 24.54
C ILE A 871 28.38 7.89 23.92
N VAL A 872 29.35 7.08 24.30
CA VAL A 872 29.58 5.72 23.80
C VAL A 872 29.22 4.72 24.89
N ASN A 873 28.42 3.73 24.55
CA ASN A 873 28.04 2.64 25.43
C ASN A 873 28.31 1.30 24.72
N LEU A 874 28.54 0.23 25.48
CA LEU A 874 28.72 -1.12 24.96
C LEU A 874 27.75 -2.06 25.67
N TYR A 875 26.75 -2.59 24.97
CA TYR A 875 25.80 -3.56 25.53
C TYR A 875 25.77 -4.84 24.71
N GLY A 876 25.08 -5.87 25.20
CA GLY A 876 24.90 -7.12 24.46
C GLY A 876 26.04 -8.12 24.60
N LEU A 877 26.78 -8.09 25.72
CA LEU A 877 27.65 -9.21 26.10
C LEU A 877 26.77 -10.34 26.63
N ILE A 878 26.15 -11.09 25.71
CA ILE A 878 25.16 -12.12 26.03
C ILE A 878 25.87 -13.47 26.09
N GLY A 879 25.99 -14.00 27.30
CA GLY A 879 26.42 -15.36 27.56
C GLY A 879 25.24 -16.26 27.91
N PHE A 880 25.55 -17.49 28.31
CA PHE A 880 24.52 -18.45 28.70
C PHE A 880 24.00 -18.18 30.11
N GLY A 881 22.76 -17.70 30.21
CA GLY A 881 22.08 -17.42 31.47
C GLY A 881 22.33 -16.05 32.10
N ALA A 882 23.18 -15.21 31.49
CA ALA A 882 23.40 -13.84 31.92
C ALA A 882 23.87 -12.94 30.77
N TYR A 883 23.56 -11.66 30.87
CA TYR A 883 24.00 -10.62 29.96
C TYR A 883 24.69 -9.48 30.72
N PHE A 884 25.61 -8.81 30.04
CA PHE A 884 26.37 -7.69 30.58
C PHE A 884 26.46 -6.54 29.57
N GLY A 885 26.76 -5.36 30.10
CA GLY A 885 26.99 -4.15 29.35
C GLY A 885 27.73 -3.12 30.21
N TYR A 886 28.24 -2.12 29.53
CA TYR A 886 29.03 -1.03 30.08
C TYR A 886 28.44 0.26 29.53
N SER A 887 27.76 1.01 30.38
CA SER A 887 27.39 2.38 30.05
C SER A 887 28.63 3.27 29.93
N SER A 888 28.47 4.47 29.40
CA SER A 888 29.55 5.46 29.32
C SER A 888 30.20 5.73 30.67
N TYR A 889 29.42 5.78 31.76
CA TYR A 889 29.95 5.90 33.11
C TYR A 889 30.79 4.69 33.52
N SER A 890 30.31 3.47 33.26
CA SER A 890 31.04 2.24 33.57
C SER A 890 32.34 2.13 32.79
N LEU A 891 32.36 2.53 31.51
CA LEU A 891 33.58 2.65 30.71
C LEU A 891 34.56 3.66 31.31
N GLN A 892 34.06 4.84 31.71
CA GLN A 892 34.88 5.87 32.36
C GLN A 892 35.52 5.38 33.66
N GLN A 893 34.76 4.69 34.53
CA GLN A 893 35.28 4.15 35.80
C GLN A 893 36.36 3.09 35.57
N LEU A 894 36.29 2.35 34.46
CA LEU A 894 37.30 1.38 34.05
C LEU A 894 38.50 2.03 33.34
N GLY A 895 38.51 3.35 33.14
CA GLY A 895 39.58 4.08 32.47
C GLY A 895 39.54 3.99 30.95
N TYR A 896 38.42 3.54 30.37
CA TYR A 896 38.21 3.49 28.92
C TYR A 896 37.60 4.80 28.39
N PRO A 897 37.87 5.14 27.12
CA PRO A 897 37.22 6.26 26.47
C PRO A 897 35.71 6.01 26.31
N PHE A 898 34.91 7.05 26.53
CA PHE A 898 33.44 6.97 26.58
C PHE A 898 32.73 8.14 25.89
N LEU A 899 33.48 9.14 25.42
CA LEU A 899 32.96 10.38 24.82
C LEU A 899 33.66 10.61 23.47
N ILE A 900 32.88 10.92 22.45
CA ILE A 900 33.36 11.45 21.17
C ILE A 900 33.02 12.94 21.17
N GLU A 901 34.04 13.78 21.22
CA GLU A 901 33.87 15.23 21.08
C GLU A 901 33.42 15.55 19.66
N THR A 902 32.38 16.37 19.51
CA THR A 902 31.91 16.78 18.19
C THR A 902 32.27 18.22 17.86
N SER A 903 32.58 18.45 16.60
CA SER A 903 32.62 19.79 16.01
C SER A 903 31.72 19.80 14.77
N PHE A 904 31.38 20.99 14.26
CA PHE A 904 30.53 21.11 13.08
C PHE A 904 31.05 22.17 12.14
N THR A 905 31.49 21.74 10.96
CA THR A 905 31.80 22.63 9.84
C THR A 905 30.72 22.53 8.77
N VAL A 906 30.16 23.67 8.36
CA VAL A 906 29.24 23.73 7.21
C VAL A 906 29.96 23.29 5.94
N ILE A 907 29.27 22.54 5.09
CA ILE A 907 29.83 22.05 3.83
C ILE A 907 30.29 23.24 2.96
N ASN A 908 31.57 23.24 2.59
CA ASN A 908 32.15 24.32 1.80
C ASN A 908 31.68 24.32 0.33
N SER A 909 31.81 25.47 -0.33
CA SER A 909 31.42 25.66 -1.73
C SER A 909 32.19 24.82 -2.76
N ASN A 910 33.28 24.16 -2.37
CA ASN A 910 34.07 23.31 -3.27
C ASN A 910 33.71 21.81 -3.13
N SER A 911 32.78 21.46 -2.24
CA SER A 911 32.35 20.09 -1.99
C SER A 911 31.30 19.66 -3.01
N GLY A 912 31.26 18.37 -3.34
CA GLY A 912 30.10 17.76 -4.02
C GLY A 912 28.89 17.58 -3.09
N GLY A 913 29.03 17.84 -1.79
CA GLY A 913 27.99 17.60 -0.79
C GLY A 913 27.88 16.13 -0.37
N ILE A 914 26.80 15.80 0.34
CA ILE A 914 26.49 14.46 0.84
C ILE A 914 25.10 14.09 0.37
N ILE A 915 24.94 12.94 -0.27
CA ILE A 915 23.64 12.37 -0.61
C ILE A 915 23.18 11.50 0.56
N THR A 916 22.00 11.77 1.11
CA THR A 916 21.39 11.00 2.20
C THR A 916 20.21 10.15 1.75
N GLY A 917 19.57 10.50 0.62
CA GLY A 917 18.40 9.80 0.12
C GLY A 917 18.05 10.19 -1.31
N THR A 918 17.12 9.45 -1.91
CA THR A 918 16.46 9.85 -3.15
C THR A 918 14.96 9.55 -3.10
N SER A 919 14.17 10.14 -4.00
CA SER A 919 12.86 9.58 -4.33
C SER A 919 13.03 8.18 -4.95
N SER A 920 11.96 7.38 -4.93
CA SER A 920 11.91 6.16 -5.72
C SER A 920 11.92 6.49 -7.22
N ILE A 921 12.46 5.58 -8.03
CA ILE A 921 12.46 5.70 -9.49
C ILE A 921 12.15 4.35 -10.12
N SER A 922 11.39 4.36 -11.21
CA SER A 922 11.04 3.14 -11.95
C SER A 922 12.20 2.66 -12.84
N THR A 923 12.11 1.44 -13.36
CA THR A 923 13.05 0.96 -14.39
C THR A 923 13.06 1.79 -15.67
N GLU A 924 12.05 2.63 -15.91
CA GLU A 924 11.97 3.53 -17.07
C GLU A 924 12.71 4.86 -16.85
N GLY A 925 13.18 5.13 -15.63
CA GLY A 925 13.82 6.41 -15.30
C GLY A 925 12.82 7.54 -15.08
N GLY A 926 13.14 8.76 -15.54
CA GLY A 926 12.33 9.97 -15.39
C GLY A 926 12.83 10.94 -14.31
N LEU A 927 11.89 11.58 -13.59
CA LEU A 927 12.17 12.55 -12.54
C LEU A 927 12.77 11.89 -11.29
N LEU A 928 13.77 12.54 -10.69
CA LEU A 928 14.43 12.10 -9.47
C LEU A 928 14.70 13.28 -8.53
N PHE A 929 14.24 13.15 -7.29
CA PHE A 929 14.64 14.02 -6.19
C PHE A 929 15.81 13.39 -5.44
N ILE A 930 16.83 14.19 -5.16
CA ILE A 930 18.02 13.77 -4.42
C ILE A 930 18.08 14.59 -3.15
N TYR A 931 18.01 13.91 -2.01
CA TYR A 931 18.05 14.51 -0.68
C TYR A 931 19.46 14.45 -0.12
N GLY A 932 19.86 15.50 0.58
CA GLY A 932 21.21 15.55 1.10
C GLY A 932 21.58 16.87 1.75
N ARG A 933 22.87 17.16 1.67
CA ARG A 933 23.52 18.36 2.19
C ARG A 933 24.45 18.87 1.11
N PHE A 934 24.05 19.95 0.46
CA PHE A 934 24.70 20.50 -0.73
C PHE A 934 25.01 21.99 -0.49
N PRO A 935 26.09 22.52 -1.05
CA PRO A 935 26.27 23.97 -1.10
C PRO A 935 25.20 24.59 -2.03
N PRO A 936 24.35 25.53 -1.58
CA PRO A 936 23.22 25.99 -2.40
C PRO A 936 23.65 26.75 -3.67
N ASP A 937 24.72 27.55 -3.61
CA ASP A 937 25.08 28.54 -4.63
C ASP A 937 26.23 28.11 -5.57
N VAL A 938 26.34 26.82 -5.88
CA VAL A 938 27.44 26.28 -6.73
C VAL A 938 26.91 25.44 -7.88
N TYR A 939 27.63 25.42 -9.00
CA TYR A 939 27.29 24.59 -10.16
C TYR A 939 27.55 23.11 -9.89
N TYR A 940 26.52 22.27 -10.08
CA TYR A 940 26.61 20.81 -9.97
C TYR A 940 26.24 20.12 -11.27
N THR A 941 26.80 18.93 -11.44
CA THR A 941 26.25 17.91 -12.34
C THR A 941 25.98 16.65 -11.53
N VAL A 942 24.86 15.98 -11.79
CA VAL A 942 24.57 14.66 -11.25
C VAL A 942 25.17 13.63 -12.20
N GLU A 943 26.23 12.93 -11.80
CA GLU A 943 26.84 11.86 -12.58
C GLU A 943 26.19 10.51 -12.25
N PHE A 944 25.90 9.72 -13.28
CA PHE A 944 25.30 8.39 -13.17
C PHE A 944 26.34 7.32 -13.51
N SER A 945 26.28 6.16 -12.86
CA SER A 945 27.16 5.01 -13.14
C SER A 945 27.06 4.49 -14.57
N GLN A 946 26.00 4.87 -15.29
CA GLN A 946 25.78 4.61 -16.71
C GLN A 946 26.62 5.52 -17.64
N GLY A 947 27.42 6.45 -17.10
CA GLY A 947 28.39 7.24 -17.87
C GLY A 947 27.86 8.55 -18.47
N TYR A 948 26.69 9.03 -18.04
CA TYR A 948 26.17 10.34 -18.40
C TYR A 948 26.00 11.23 -17.17
N SER A 949 25.70 12.51 -17.41
CA SER A 949 25.44 13.48 -16.35
C SER A 949 24.24 14.35 -16.69
N LEU A 950 23.54 14.80 -15.66
CA LEU A 950 22.38 15.70 -15.78
C LEU A 950 22.65 16.98 -14.99
N LEU A 951 22.06 18.08 -15.46
CA LEU A 951 22.02 19.34 -14.71
C LEU A 951 20.80 19.34 -13.79
N PRO A 952 20.93 19.81 -12.53
CA PRO A 952 19.77 20.12 -11.70
C PRO A 952 18.77 21.04 -12.42
N LEU A 953 17.52 20.61 -12.50
CA LEU A 953 16.39 21.48 -12.86
C LEU A 953 16.17 22.52 -11.77
N GLU A 954 16.20 22.06 -10.52
CA GLU A 954 16.16 22.89 -9.32
C GLU A 954 17.09 22.35 -8.24
N LYS A 955 17.52 23.21 -7.33
CA LYS A 955 18.41 22.83 -6.23
C LYS A 955 18.28 23.77 -5.04
N SER A 956 18.58 23.25 -3.87
CA SER A 956 18.76 23.98 -2.62
C SER A 956 19.96 23.42 -1.86
N GLY A 957 20.10 23.81 -0.58
CA GLY A 957 21.09 23.17 0.28
C GLY A 957 20.71 21.75 0.67
N SER A 958 19.45 21.34 0.50
CA SER A 958 18.92 20.09 1.07
C SER A 958 18.30 19.14 0.05
N ILE A 959 17.93 19.64 -1.13
CA ILE A 959 17.26 18.86 -2.18
C ILE A 959 17.72 19.30 -3.57
N ILE A 960 17.83 18.35 -4.49
CA ILE A 960 18.13 18.56 -5.92
C ILE A 960 17.05 17.83 -6.73
N LYS A 961 16.46 18.52 -7.71
CA LYS A 961 15.51 17.97 -8.68
C LYS A 961 16.24 17.78 -10.01
N VAL A 962 16.27 16.56 -10.54
CA VAL A 962 16.74 16.27 -11.91
C VAL A 962 15.67 15.51 -12.67
N ASP A 963 15.60 15.76 -13.98
CA ASP A 963 14.72 15.06 -14.90
C ASP A 963 15.55 14.37 -16.00
N ASP A 964 14.95 13.55 -16.84
CA ASP A 964 15.59 12.76 -17.89
C ASP A 964 16.58 11.69 -17.38
N VAL A 965 16.37 11.14 -16.17
CA VAL A 965 17.12 9.96 -15.73
C VAL A 965 16.81 8.81 -16.69
N LYS A 966 17.85 8.16 -17.23
CA LYS A 966 17.68 7.09 -18.22
C LYS A 966 17.16 5.81 -17.57
N PRO A 967 16.40 4.98 -18.33
CA PRO A 967 15.99 3.65 -17.90
C PRO A 967 17.16 2.80 -17.36
N SER A 968 16.89 2.00 -16.33
CA SER A 968 17.84 1.03 -15.78
C SER A 968 17.11 -0.15 -15.16
N SER A 969 17.42 -1.37 -15.62
CA SER A 969 16.86 -2.63 -15.09
C SER A 969 17.54 -3.12 -13.81
N GLY A 970 18.68 -2.53 -13.43
CA GLY A 970 19.44 -2.86 -12.24
C GLY A 970 19.79 -1.64 -11.38
N PRO A 971 20.42 -1.85 -10.21
CA PRO A 971 20.85 -0.77 -9.34
C PRO A 971 21.80 0.18 -10.08
N LEU A 972 21.57 1.49 -9.92
CA LEU A 972 22.42 2.54 -10.48
C LEU A 972 23.02 3.36 -9.35
N THR A 973 24.24 3.86 -9.53
CA THR A 973 24.91 4.71 -8.53
C THR A 973 24.98 6.14 -9.04
N ILE A 974 24.69 7.11 -8.18
CA ILE A 974 24.79 8.53 -8.48
C ILE A 974 25.85 9.22 -7.63
N TRP A 975 26.39 10.31 -8.17
CA TRP A 975 27.27 11.26 -7.49
C TRP A 975 26.87 12.68 -7.85
N ILE A 976 26.99 13.60 -6.90
CA ILE A 976 26.97 15.03 -7.17
C ILE A 976 28.42 15.48 -7.39
N LYS A 977 28.71 16.04 -8.56
CA LYS A 977 30.03 16.55 -8.91
C LYS A 977 30.05 18.06 -8.93
N ASN A 978 31.06 18.62 -8.27
CA ASN A 978 31.36 20.05 -8.23
C ASN A 978 32.84 20.24 -8.53
N GLY A 979 33.16 20.66 -9.75
CA GLY A 979 34.54 20.74 -10.23
C GLY A 979 35.26 19.39 -10.13
N ASN A 980 36.31 19.33 -9.30
CA ASN A 980 37.09 18.12 -9.04
C ASN A 980 36.57 17.27 -7.87
N SER A 981 35.62 17.80 -7.09
CA SER A 981 35.05 17.11 -5.93
C SER A 981 33.81 16.32 -6.32
N LYS A 982 33.61 15.16 -5.68
CA LYS A 982 32.39 14.36 -5.79
C LYS A 982 31.80 14.12 -4.40
N SER A 983 30.48 13.96 -4.32
CA SER A 983 29.80 13.45 -3.14
C SER A 983 30.14 11.99 -2.87
N ASN A 984 29.60 11.44 -1.78
CA ASN A 984 29.51 9.99 -1.61
C ASN A 984 28.68 9.35 -2.76
N PRO A 985 29.00 8.09 -3.14
CA PRO A 985 28.12 7.31 -4.00
C PRO A 985 26.79 7.05 -3.29
N TYR A 986 25.69 7.13 -4.03
CA TYR A 986 24.38 6.67 -3.56
C TYR A 986 23.79 5.66 -4.54
N ILE A 987 23.49 4.45 -4.05
CA ILE A 987 22.93 3.37 -4.87
C ILE A 987 21.41 3.45 -4.84
N ILE A 988 20.83 3.73 -6.00
CA ILE A 988 19.39 3.68 -6.23
C ILE A 988 19.07 2.30 -6.78
N LYS A 989 18.08 1.63 -6.21
CA LYS A 989 17.52 0.39 -6.77
C LYS A 989 16.20 0.73 -7.47
N PRO A 990 16.18 0.87 -8.81
CA PRO A 990 14.93 1.13 -9.52
C PRO A 990 13.94 0.00 -9.23
N TYR A 991 12.69 0.35 -8.95
CA TYR A 991 11.65 -0.67 -8.82
C TYR A 991 11.23 -1.12 -10.22
N LYS A 992 11.20 -2.43 -10.42
CA LYS A 992 10.66 -3.01 -11.66
C LYS A 992 9.16 -2.77 -11.67
N ARG A 993 8.64 -2.07 -12.68
CA ARG A 993 7.22 -2.23 -13.01
C ARG A 993 7.06 -3.70 -13.44
N GLY A 994 6.48 -4.53 -12.59
CA GLY A 994 6.14 -5.90 -12.95
C GLY A 994 5.03 -5.90 -13.99
N PHE A 995 5.33 -5.71 -15.27
CA PHE A 995 4.30 -5.87 -16.30
C PHE A 995 3.93 -7.35 -16.41
N ILE A 996 3.00 -7.81 -15.58
CA ILE A 996 2.40 -9.14 -15.67
C ILE A 996 0.92 -8.94 -15.86
N LYS A 997 0.43 -9.52 -16.95
CA LYS A 997 -0.89 -9.27 -17.53
C LYS A 997 -1.98 -9.84 -16.62
N THR A 998 -2.99 -9.05 -16.36
CA THR A 998 -4.32 -9.51 -15.95
C THR A 998 -5.02 -10.08 -17.19
N THR A 999 -5.38 -11.37 -17.15
CA THR A 999 -5.97 -12.07 -18.30
C THR A 999 -7.49 -11.99 -18.22
N LEU A 1000 -8.12 -11.53 -19.31
CA LEU A 1000 -9.54 -11.75 -19.55
C LEU A 1000 -9.79 -13.28 -19.61
N PRO A 1001 -10.82 -13.83 -18.95
CA PRO A 1001 -11.12 -15.25 -19.03
C PRO A 1001 -11.36 -15.68 -20.48
N SER A 1002 -10.50 -16.54 -21.01
CA SER A 1002 -10.82 -17.32 -22.21
C SER A 1002 -11.18 -18.72 -21.77
N LYS A 1003 -12.47 -19.06 -21.83
CA LYS A 1003 -12.83 -20.47 -21.93
C LYS A 1003 -12.13 -21.04 -23.17
N CYS A 1004 -11.33 -22.08 -22.95
CA CYS A 1004 -10.68 -22.84 -24.01
C CYS A 1004 -11.70 -23.27 -25.08
N LYS A 1005 -11.43 -22.90 -26.33
CA LYS A 1005 -12.28 -23.24 -27.49
C LYS A 1005 -11.96 -24.67 -27.98
N GLY A 1006 -12.85 -25.23 -28.78
CA GLY A 1006 -12.66 -26.52 -29.47
C GLY A 1006 -13.54 -27.67 -28.98
N THR A 1007 -13.81 -28.62 -29.88
CA THR A 1007 -14.47 -29.89 -29.58
C THR A 1007 -13.68 -31.07 -30.19
N PRO A 1008 -12.90 -31.82 -29.39
CA PRO A 1008 -12.66 -31.66 -27.96
C PRO A 1008 -11.93 -30.34 -27.61
N ILE A 1009 -12.07 -29.89 -26.35
CA ILE A 1009 -11.42 -28.66 -25.85
C ILE A 1009 -9.92 -28.73 -26.12
N CYS A 1010 -9.35 -27.67 -26.72
CA CYS A 1010 -7.95 -27.60 -27.15
C CYS A 1010 -7.50 -28.77 -28.05
N GLY A 1011 -8.40 -29.35 -28.83
CA GLY A 1011 -8.12 -30.52 -29.67
C GLY A 1011 -7.87 -31.80 -28.85
N GLY A 1012 -8.07 -31.78 -27.53
CA GLY A 1012 -7.79 -32.87 -26.61
C GLY A 1012 -6.34 -32.88 -26.11
N ALA A 1013 -6.05 -33.70 -25.10
CA ALA A 1013 -4.77 -33.72 -24.38
C ALA A 1013 -3.53 -33.98 -25.28
N THR A 1014 -3.71 -34.58 -26.45
CA THR A 1014 -2.64 -34.78 -27.44
C THR A 1014 -2.30 -33.53 -28.24
N HIS A 1015 -3.24 -32.59 -28.39
CA HIS A 1015 -3.09 -31.39 -29.22
C HIS A 1015 -2.82 -30.15 -28.38
N GLY A 1016 -3.38 -30.07 -27.18
CA GLY A 1016 -3.14 -28.97 -26.26
C GLY A 1016 -3.65 -29.25 -24.86
N THR A 1017 -3.21 -28.41 -23.94
CA THR A 1017 -3.72 -28.37 -22.57
C THR A 1017 -4.53 -27.10 -22.42
N CYS A 1018 -5.71 -27.21 -21.81
CA CYS A 1018 -6.47 -26.03 -21.43
C CYS A 1018 -5.87 -25.48 -20.15
N ASP A 1019 -5.46 -24.22 -20.20
CA ASP A 1019 -5.15 -23.44 -19.03
C ASP A 1019 -6.30 -22.44 -18.86
N ASP A 1020 -6.92 -22.38 -17.67
CA ASP A 1020 -8.10 -21.54 -17.45
C ASP A 1020 -7.79 -20.03 -17.56
N VAL A 1021 -6.50 -19.66 -17.50
CA VAL A 1021 -5.98 -18.29 -17.50
C VAL A 1021 -5.45 -17.90 -18.89
N LEU A 1022 -4.64 -18.76 -19.51
CA LEU A 1022 -4.05 -18.53 -20.83
C LEU A 1022 -4.98 -18.96 -21.97
N GLY A 1023 -5.95 -19.85 -21.74
CA GLY A 1023 -6.68 -20.53 -22.80
C GLY A 1023 -5.90 -21.75 -23.31
N CYS A 1024 -6.09 -22.13 -24.57
CA CYS A 1024 -5.44 -23.32 -25.10
C CYS A 1024 -3.92 -23.14 -25.29
N ILE A 1025 -3.12 -23.96 -24.61
CA ILE A 1025 -1.68 -24.10 -24.82
C ILE A 1025 -1.45 -25.27 -25.77
N CYS A 1026 -1.08 -24.99 -27.01
CA CYS A 1026 -0.94 -26.03 -28.03
C CYS A 1026 0.41 -26.76 -27.96
N ASN A 1027 0.34 -28.08 -27.93
CA ASN A 1027 1.49 -28.96 -28.07
C ASN A 1027 1.97 -28.90 -29.51
N SER A 1028 3.28 -28.69 -29.73
CA SER A 1028 3.85 -28.74 -31.08
C SER A 1028 3.54 -30.10 -31.74
N PRO A 1029 3.10 -30.17 -33.02
CA PRO A 1029 3.03 -29.10 -34.03
C PRO A 1029 1.64 -28.41 -34.17
N TRP A 1030 0.77 -28.50 -33.15
CA TRP A 1030 -0.56 -27.91 -33.16
C TRP A 1030 -0.54 -26.41 -32.83
N VAL A 1031 -1.47 -25.66 -33.41
CA VAL A 1031 -1.60 -24.21 -33.35
C VAL A 1031 -3.06 -23.77 -33.50
N GLY A 1032 -3.32 -22.49 -33.23
CA GLY A 1032 -4.64 -21.86 -33.29
C GLY A 1032 -5.33 -21.80 -31.93
N VAL A 1033 -6.41 -21.03 -31.84
CA VAL A 1033 -7.16 -20.76 -30.59
C VAL A 1033 -7.77 -21.99 -29.92
N ASP A 1034 -7.88 -23.10 -30.64
CA ASP A 1034 -8.44 -24.37 -30.19
C ASP A 1034 -7.48 -25.56 -30.40
N CYS A 1035 -6.23 -25.30 -30.79
CA CYS A 1035 -5.21 -26.31 -31.14
C CYS A 1035 -5.64 -27.35 -32.18
N ASN A 1036 -6.64 -27.07 -33.03
CA ASN A 1036 -7.07 -27.98 -34.09
C ASN A 1036 -6.38 -27.72 -35.43
N SER A 1037 -5.47 -26.76 -35.53
CA SER A 1037 -4.69 -26.52 -36.75
C SER A 1037 -3.27 -27.05 -36.57
N LYS A 1038 -2.65 -27.52 -37.65
CA LYS A 1038 -1.27 -28.04 -37.61
C LYS A 1038 -0.37 -27.21 -38.50
N VAL A 1039 0.84 -26.88 -38.03
CA VAL A 1039 1.82 -26.16 -38.84
C VAL A 1039 2.24 -26.99 -40.05
N ILE A 1040 2.22 -26.38 -41.23
CA ILE A 1040 2.77 -26.95 -42.47
C ILE A 1040 4.25 -26.60 -42.52
N VAL A 1041 5.11 -27.61 -42.46
CA VAL A 1041 6.55 -27.42 -42.64
C VAL A 1041 6.80 -27.15 -44.12
N VAL A 1042 7.18 -25.92 -44.43
CA VAL A 1042 7.58 -25.49 -45.77
C VAL A 1042 9.10 -25.31 -45.82
N PRO A 1043 9.75 -25.53 -46.99
CA PRO A 1043 11.15 -25.18 -47.13
C PRO A 1043 11.36 -23.68 -46.92
N GLN A 1044 12.59 -23.31 -46.55
CA GLN A 1044 12.97 -21.92 -46.40
C GLN A 1044 12.66 -21.11 -47.68
N PRO A 1045 11.95 -19.98 -47.58
CA PRO A 1045 11.61 -19.17 -48.75
C PRO A 1045 12.86 -18.45 -49.30
N VAL A 1046 12.81 -18.13 -50.60
CA VAL A 1046 13.79 -17.22 -51.22
C VAL A 1046 13.38 -15.78 -50.89
N PHE A 1047 14.26 -15.06 -50.20
CA PHE A 1047 14.04 -13.64 -49.87
C PHE A 1047 14.02 -12.78 -51.15
N ASN A 1048 12.97 -11.97 -51.32
CA ASN A 1048 12.87 -11.02 -52.43
C ASN A 1048 13.88 -9.88 -52.22
N THR A 1049 14.71 -9.56 -53.20
CA THR A 1049 15.74 -8.52 -53.05
C THR A 1049 15.24 -7.08 -53.28
N SER A 1050 13.97 -6.91 -53.66
CA SER A 1050 13.39 -5.60 -54.03
C SER A 1050 12.39 -5.05 -53.00
N SER A 1051 11.79 -5.90 -52.19
CA SER A 1051 10.82 -5.54 -51.15
C SER A 1051 10.80 -6.60 -50.04
N PRO A 1052 10.38 -6.25 -48.80
CA PRO A 1052 10.18 -7.19 -47.71
C PRO A 1052 8.92 -8.02 -47.94
N THR A 1053 8.83 -8.67 -49.10
CA THR A 1053 7.73 -9.53 -49.50
C THR A 1053 8.18 -10.96 -49.46
N ILE A 1054 7.52 -11.78 -48.64
CA ILE A 1054 7.78 -13.21 -48.58
C ILE A 1054 6.68 -13.97 -49.30
N ILE A 1055 7.10 -14.87 -50.18
CA ILE A 1055 6.25 -15.85 -50.86
C ILE A 1055 6.49 -17.19 -50.19
N LEU A 1056 5.47 -17.71 -49.51
CA LEU A 1056 5.46 -19.08 -49.00
C LEU A 1056 4.74 -19.97 -50.00
N ASN A 1057 5.45 -20.91 -50.59
CA ASN A 1057 4.90 -21.93 -51.47
C ASN A 1057 5.05 -23.31 -50.83
N GLU A 1058 3.97 -24.06 -50.81
CA GLU A 1058 4.02 -25.48 -50.43
C GLU A 1058 4.61 -26.31 -51.59
N THR A 1059 5.67 -27.08 -51.31
CA THR A 1059 6.21 -28.07 -52.24
C THR A 1059 5.80 -29.47 -51.78
N THR A 1060 4.59 -29.92 -52.12
CA THR A 1060 4.26 -31.35 -52.01
C THR A 1060 4.71 -32.07 -53.28
N SER A 1061 5.38 -33.23 -53.13
CA SER A 1061 5.76 -34.12 -54.23
C SER A 1061 4.58 -34.74 -54.97
N ASP A 1062 3.35 -34.60 -54.45
CA ASP A 1062 2.14 -35.09 -55.10
C ASP A 1062 1.50 -33.98 -55.93
N ASN A 1063 1.26 -34.25 -57.21
CA ASN A 1063 0.58 -33.41 -58.23
C ASN A 1063 -0.88 -33.05 -57.88
N SER A 1064 -1.21 -32.75 -56.63
CA SER A 1064 -2.53 -32.27 -56.24
C SER A 1064 -2.65 -30.77 -56.53
N GLU A 1065 -3.67 -30.37 -57.29
CA GLU A 1065 -3.99 -29.00 -57.72
C GLU A 1065 -4.39 -28.05 -56.55
N THR A 1066 -3.68 -28.05 -55.41
CA THR A 1066 -4.06 -27.29 -54.20
C THR A 1066 -2.89 -26.61 -53.49
N ASN A 1067 -1.88 -26.14 -54.22
CA ASN A 1067 -0.79 -25.36 -53.61
C ASN A 1067 -1.29 -23.97 -53.21
N ILE A 1068 -1.15 -23.64 -51.92
CA ILE A 1068 -1.41 -22.30 -51.39
C ILE A 1068 -0.14 -21.46 -51.52
N VAL A 1069 -0.30 -20.26 -52.07
CA VAL A 1069 0.71 -19.21 -52.15
C VAL A 1069 0.34 -18.15 -51.13
N ALA A 1070 1.20 -17.92 -50.15
CA ALA A 1070 1.02 -16.86 -49.17
C ALA A 1070 1.99 -15.71 -49.41
N LEU A 1071 1.48 -14.48 -49.46
CA LEU A 1071 2.21 -13.23 -49.66
C LEU A 1071 2.06 -12.36 -48.42
N ILE A 1072 3.17 -11.97 -47.80
CA ILE A 1072 3.22 -11.03 -46.68
C ILE A 1072 4.00 -9.80 -47.15
N ASN A 1073 3.48 -8.60 -46.90
CA ASN A 1073 4.13 -7.35 -47.32
C ASN A 1073 3.92 -6.21 -46.31
N VAL A 1074 4.96 -5.42 -46.06
CA VAL A 1074 4.89 -4.16 -45.30
C VAL A 1074 4.59 -3.03 -46.29
N VAL A 1075 3.39 -2.44 -46.20
CA VAL A 1075 2.80 -1.63 -47.27
C VAL A 1075 3.09 -0.13 -47.11
N ALA A 1076 2.73 0.41 -45.95
CA ALA A 1076 2.75 1.85 -45.71
C ALA A 1076 2.71 2.17 -44.20
N ILE A 1077 2.98 3.43 -43.85
CA ILE A 1077 2.52 4.03 -42.58
C ILE A 1077 1.57 5.18 -42.87
N ARG A 1078 0.61 5.41 -41.97
CA ARG A 1078 -0.25 6.59 -42.02
C ARG A 1078 -0.44 7.23 -40.66
N GLU A 1079 -0.45 8.55 -40.61
CA GLU A 1079 -0.81 9.31 -39.42
C GLU A 1079 -2.33 9.51 -39.42
N ILE A 1080 -2.97 9.20 -38.30
CA ILE A 1080 -4.40 9.41 -38.08
C ILE A 1080 -4.62 10.29 -36.86
N ASP A 1081 -5.69 11.10 -36.86
CA ASP A 1081 -6.08 11.92 -35.71
C ASP A 1081 -6.91 11.13 -34.69
N TYR A 1082 -7.32 11.79 -33.60
CA TYR A 1082 -8.15 11.22 -32.54
C TYR A 1082 -9.55 10.76 -33.00
N ASN A 1083 -10.01 11.17 -34.19
CA ASN A 1083 -11.25 10.70 -34.83
C ASN A 1083 -10.99 9.58 -35.85
N ASN A 1084 -9.78 9.01 -35.88
CA ASN A 1084 -9.31 8.03 -36.88
C ASN A 1084 -9.31 8.54 -38.33
N LYS A 1085 -9.27 9.87 -38.55
CA LYS A 1085 -9.15 10.44 -39.88
C LYS A 1085 -7.68 10.44 -40.32
N VAL A 1086 -7.41 9.94 -41.51
CA VAL A 1086 -6.07 9.94 -42.10
C VAL A 1086 -5.60 11.36 -42.41
N LEU A 1087 -4.53 11.79 -41.76
CA LEU A 1087 -3.85 13.06 -41.99
C LEU A 1087 -2.82 12.92 -43.10
N HIS A 1088 -1.97 11.90 -43.00
CA HIS A 1088 -0.86 11.63 -43.93
C HIS A 1088 -0.71 10.13 -44.16
N MET A 1089 -0.34 9.71 -45.37
CA MET A 1089 -0.07 8.30 -45.71
C MET A 1089 1.17 8.22 -46.61
N TYR A 1090 2.08 7.32 -46.27
CA TYR A 1090 3.36 7.14 -46.94
C TYR A 1090 3.55 5.66 -47.28
N SER A 1091 3.50 5.34 -48.58
CA SER A 1091 3.76 4.00 -49.08
C SER A 1091 5.27 3.71 -49.18
N PHE A 1092 5.66 2.46 -48.94
CA PHE A 1092 7.05 2.05 -49.05
C PHE A 1092 7.39 1.55 -50.46
N ASP A 1093 7.73 2.47 -51.36
CA ASP A 1093 7.95 2.15 -52.77
C ASP A 1093 9.33 1.52 -53.07
N LYS A 1094 10.34 1.82 -52.25
CA LYS A 1094 11.73 1.38 -52.46
C LYS A 1094 12.34 0.86 -51.17
N TRP A 1095 12.97 -0.31 -51.27
CA TRP A 1095 13.69 -0.96 -50.18
C TRP A 1095 15.14 -1.25 -50.59
N ILE A 1096 16.06 -1.05 -49.65
CA ILE A 1096 17.46 -1.44 -49.75
C ILE A 1096 17.60 -2.78 -49.03
N TYR A 1097 17.93 -3.83 -49.78
CA TYR A 1097 18.09 -5.19 -49.27
C TYR A 1097 19.52 -5.45 -48.77
N ASN A 1098 19.62 -6.10 -47.61
CA ASN A 1098 20.87 -6.62 -47.07
C ASN A 1098 20.64 -8.01 -46.44
N SER A 1099 21.34 -9.03 -46.92
CA SER A 1099 21.30 -10.37 -46.32
C SER A 1099 22.30 -10.47 -45.17
N ILE A 1100 21.85 -10.87 -43.98
CA ILE A 1100 22.78 -11.17 -42.87
C ILE A 1100 23.28 -12.61 -42.99
N ASN A 1101 22.36 -13.55 -43.19
CA ASN A 1101 22.63 -14.97 -43.34
C ASN A 1101 21.50 -15.64 -44.14
N SER A 1102 21.56 -16.96 -44.30
CA SER A 1102 20.55 -17.69 -45.07
C SER A 1102 19.14 -17.47 -44.53
N ASN A 1103 18.93 -17.34 -43.21
CA ASN A 1103 17.61 -17.26 -42.58
C ASN A 1103 17.17 -15.83 -42.24
N VAL A 1104 18.06 -14.84 -42.32
CA VAL A 1104 17.79 -13.46 -41.87
C VAL A 1104 18.17 -12.45 -42.95
N SER A 1105 17.21 -11.59 -43.31
CA SER A 1105 17.41 -10.47 -44.24
C SER A 1105 16.87 -9.17 -43.66
N ILE A 1106 17.57 -8.07 -43.90
CA ILE A 1106 17.18 -6.72 -43.50
C ILE A 1106 16.83 -5.91 -44.75
N TYR A 1107 15.74 -5.15 -44.66
CA TYR A 1107 15.28 -4.19 -45.64
C TYR A 1107 15.27 -2.81 -45.00
N SER A 1108 15.79 -1.80 -45.67
CA SER A 1108 15.73 -0.41 -45.19
C SER A 1108 15.01 0.48 -46.20
N SER A 1109 14.13 1.33 -45.71
CA SER A 1109 13.44 2.36 -46.49
C SER A 1109 13.47 3.67 -45.71
N ASN A 1110 13.15 4.77 -46.38
CA ASN A 1110 13.10 6.10 -45.78
C ASN A 1110 11.83 6.79 -46.23
N ILE A 1111 11.12 7.40 -45.28
CA ILE A 1111 10.00 8.29 -45.58
C ILE A 1111 10.48 9.72 -45.50
N ILE A 1112 10.15 10.51 -46.53
CA ILE A 1112 10.33 11.95 -46.54
C ILE A 1112 9.03 12.57 -46.02
N ASN A 1113 9.07 13.11 -44.82
CA ASN A 1113 7.92 13.74 -44.18
C ASN A 1113 7.60 15.08 -44.84
N LYS A 1114 6.39 15.62 -44.60
CA LYS A 1114 5.93 16.90 -45.15
C LYS A 1114 6.87 18.08 -44.86
N ASN A 1115 7.57 18.07 -43.73
CA ASN A 1115 8.56 19.09 -43.33
C ASN A 1115 9.96 18.86 -43.95
N GLY A 1116 10.14 17.82 -44.76
CA GLY A 1116 11.42 17.44 -45.35
C GLY A 1116 12.33 16.61 -44.44
N SER A 1117 11.94 16.32 -43.19
CA SER A 1117 12.70 15.40 -42.34
C SER A 1117 12.57 13.97 -42.85
N MET A 1118 13.58 13.16 -42.58
CA MET A 1118 13.61 11.75 -42.96
C MET A 1118 13.28 10.90 -41.74
N THR A 1119 12.34 9.97 -41.90
CA THR A 1119 12.10 8.90 -40.92
C THR A 1119 12.62 7.60 -41.53
N PRO A 1120 13.76 7.08 -41.06
CA PRO A 1120 14.23 5.74 -41.42
C PRO A 1120 13.29 4.63 -40.92
N ILE A 1121 13.14 3.59 -41.75
CA ILE A 1121 12.37 2.39 -41.45
C ILE A 1121 13.23 1.19 -41.82
N SER A 1122 13.35 0.22 -40.93
CA SER A 1122 13.99 -1.05 -41.24
C SER A 1122 13.12 -2.24 -40.87
N VAL A 1123 13.09 -3.24 -41.74
CA VAL A 1123 12.36 -4.49 -41.56
C VAL A 1123 13.37 -5.62 -41.58
N GLU A 1124 13.52 -6.33 -40.48
CA GLU A 1124 14.28 -7.58 -40.40
C GLU A 1124 13.31 -8.75 -40.50
N ILE A 1125 13.54 -9.64 -41.45
CA ILE A 1125 12.76 -10.86 -41.66
C ILE A 1125 13.62 -12.05 -41.26
N GLU A 1126 13.14 -12.86 -40.32
CA GLU A 1126 13.79 -14.09 -39.86
C GLU A 1126 12.90 -15.31 -40.12
N TYR A 1127 13.47 -16.34 -40.75
CA TYR A 1127 12.85 -17.66 -40.93
C TYR A 1127 13.32 -18.63 -39.83
N PHE A 1128 12.37 -19.30 -39.18
CA PHE A 1128 12.63 -20.26 -38.11
C PHE A 1128 12.55 -21.69 -38.62
N GLU A 1129 13.70 -22.33 -38.85
CA GLU A 1129 13.74 -23.74 -39.28
C GLU A 1129 13.25 -24.68 -38.17
N ASN A 1130 13.56 -24.37 -36.92
CA ASN A 1130 13.22 -25.16 -35.73
C ASN A 1130 12.43 -24.31 -34.73
N GLU A 1131 11.72 -24.99 -33.82
CA GLU A 1131 11.02 -24.32 -32.73
C GLU A 1131 12.03 -23.57 -31.84
N ARG A 1132 11.79 -22.29 -31.56
CA ARG A 1132 12.66 -21.46 -30.73
C ARG A 1132 11.84 -20.54 -29.83
N LYS A 1133 12.25 -20.40 -28.57
CA LYS A 1133 11.74 -19.36 -27.68
C LYS A 1133 12.51 -18.07 -27.90
N ILE A 1134 11.81 -16.96 -28.04
CA ILE A 1134 12.38 -15.61 -28.16
C ILE A 1134 11.73 -14.68 -27.14
N GLU A 1135 12.41 -13.60 -26.79
CA GLU A 1135 11.83 -12.54 -25.95
C GLU A 1135 11.64 -11.27 -26.77
N PHE A 1136 10.44 -10.68 -26.72
CA PHE A 1136 10.15 -9.39 -27.33
C PHE A 1136 9.25 -8.55 -26.41
N ALA A 1137 9.58 -7.28 -26.23
CA ALA A 1137 8.84 -6.34 -25.36
C ALA A 1137 8.56 -6.90 -23.94
N GLY A 1138 9.46 -7.73 -23.40
CA GLY A 1138 9.31 -8.38 -22.09
C GLY A 1138 8.34 -9.58 -22.07
N GLN A 1139 8.04 -10.18 -23.23
CA GLN A 1139 7.22 -11.39 -23.36
C GLN A 1139 8.03 -12.52 -24.04
N GLU A 1140 7.98 -13.72 -23.46
CA GLU A 1140 8.47 -14.95 -24.10
C GLU A 1140 7.47 -15.43 -25.17
N ILE A 1141 7.95 -15.64 -26.40
CA ILE A 1141 7.16 -16.07 -27.55
C ILE A 1141 7.78 -17.34 -28.12
N ILE A 1142 6.94 -18.34 -28.38
CA ILE A 1142 7.37 -19.59 -29.02
C ILE A 1142 7.16 -19.45 -30.53
N MET A 1143 8.27 -19.43 -31.26
CA MET A 1143 8.29 -19.47 -32.72
C MET A 1143 8.26 -20.92 -33.16
N LYS A 1144 7.24 -21.31 -33.94
CA LYS A 1144 7.09 -22.68 -34.45
C LYS A 1144 8.01 -22.92 -35.66
N PRO A 1145 8.33 -24.18 -36.00
CA PRO A 1145 9.06 -24.51 -37.23
C PRO A 1145 8.37 -23.92 -38.47
N SER A 1146 9.15 -23.48 -39.44
CA SER A 1146 8.69 -22.83 -40.67
C SER A 1146 7.87 -21.54 -40.47
N SER A 1147 8.02 -20.86 -39.33
CA SER A 1147 7.45 -19.52 -39.12
C SER A 1147 8.39 -18.42 -39.63
N ILE A 1148 7.80 -17.28 -39.99
CA ILE A 1148 8.52 -16.08 -40.45
C ILE A 1148 8.14 -14.92 -39.56
N LYS A 1149 9.16 -14.29 -38.99
CA LYS A 1149 9.02 -13.15 -38.10
C LYS A 1149 9.45 -11.87 -38.79
N TYR A 1150 8.70 -10.80 -38.59
CA TYR A 1150 8.98 -9.46 -39.11
C TYR A 1150 9.27 -8.52 -37.96
N THR A 1151 10.53 -8.18 -37.74
CA THR A 1151 10.91 -7.13 -36.80
C THR A 1151 10.97 -5.79 -37.54
N ILE A 1152 9.99 -4.94 -37.29
CA ILE A 1152 9.83 -3.64 -37.96
C ILE A 1152 10.25 -2.54 -37.00
N TYR A 1153 11.21 -1.73 -37.42
CA TYR A 1153 11.74 -0.58 -36.69
C TYR A 1153 11.41 0.70 -37.46
N ILE A 1154 10.82 1.67 -36.77
CA ILE A 1154 10.50 2.99 -37.29
C ILE A 1154 11.22 4.00 -36.40
N ASP A 1155 12.10 4.80 -36.99
CA ASP A 1155 12.81 5.87 -36.29
C ASP A 1155 11.88 7.08 -36.04
N GLN A 1156 12.42 8.18 -35.51
CA GLN A 1156 11.64 9.36 -35.13
C GLN A 1156 10.68 9.83 -36.23
N TYR A 1157 9.41 10.00 -35.87
CA TYR A 1157 8.35 10.48 -36.76
C TYR A 1157 7.82 11.85 -36.32
N PRO A 1158 7.72 12.84 -37.23
CA PRO A 1158 7.24 14.18 -36.90
C PRO A 1158 5.70 14.24 -36.95
N PHE A 1159 5.04 13.80 -35.88
CA PHE A 1159 3.58 13.88 -35.75
C PHE A 1159 3.05 15.31 -35.95
N SER A 1160 1.94 15.44 -36.67
CA SER A 1160 1.26 16.72 -36.94
C SER A 1160 0.66 17.34 -35.67
N THR A 1161 0.19 16.51 -34.75
CA THR A 1161 -0.36 16.93 -33.45
C THR A 1161 0.00 15.96 -32.34
N LYS A 1162 -0.09 16.40 -31.07
CA LYS A 1162 0.10 15.53 -29.90
C LYS A 1162 -1.02 14.48 -29.71
N LEU A 1163 -2.15 14.64 -30.40
CA LEU A 1163 -3.29 13.71 -30.36
C LEU A 1163 -3.31 12.73 -31.54
N SER A 1164 -2.32 12.85 -32.44
CA SER A 1164 -2.19 11.96 -33.57
C SER A 1164 -1.55 10.64 -33.15
N GLN A 1165 -1.87 9.58 -33.88
CA GLN A 1165 -1.21 8.28 -33.77
C GLN A 1165 -0.73 7.82 -35.15
N LEU A 1166 0.29 6.95 -35.16
CA LEU A 1166 0.82 6.37 -36.38
C LEU A 1166 0.20 4.99 -36.57
N GLN A 1167 -0.10 4.61 -37.80
CA GLN A 1167 -0.60 3.29 -38.11
C GLN A 1167 0.27 2.62 -39.16
N LEU A 1168 0.88 1.49 -38.80
CA LEU A 1168 1.67 0.66 -39.70
C LEU A 1168 0.77 -0.35 -40.42
N ILE A 1169 0.85 -0.42 -41.74
CA ILE A 1169 -0.03 -1.23 -42.57
C ILE A 1169 0.73 -2.44 -43.12
N ILE A 1170 0.26 -3.63 -42.76
CA ILE A 1170 0.78 -4.92 -43.25
C ILE A 1170 -0.32 -5.59 -44.07
N SER A 1171 0.01 -6.11 -45.26
CA SER A 1171 -0.91 -6.96 -46.03
C SER A 1171 -0.52 -8.42 -45.94
N ALA A 1172 -1.50 -9.28 -45.73
CA ALA A 1172 -1.39 -10.72 -45.86
C ALA A 1172 -2.35 -11.19 -46.96
N THR A 1173 -1.88 -12.06 -47.86
CA THR A 1173 -2.70 -12.61 -48.96
C THR A 1173 -2.45 -14.10 -49.09
N ALA A 1174 -3.53 -14.88 -49.21
CA ALA A 1174 -3.50 -16.30 -49.56
C ALA A 1174 -4.14 -16.49 -50.95
N ILE A 1175 -3.51 -17.28 -51.81
CA ILE A 1175 -3.94 -17.54 -53.20
C ILE A 1175 -3.83 -19.04 -53.49
N ILE A 1176 -4.82 -19.63 -54.16
CA ILE A 1176 -4.71 -20.97 -54.76
C ILE A 1176 -4.96 -20.89 -56.26
N ASN A 1177 -4.00 -21.37 -57.05
CA ASN A 1177 -4.19 -21.56 -58.50
C ASN A 1177 -4.81 -22.94 -58.75
N SER A 1178 -6.13 -23.05 -58.67
CA SER A 1178 -6.85 -24.29 -59.02
C SER A 1178 -8.11 -24.00 -59.84
N ASN A 1179 -8.43 -24.91 -60.76
CA ASN A 1179 -9.70 -24.90 -61.52
C ASN A 1179 -10.85 -25.56 -60.73
N SER A 1180 -10.59 -26.00 -59.50
CA SER A 1180 -11.52 -26.74 -58.65
C SER A 1180 -12.43 -25.81 -57.83
N ASP A 1181 -13.54 -26.38 -57.34
CA ASP A 1181 -14.41 -25.68 -56.38
C ASP A 1181 -13.61 -25.35 -55.11
N SER A 1182 -13.43 -24.06 -54.84
CA SER A 1182 -12.70 -23.53 -53.69
C SER A 1182 -13.63 -22.67 -52.83
N CYS A 1183 -13.30 -22.61 -51.55
CA CYS A 1183 -13.95 -21.73 -50.59
C CYS A 1183 -12.86 -21.02 -49.80
N SER A 1184 -12.88 -19.69 -49.82
CA SER A 1184 -12.07 -18.87 -48.96
C SER A 1184 -12.83 -18.51 -47.68
N ASN A 1185 -12.08 -18.29 -46.59
CA ASN A 1185 -12.59 -17.73 -45.34
C ASN A 1185 -11.55 -16.78 -44.74
N LYS A 1186 -12.02 -15.82 -43.94
CA LYS A 1186 -11.19 -14.87 -43.22
C LYS A 1186 -11.67 -14.77 -41.77
N GLU A 1187 -10.73 -14.89 -40.85
CA GLU A 1187 -10.96 -14.68 -39.42
C GLU A 1187 -9.95 -13.65 -38.91
N PHE A 1188 -10.42 -12.73 -38.08
CA PHE A 1188 -9.61 -11.81 -37.31
C PHE A 1188 -10.21 -11.73 -35.90
N ASP A 1189 -9.48 -12.26 -34.92
CA ASP A 1189 -9.93 -12.38 -33.54
C ASP A 1189 -8.70 -12.33 -32.61
N ASN A 1190 -8.91 -12.33 -31.31
CA ASN A 1190 -7.85 -12.27 -30.31
C ASN A 1190 -7.42 -13.65 -29.80
N THR A 1191 -6.17 -13.74 -29.34
CA THR A 1191 -5.65 -14.87 -28.56
C THR A 1191 -5.38 -14.41 -27.13
N THR A 1192 -5.92 -15.12 -26.14
CA THR A 1192 -5.67 -14.81 -24.72
C THR A 1192 -4.28 -15.26 -24.27
N SER A 1193 -3.83 -16.43 -24.73
CA SER A 1193 -2.59 -17.08 -24.29
C SER A 1193 -1.36 -16.27 -24.68
N GLU A 1194 -1.37 -15.69 -25.88
CA GLU A 1194 -0.20 -15.00 -26.45
C GLU A 1194 -0.36 -13.48 -26.50
N SER A 1195 -1.48 -12.90 -26.07
CA SER A 1195 -1.71 -11.44 -26.11
C SER A 1195 -1.58 -10.83 -27.51
N SER A 1196 -1.95 -11.60 -28.52
CA SER A 1196 -1.88 -11.18 -29.92
C SER A 1196 -3.26 -11.21 -30.55
N ASP A 1197 -3.49 -10.31 -31.50
CA ASP A 1197 -4.53 -10.52 -32.50
C ASP A 1197 -4.00 -11.49 -33.54
N TYR A 1198 -4.88 -12.32 -34.11
CA TYR A 1198 -4.49 -13.16 -35.22
C TYR A 1198 -5.32 -12.86 -36.46
N VAL A 1199 -4.69 -13.00 -37.62
CA VAL A 1199 -5.39 -13.08 -38.90
C VAL A 1199 -5.25 -14.50 -39.44
N LYS A 1200 -6.35 -15.09 -39.89
CA LYS A 1200 -6.36 -16.40 -40.53
C LYS A 1200 -7.06 -16.30 -41.88
N LEU A 1201 -6.28 -16.45 -42.95
CA LEU A 1201 -6.74 -16.41 -44.34
C LEU A 1201 -6.77 -17.84 -44.87
N SER A 1202 -7.96 -18.46 -44.89
CA SER A 1202 -8.14 -19.86 -45.24
C SER A 1202 -8.61 -20.03 -46.69
N ILE A 1203 -8.11 -21.03 -47.41
CA ILE A 1203 -8.62 -21.48 -48.71
C ILE A 1203 -8.50 -23.01 -48.77
N SER A 1204 -9.61 -23.72 -49.05
CA SER A 1204 -9.66 -25.17 -49.27
C SER A 1204 -8.93 -26.01 -48.20
N GLY A 1205 -9.04 -25.62 -46.92
CA GLY A 1205 -8.47 -26.35 -45.78
C GLY A 1205 -7.05 -25.95 -45.37
N LYS A 1206 -6.40 -25.02 -46.08
CA LYS A 1206 -5.10 -24.47 -45.71
C LYS A 1206 -5.26 -22.99 -45.35
N SER A 1207 -4.41 -22.45 -44.47
CA SER A 1207 -4.45 -21.03 -44.12
C SER A 1207 -3.07 -20.40 -43.99
N LEU A 1208 -2.99 -19.12 -44.34
CA LEU A 1208 -1.98 -18.22 -43.80
C LEU A 1208 -2.46 -17.74 -42.43
N TYR A 1209 -1.66 -17.99 -41.41
CA TYR A 1209 -1.91 -17.58 -40.02
C TYR A 1209 -0.87 -16.53 -39.62
N GLY A 1210 -1.31 -15.32 -39.32
CA GLY A 1210 -0.46 -14.23 -38.84
C GLY A 1210 -0.81 -13.86 -37.41
N ARG A 1211 0.19 -13.65 -36.55
CA ARG A 1211 0.05 -13.17 -35.18
C ARG A 1211 0.59 -11.75 -35.08
N PHE A 1212 -0.20 -10.87 -34.49
CA PHE A 1212 0.09 -9.46 -34.29
C PHE A 1212 0.05 -9.19 -32.79
N ILE A 1213 1.23 -9.22 -32.16
CA ILE A 1213 1.37 -8.98 -30.73
C ILE A 1213 0.89 -7.57 -30.43
N ARG A 1214 0.05 -7.41 -29.40
CA ARG A 1214 -0.47 -6.10 -28.97
C ARG A 1214 0.55 -5.28 -28.17
N ARG A 1215 1.85 -5.47 -28.43
CA ARG A 1215 2.95 -4.76 -27.74
C ARG A 1215 4.00 -4.30 -28.74
N ALA A 1216 4.57 -3.14 -28.47
CA ALA A 1216 5.71 -2.59 -29.18
C ALA A 1216 6.72 -2.07 -28.18
N LEU A 1217 7.99 -1.95 -28.58
CA LEU A 1217 8.94 -1.11 -27.87
C LEU A 1217 8.81 0.29 -28.44
N VAL A 1218 8.30 1.24 -27.68
CA VAL A 1218 8.24 2.65 -28.03
C VAL A 1218 9.22 3.42 -27.16
N ASP A 1219 10.18 4.09 -27.78
CA ASP A 1219 11.29 4.77 -27.11
C ASP A 1219 12.11 3.86 -26.16
N SER A 1220 12.14 2.56 -26.48
CA SER A 1220 12.70 1.44 -25.69
C SER A 1220 11.82 0.92 -24.56
N THR A 1221 10.62 1.49 -24.37
CA THR A 1221 9.65 1.07 -23.36
C THR A 1221 8.60 0.14 -23.97
N PRO A 1222 8.33 -1.05 -23.38
CA PRO A 1222 7.22 -1.89 -23.79
C PRO A 1222 5.88 -1.19 -23.53
N ILE A 1223 5.12 -0.90 -24.58
CA ILE A 1223 3.78 -0.34 -24.48
C ILE A 1223 2.75 -1.23 -25.17
N THR A 1224 1.48 -1.09 -24.81
CA THR A 1224 0.38 -1.73 -25.55
C THR A 1224 0.10 -0.96 -26.84
N ILE A 1225 -0.10 -1.70 -27.93
CA ILE A 1225 -0.60 -1.22 -29.21
C ILE A 1225 -1.85 -2.02 -29.60
N SER A 1226 -2.67 -1.50 -30.51
CA SER A 1226 -3.86 -2.20 -31.00
C SER A 1226 -3.74 -2.52 -32.49
N ASN A 1227 -4.46 -3.55 -32.94
CA ASN A 1227 -4.51 -3.92 -34.35
C ASN A 1227 -5.96 -3.82 -34.85
N GLU A 1228 -6.15 -3.34 -36.07
CA GLU A 1228 -7.46 -3.26 -36.71
C GLU A 1228 -7.42 -3.71 -38.18
N LEU A 1229 -8.57 -4.17 -38.69
CA LEU A 1229 -8.71 -4.48 -40.10
C LEU A 1229 -9.01 -3.22 -40.92
N LEU A 1230 -8.17 -2.99 -41.93
CA LEU A 1230 -8.30 -1.86 -42.85
C LEU A 1230 -8.93 -2.25 -44.21
N ASP A 1231 -9.39 -3.49 -44.34
CA ASP A 1231 -9.91 -4.09 -45.58
C ASP A 1231 -10.94 -3.23 -46.31
N LYS A 1232 -11.89 -2.64 -45.58
CA LYS A 1232 -12.93 -1.77 -46.17
C LYS A 1232 -12.33 -0.49 -46.76
N SER A 1233 -11.32 0.08 -46.09
CA SER A 1233 -10.69 1.35 -46.49
C SER A 1233 -9.66 1.19 -47.60
N LEU A 1234 -9.03 0.02 -47.70
CA LEU A 1234 -7.95 -0.27 -48.65
C LEU A 1234 -8.36 -1.22 -49.79
N GLY A 1235 -9.61 -1.70 -49.80
CA GLY A 1235 -10.17 -2.51 -50.89
C GLY A 1235 -9.54 -3.90 -50.99
N ALA A 1236 -9.55 -4.67 -49.90
CA ALA A 1236 -9.00 -6.01 -49.88
C ALA A 1236 -9.69 -6.95 -50.89
N ILE A 1237 -8.90 -7.72 -51.63
CA ILE A 1237 -9.40 -8.75 -52.56
C ILE A 1237 -9.96 -9.93 -51.75
N SER A 1238 -11.18 -10.35 -52.04
CA SER A 1238 -11.81 -11.53 -51.41
C SER A 1238 -12.71 -12.22 -52.42
N ASP A 1239 -12.24 -13.33 -52.97
CA ASP A 1239 -12.97 -14.23 -53.86
C ASP A 1239 -12.76 -15.69 -53.41
N SER A 1240 -13.28 -16.68 -54.14
CA SER A 1240 -13.16 -18.09 -53.75
C SER A 1240 -11.73 -18.63 -53.76
N HIS A 1241 -10.83 -18.02 -54.53
CA HIS A 1241 -9.45 -18.45 -54.78
C HIS A 1241 -8.39 -17.53 -54.17
N THR A 1242 -8.80 -16.35 -53.68
CA THR A 1242 -7.94 -15.30 -53.12
C THR A 1242 -8.57 -14.71 -51.86
N SER A 1243 -7.81 -14.70 -50.77
CA SER A 1243 -8.19 -14.01 -49.52
C SER A 1243 -7.06 -13.08 -49.12
N GLN A 1244 -7.31 -11.76 -49.15
CA GLN A 1244 -6.38 -10.72 -48.75
C GLN A 1244 -6.91 -9.97 -47.54
N SER A 1245 -6.02 -9.52 -46.66
CA SER A 1245 -6.35 -8.60 -45.58
C SER A 1245 -5.25 -7.56 -45.36
N PHE A 1246 -5.65 -6.35 -44.97
CA PHE A 1246 -4.79 -5.27 -44.52
C PHE A 1246 -4.98 -5.07 -43.02
N ILE A 1247 -3.90 -5.24 -42.26
CA ILE A 1247 -3.87 -5.08 -40.82
C ILE A 1247 -3.16 -3.76 -40.51
N GLY A 1248 -3.86 -2.86 -39.82
CA GLY A 1248 -3.33 -1.62 -39.30
C GLY A 1248 -2.90 -1.79 -37.85
N ILE A 1249 -1.62 -1.59 -37.56
CA ILE A 1249 -1.06 -1.58 -36.21
C ILE A 1249 -1.03 -0.14 -35.71
N ASN A 1250 -1.86 0.20 -34.73
CA ASN A 1250 -1.99 1.52 -34.14
C ASN A 1250 -0.90 1.74 -33.09
N ILE A 1251 -0.05 2.73 -33.34
CA ILE A 1251 1.14 3.09 -32.58
C ILE A 1251 0.89 4.50 -32.03
N PRO A 1252 0.91 4.69 -30.70
CA PRO A 1252 0.74 6.02 -30.13
C PRO A 1252 1.91 6.94 -30.47
N ILE A 1253 1.80 8.21 -30.10
CA ILE A 1253 2.89 9.17 -30.27
C ILE A 1253 4.18 8.69 -29.60
N TYR A 1254 5.31 8.98 -30.22
CA TYR A 1254 6.65 8.64 -29.72
C TYR A 1254 7.69 9.66 -30.17
N ASN A 1255 8.82 9.72 -29.47
CA ASN A 1255 9.84 10.76 -29.69
C ASN A 1255 11.10 10.25 -30.38
N LYS A 1256 11.48 8.98 -30.17
CA LYS A 1256 12.72 8.38 -30.65
C LYS A 1256 12.47 7.30 -31.68
N ASN A 1257 11.80 6.21 -31.33
CA ASN A 1257 11.59 5.09 -32.24
C ASN A 1257 10.54 4.09 -31.75
N VAL A 1258 10.11 3.22 -32.66
CA VAL A 1258 9.20 2.11 -32.39
C VAL A 1258 9.73 0.82 -33.00
N LYS A 1259 9.61 -0.29 -32.26
CA LYS A 1259 9.90 -1.65 -32.73
C LYS A 1259 8.68 -2.55 -32.53
N ILE A 1260 8.31 -3.31 -33.57
CA ILE A 1260 7.11 -4.18 -33.64
C ILE A 1260 7.52 -5.54 -34.23
N ASP A 1261 6.91 -6.66 -33.80
CA ASP A 1261 7.39 -8.01 -34.14
C ASP A 1261 6.28 -9.03 -34.51
N PRO A 1262 5.46 -8.82 -35.56
CA PRO A 1262 4.47 -9.80 -36.01
C PRO A 1262 5.14 -11.02 -36.66
N ASP A 1263 4.43 -12.16 -36.64
CA ASP A 1263 4.91 -13.39 -37.24
C ASP A 1263 3.83 -14.15 -38.02
N PHE A 1264 4.26 -14.99 -38.96
CA PHE A 1264 3.41 -15.67 -39.92
C PHE A 1264 3.80 -17.14 -40.09
N SER A 1265 2.81 -18.00 -40.31
CA SER A 1265 3.00 -19.43 -40.60
C SER A 1265 1.92 -19.96 -41.53
N LEU A 1266 2.22 -21.04 -42.25
CA LEU A 1266 1.21 -21.81 -42.99
C LEU A 1266 0.66 -22.91 -42.09
N ILE A 1267 -0.65 -23.08 -42.08
CA ILE A 1267 -1.34 -24.05 -41.23
C ILE A 1267 -2.35 -24.89 -42.03
N LEU A 1268 -2.50 -26.14 -41.66
CA LEU A 1268 -3.55 -27.04 -42.12
C LEU A 1268 -4.73 -26.96 -41.13
N ASN A 1269 -5.92 -26.64 -41.64
CA ASN A 1269 -7.14 -26.60 -40.85
C ASN A 1269 -7.78 -28.00 -40.80
N SER A 1270 -8.14 -28.47 -39.61
CA SER A 1270 -8.92 -29.72 -39.49
C SER A 1270 -10.32 -29.62 -40.09
N ASN A 1271 -10.91 -28.42 -40.12
CA ASN A 1271 -12.21 -28.12 -40.74
C ASN A 1271 -12.01 -27.21 -41.96
N PRO A 1272 -12.12 -27.71 -43.20
CA PRO A 1272 -12.04 -26.85 -44.38
C PRO A 1272 -13.21 -25.87 -44.46
N SER A 1273 -12.95 -24.69 -45.01
CA SER A 1273 -13.97 -23.67 -45.26
C SER A 1273 -15.04 -24.21 -46.21
N THR A 1274 -16.30 -24.16 -45.79
CA THR A 1274 -17.46 -24.57 -46.59
C THR A 1274 -18.53 -23.49 -46.53
N THR A 1275 -19.58 -23.58 -47.37
CA THR A 1275 -20.70 -22.63 -47.42
C THR A 1275 -21.46 -22.46 -46.10
N THR A 1276 -21.15 -23.24 -45.06
CA THR A 1276 -21.74 -23.12 -43.72
C THR A 1276 -20.93 -22.26 -42.75
N ASN A 1277 -19.69 -21.88 -43.11
CA ASN A 1277 -18.85 -21.03 -42.26
C ASN A 1277 -19.23 -19.56 -42.47
N GLU A 1278 -19.35 -18.80 -41.38
CA GLU A 1278 -19.50 -17.33 -41.44
C GLU A 1278 -18.34 -16.72 -42.24
N ASN A 1279 -18.63 -15.71 -43.07
CA ASN A 1279 -17.68 -15.01 -43.96
C ASN A 1279 -17.05 -15.84 -45.10
N SER A 1280 -17.54 -17.06 -45.38
CA SER A 1280 -17.03 -17.87 -46.49
C SER A 1280 -17.45 -17.36 -47.88
N ILE A 1281 -16.52 -17.34 -48.83
CA ILE A 1281 -16.77 -17.03 -50.25
C ILE A 1281 -16.39 -18.27 -51.06
N CYS A 1282 -17.39 -18.91 -51.68
CA CYS A 1282 -17.20 -20.16 -52.42
C CYS A 1282 -17.50 -19.96 -53.91
N SER A 1283 -16.82 -20.73 -54.77
CA SER A 1283 -17.17 -20.80 -56.18
C SER A 1283 -18.63 -21.24 -56.34
N ALA A 1284 -19.36 -20.64 -57.28
CA ALA A 1284 -20.71 -21.06 -57.60
C ALA A 1284 -20.67 -22.50 -58.13
N LYS A 1285 -21.14 -23.47 -57.32
CA LYS A 1285 -21.24 -24.87 -57.74
C LYS A 1285 -21.88 -24.94 -59.12
N SER A 1286 -21.15 -25.46 -60.10
CA SER A 1286 -21.79 -25.92 -61.33
C SER A 1286 -22.93 -26.85 -60.94
N THR A 1287 -24.12 -26.51 -61.40
CA THR A 1287 -25.37 -27.10 -60.97
C THR A 1287 -25.37 -28.58 -61.35
N LYS A 1288 -25.06 -29.46 -60.39
CA LYS A 1288 -25.28 -30.94 -60.33
C LYS A 1288 -24.03 -31.69 -59.85
N SER A 1289 -23.81 -31.75 -58.54
CA SER A 1289 -23.32 -32.99 -57.92
C SER A 1289 -23.76 -33.03 -56.45
N LYS A 1290 -24.18 -34.22 -56.05
CA LYS A 1290 -24.98 -34.52 -54.86
C LYS A 1290 -24.22 -34.19 -53.58
N SER A 1291 -24.95 -33.73 -52.58
CA SER A 1291 -24.53 -33.65 -51.17
C SER A 1291 -23.91 -34.96 -50.69
N GLY A 1292 -22.58 -35.06 -50.75
CA GLY A 1292 -21.83 -36.09 -50.03
C GLY A 1292 -21.71 -35.71 -48.56
N LEU A 1293 -21.78 -36.70 -47.67
CA LEU A 1293 -21.54 -36.55 -46.23
C LEU A 1293 -20.05 -36.24 -45.97
N THR A 1294 -19.76 -35.37 -45.00
CA THR A 1294 -18.38 -35.04 -44.58
C THR A 1294 -17.69 -36.26 -43.97
N THR A 1295 -16.35 -36.29 -43.92
CA THR A 1295 -15.58 -37.41 -43.34
C THR A 1295 -15.98 -37.71 -41.89
N ALA A 1296 -16.26 -36.67 -41.09
CA ALA A 1296 -16.75 -36.82 -39.72
C ALA A 1296 -18.19 -37.38 -39.67
N GLN A 1297 -19.08 -36.95 -40.57
CA GLN A 1297 -20.42 -37.53 -40.69
C GLN A 1297 -20.35 -38.98 -41.19
N LEU A 1298 -19.44 -39.30 -42.11
CA LEU A 1298 -19.17 -40.66 -42.56
C LEU A 1298 -18.70 -41.53 -41.39
N ALA A 1299 -17.72 -41.04 -40.61
CA ALA A 1299 -17.21 -41.74 -39.42
C ALA A 1299 -18.31 -41.95 -38.38
N GLY A 1300 -19.11 -40.92 -38.06
CA GLY A 1300 -20.24 -41.03 -37.14
C GLY A 1300 -21.33 -42.00 -37.63
N ILE A 1301 -21.65 -41.98 -38.92
CA ILE A 1301 -22.59 -42.93 -39.54
C ILE A 1301 -22.02 -44.35 -39.55
N ILE A 1302 -20.72 -44.53 -39.82
CA ILE A 1302 -20.06 -45.83 -39.77
C ILE A 1302 -20.06 -46.38 -38.34
N VAL A 1303 -19.65 -45.60 -37.35
CA VAL A 1303 -19.63 -46.03 -35.94
C VAL A 1303 -21.06 -46.29 -35.44
N GLY A 1304 -22.01 -45.41 -35.76
CA GLY A 1304 -23.42 -45.57 -35.41
C GLY A 1304 -24.07 -46.78 -36.07
N SER A 1305 -23.77 -47.05 -37.35
CA SER A 1305 -24.27 -48.22 -38.07
C SER A 1305 -23.66 -49.52 -37.55
N VAL A 1306 -22.36 -49.56 -37.24
CA VAL A 1306 -21.70 -50.71 -36.61
C VAL A 1306 -22.30 -50.99 -35.21
N GLY A 1307 -22.52 -49.95 -34.41
CA GLY A 1307 -23.18 -50.07 -33.10
C GLY A 1307 -24.62 -50.58 -33.19
N ALA A 1308 -25.42 -50.04 -34.11
CA ALA A 1308 -26.80 -50.48 -34.34
C ALA A 1308 -26.87 -51.93 -34.84
N ILE A 1309 -25.98 -52.33 -35.76
CA ILE A 1309 -25.89 -53.72 -36.24
C ILE A 1309 -25.53 -54.66 -35.08
N ALA A 1310 -24.59 -54.28 -34.21
CA ALA A 1310 -24.24 -55.09 -33.03
C ALA A 1310 -25.41 -55.27 -32.06
N ILE A 1311 -26.19 -54.21 -31.79
CA ILE A 1311 -27.40 -54.28 -30.93
C ILE A 1311 -28.48 -55.16 -31.55
N VAL A 1312 -28.76 -54.99 -32.85
CA VAL A 1312 -29.73 -55.84 -33.56
C VAL A 1312 -29.31 -57.30 -33.54
N PHE A 1313 -28.02 -57.59 -33.76
CA PHE A 1313 -27.49 -58.95 -33.72
C PHE A 1313 -27.62 -59.56 -32.31
N ALA A 1314 -27.26 -58.83 -31.25
CA ALA A 1314 -27.42 -59.27 -29.87
C ALA A 1314 -28.90 -59.54 -29.50
N THR A 1315 -29.81 -58.68 -29.98
CA THR A 1315 -31.26 -58.81 -29.74
C THR A 1315 -31.83 -60.03 -30.48
N VAL A 1316 -31.44 -60.25 -31.73
CA VAL A 1316 -31.86 -61.43 -32.51
C VAL A 1316 -31.34 -62.73 -31.87
N VAL A 1317 -30.08 -62.75 -31.41
CA VAL A 1317 -29.49 -63.90 -30.73
C VAL A 1317 -30.21 -64.22 -29.43
N THR A 1318 -30.52 -63.21 -28.60
CA THR A 1318 -31.27 -63.40 -27.34
C THR A 1318 -32.71 -63.87 -27.58
N ILE A 1319 -33.41 -63.34 -28.59
CA ILE A 1319 -34.75 -63.81 -28.97
C ILE A 1319 -34.71 -65.26 -29.47
N LYS A 1320 -33.73 -65.62 -30.31
CA LYS A 1320 -33.54 -67.01 -30.77
C LYS A 1320 -33.26 -67.95 -29.61
N ARG A 1321 -32.41 -67.56 -28.64
CA ARG A 1321 -32.13 -68.34 -27.42
C ARG A 1321 -33.39 -68.55 -26.57
N LYS A 1322 -34.20 -67.50 -26.35
CA LYS A 1322 -35.48 -67.60 -25.61
C LYS A 1322 -36.47 -68.53 -26.32
N LYS A 1323 -36.59 -68.47 -27.65
CA LYS A 1323 -37.48 -69.35 -28.42
C LYS A 1323 -37.01 -70.82 -28.38
N ALA A 1324 -35.70 -71.07 -28.46
CA ALA A 1324 -35.13 -72.42 -28.35
C ALA A 1324 -35.41 -73.03 -26.97
N LEU A 1325 -35.12 -72.31 -25.87
CA LEU A 1325 -35.40 -72.75 -24.50
C LEU A 1325 -36.89 -73.05 -24.28
N LYS A 1326 -37.79 -72.20 -24.80
CA LYS A 1326 -39.25 -72.42 -24.68
C LYS A 1326 -39.72 -73.67 -25.42
N LYS A 1327 -39.06 -74.03 -26.54
CA LYS A 1327 -39.33 -75.28 -27.28
C LYS A 1327 -38.83 -76.49 -26.51
N GLU A 1328 -37.63 -76.41 -25.94
CA GLU A 1328 -37.06 -77.47 -25.08
C GLU A 1328 -37.90 -77.71 -23.82
N MET A 1329 -38.35 -76.65 -23.15
CA MET A 1329 -39.25 -76.77 -21.98
C MET A 1329 -40.60 -77.41 -22.34
N LYS A 1330 -41.16 -77.11 -23.53
CA LYS A 1330 -42.40 -77.78 -24.00
C LYS A 1330 -42.18 -79.26 -24.27
N VAL A 1331 -41.04 -79.64 -24.85
CA VAL A 1331 -40.70 -81.05 -25.10
C VAL A 1331 -40.44 -81.77 -23.77
N PHE A 1332 -39.72 -81.15 -22.85
CA PHE A 1332 -39.47 -81.66 -21.51
C PHE A 1332 -40.78 -81.84 -20.71
N GLY A 1333 -41.69 -80.85 -20.77
CA GLY A 1333 -43.00 -80.93 -20.14
C GLY A 1333 -43.87 -82.07 -20.70
N LYS A 1334 -43.84 -82.29 -22.03
CA LYS A 1334 -44.52 -83.45 -22.63
C LYS A 1334 -43.89 -84.79 -22.20
N LYS A 1335 -42.56 -84.87 -22.08
CA LYS A 1335 -41.88 -86.07 -21.57
C LYS A 1335 -42.22 -86.34 -20.10
N MET A 1336 -42.29 -85.31 -19.26
CA MET A 1336 -42.71 -85.43 -17.86
C MET A 1336 -44.17 -85.91 -17.74
N GLN A 1337 -45.08 -85.40 -18.57
CA GLN A 1337 -46.47 -85.89 -18.60
C GLN A 1337 -46.56 -87.35 -19.04
N ALA A 1338 -45.69 -87.80 -19.96
CA ALA A 1338 -45.65 -89.19 -20.40
C ALA A 1338 -45.00 -90.14 -19.38
N ILE A 1339 -44.25 -89.64 -18.39
CA ILE A 1339 -43.70 -90.43 -17.28
C ILE A 1339 -44.69 -90.52 -16.10
N ASN A 1340 -45.56 -89.52 -15.94
CA ASN A 1340 -46.59 -89.51 -14.90
C ASN A 1340 -47.83 -90.35 -15.22
N ASN A 1341 -48.01 -90.72 -16.50
CA ASN A 1341 -49.01 -91.69 -16.96
C ASN A 1341 -48.34 -93.06 -17.09
#